data_AF-A0A7R7CK54-F1
#
_entry.id   AF-A0A7R7CK54-F1
#
_cell.length_a   1.000
_cell.length_b   1.000
_cell.length_c   1.000
_cell.angle_alpha   90.00
_cell.angle_beta   90.00
_cell.angle_gamma   90.00
#
_symmetry.space_group_name_H-M   'P 1'
#
loop_
_entity.id
_entity.type
_entity.pdbx_description
1 polymer ?
#
loop_
_entity_poly.entity_id
_entity_poly.type
_entity_poly.pdbx_seq_one_letter_code
_entity_poly.pdbx_strand_id
1 'polypeptide(L)'
;MSRVGDETLRSFLAGTTSSGGVEELVEAAGNFESARGTDPLRRRTLEKLARGTPLEPDERFHLEAIIIPEKRPAIDIIEGDYQVRHPDWLHFNNEPVRSRLRAAIAGIGRIELPNHPTLPYGGTGFVAGDGLLMTNRHVAEIFAEGLGTAGLRFIPGLEAGIDFLKERRSSRELFLRVKQIVMIHPHWDMALLKVEGLPSGVRKLTLSTLDPGAVVGREVAVVGYPTFDIRNPADVQNMVFGGVYGVKRLQPGEMKRVAGVESYDHSVEAALHDSSTLGGNSGSCVLDPGTGEVVGLHFGGRYAVANYCVPAGELARDGRVIDAGVGFSAPVTRRATKWDEAWRRADALARPKEDTGGGLTAAGATRPSLAGTAMPAGGETSIVIPLEITVRLGQARAGAEVGAAAAGAQPEAERAVEPIHDADYSTRKGYDARFLGVEVPIPEPRNQGDLVRMENGSHVIPYHHFSVVMHKKRRLALLVASNVSARPETKRPGNRPDSDYGRKGLGGLSKNDREKWFSDPRILAEEQLPDKFYNQDRKAFDKGHIARREDVAWGQTYDEMRNANGDTFHVTNCSPQILGFNRSSEGADNWGDLENLVLSEAKAEGLAVFAGPVLAADDPIFSGVDLQSPIAVRIPRRYWKLIVAAKDGRPQSFGFLLEQDLSAVDMEFAVPQRWRRFMAGVGEIEALAGIDFSDEIRVGDQSGTAGGAHIRESAAIEALPRPAREPRSPKPVPASVAPRIDLSEILDFWRGLQKAGIRSPQDARFVVGLAEPISDATIESMTKAALGLEVVVGPLFAPDRELDRFRAIDVPGVVSDDRSDLFDVARVLNDVLGSETVEPDLSTRYYEADRDIPPEGSAESADWAFWCWVNDDPANRPVDSDWAINKTKVRQAWVFSEQEGRPRGGKGIIVFQPDTGVVPGHPELPKNIHKDKRAANFVEIGKPPVDPMNGGGNPGHGTGTGSVVASPEKGRMSGSAPDATLVPIRCVTSVAVFDQSRVAQAIDHARLNGAHVITMSLGGVFSSALHAAVKKAVAANIIVVAAAGNCVGTVVWPARYDEMIAVGGINEKFRPWIGSSHGGAVDISGPAELVLRADARDPVDPGKVGGGQGTSFATAHLAGVAACWLAHHGRDALLERLGPGMTLQDLFKSLIRRSAIVPAGFNTGEYGAGIVDAEALLRADPTPSGALEAIVPSPRTNAEQVRDLLAEVGGRGQAEAAGPMLTESQNLLEMACIGLDMARIPMTKRAQLESLPPLRISGGLKRRMDPVTAQVVFRGGVR
;
A
#
# COMPACT_ATOMS: atom_id res chain seq x y z
N MET A 1 -32.12 16.41 -9.41
CA MET A 1 -32.35 17.29 -10.59
C MET A 1 -31.43 16.91 -11.75
N SER A 2 -31.33 15.63 -12.13
CA SER A 2 -30.19 15.12 -12.92
C SER A 2 -30.39 15.05 -14.44
N ARG A 3 -31.62 15.11 -14.97
CA ARG A 3 -31.87 14.87 -16.42
C ARG A 3 -31.65 16.06 -17.37
N VAL A 4 -31.58 17.29 -16.86
CA VAL A 4 -31.55 18.51 -17.71
C VAL A 4 -30.17 18.74 -18.37
N GLY A 5 -29.09 18.23 -17.77
CA GLY A 5 -27.74 18.35 -18.32
C GLY A 5 -27.55 17.52 -19.60
N ASP A 6 -28.03 16.28 -19.59
CA ASP A 6 -27.77 15.30 -20.66
C ASP A 6 -28.52 15.65 -21.97
N GLU A 7 -29.74 16.17 -21.88
CA GLU A 7 -30.48 16.71 -23.03
C GLU A 7 -29.76 17.93 -23.64
N THR A 8 -29.23 18.82 -22.81
CA THR A 8 -28.48 20.01 -23.26
C THR A 8 -27.19 19.61 -23.98
N LEU A 9 -26.51 18.56 -23.50
CA LEU A 9 -25.30 18.02 -24.14
C LEU A 9 -25.61 17.28 -25.45
N ARG A 10 -26.68 16.47 -25.50
CA ARG A 10 -27.16 15.81 -26.73
C ARG A 10 -27.52 16.82 -27.81
N SER A 11 -28.30 17.86 -27.48
CA SER A 11 -28.71 18.89 -28.44
C SER A 11 -27.52 19.70 -28.97
N PHE A 12 -26.42 19.81 -28.21
CA PHE A 12 -25.18 20.42 -28.67
C PHE A 12 -24.43 19.50 -29.64
N LEU A 13 -24.24 18.22 -29.29
CA LEU A 13 -23.54 17.24 -30.13
C LEU A 13 -24.25 17.01 -31.47
N ALA A 14 -25.57 16.90 -31.47
CA ALA A 14 -26.39 16.84 -32.70
C ALA A 14 -26.05 18.00 -33.66
N GLY A 15 -25.99 19.23 -33.13
CA GLY A 15 -25.66 20.45 -33.88
C GLY A 15 -24.20 20.56 -34.37
N THR A 16 -23.33 19.60 -34.04
CA THR A 16 -21.95 19.52 -34.55
C THR A 16 -21.76 18.50 -35.68
N THR A 17 -22.83 17.83 -36.10
CA THR A 17 -22.82 16.81 -37.17
C THR A 17 -23.45 17.31 -38.47
N SER A 18 -23.16 16.63 -39.58
CA SER A 18 -23.75 16.89 -40.90
C SER A 18 -25.24 16.53 -40.97
N SER A 19 -25.65 15.48 -40.26
CA SER A 19 -27.02 14.93 -40.29
C SER A 19 -27.96 15.49 -39.23
N GLY A 20 -27.43 16.02 -38.11
CA GLY A 20 -28.21 16.35 -36.92
C GLY A 20 -28.50 15.17 -35.98
N GLY A 21 -27.95 13.98 -36.26
CA GLY A 21 -28.05 12.79 -35.40
C GLY A 21 -26.78 12.55 -34.60
N VAL A 22 -26.90 12.00 -33.38
CA VAL A 22 -25.72 11.61 -32.56
C VAL A 22 -25.18 10.24 -33.01
N GLU A 23 -26.01 9.48 -33.72
CA GLU A 23 -25.75 8.16 -34.30
C GLU A 23 -24.61 8.20 -35.34
N GLU A 24 -24.49 9.29 -36.13
CA GLU A 24 -23.41 9.50 -37.11
C GLU A 24 -22.02 9.47 -36.45
N LEU A 25 -21.90 9.96 -35.20
CA LEU A 25 -20.65 9.90 -34.41
C LEU A 25 -20.32 8.49 -33.91
N VAL A 26 -21.33 7.63 -33.75
CA VAL A 26 -21.17 6.23 -33.33
C VAL A 26 -20.81 5.35 -34.52
N GLU A 27 -21.43 5.55 -35.69
CA GLU A 27 -21.04 4.88 -36.94
C GLU A 27 -19.64 5.33 -37.42
N ALA A 28 -19.29 6.61 -37.27
CA ALA A 28 -17.94 7.09 -37.55
C ALA A 28 -16.88 6.43 -36.64
N ALA A 29 -17.21 6.18 -35.36
CA ALA A 29 -16.33 5.44 -34.46
C ALA A 29 -16.20 3.96 -34.85
N GLY A 30 -17.29 3.32 -35.31
CA GLY A 30 -17.27 1.94 -35.80
C GLY A 30 -16.51 1.75 -37.12
N ASN A 31 -16.61 2.69 -38.06
CA ASN A 31 -15.91 2.58 -39.35
C ASN A 31 -14.37 2.69 -39.25
N PHE A 32 -13.83 3.14 -38.10
CA PHE A 32 -12.39 3.08 -37.82
C PHE A 32 -11.91 1.72 -37.27
N GLU A 33 -12.79 0.76 -36.98
CA GLU A 33 -12.39 -0.58 -36.47
C GLU A 33 -11.49 -1.36 -37.44
N SER A 34 -11.50 -1.02 -38.74
CA SER A 34 -10.60 -1.61 -39.74
C SER A 34 -9.15 -1.10 -39.69
N ALA A 35 -8.83 -0.10 -38.86
CA ALA A 35 -7.53 0.56 -38.85
C ALA A 35 -7.04 0.94 -37.42
N ARG A 36 -6.53 -0.08 -36.70
CA ARG A 36 -5.75 0.03 -35.43
C ARG A 36 -6.46 0.70 -34.24
N GLY A 37 -7.04 -0.15 -33.38
CA GLY A 37 -7.12 0.01 -31.90
C GLY A 37 -7.46 1.38 -31.33
N THR A 38 -8.71 1.55 -30.89
CA THR A 38 -9.15 2.71 -30.07
C THR A 38 -9.64 2.27 -28.68
N ASP A 39 -9.60 3.22 -27.74
CA ASP A 39 -9.86 3.02 -26.31
C ASP A 39 -11.31 2.56 -25.98
N PRO A 40 -11.51 1.49 -25.18
CA PRO A 40 -12.82 1.07 -24.70
C PRO A 40 -13.57 2.09 -23.85
N LEU A 41 -12.89 2.96 -23.09
CA LEU A 41 -13.52 3.96 -22.23
C LEU A 41 -14.20 5.04 -23.06
N ARG A 42 -13.52 5.56 -24.10
CA ARG A 42 -14.08 6.46 -25.12
C ARG A 42 -15.37 5.91 -25.74
N ARG A 43 -15.39 4.62 -26.10
CA ARG A 43 -16.61 3.96 -26.62
C ARG A 43 -17.70 3.88 -25.56
N ARG A 44 -17.37 3.46 -24.33
CA ARG A 44 -18.32 3.33 -23.21
C ARG A 44 -18.98 4.67 -22.86
N THR A 45 -18.23 5.77 -22.86
CA THR A 45 -18.75 7.13 -22.62
C THR A 45 -19.69 7.60 -23.75
N LEU A 46 -19.31 7.39 -25.01
CA LEU A 46 -20.18 7.70 -26.16
C LEU A 46 -21.46 6.86 -26.17
N GLU A 47 -21.37 5.57 -25.83
CA GLU A 47 -22.53 4.68 -25.73
C GLU A 47 -23.44 4.98 -24.53
N LYS A 48 -22.91 5.48 -23.40
CA LYS A 48 -23.72 6.03 -22.29
C LYS A 48 -24.50 7.26 -22.76
N LEU A 49 -23.84 8.19 -23.46
CA LEU A 49 -24.47 9.40 -24.01
C LEU A 49 -25.55 9.05 -25.05
N ALA A 50 -25.29 8.11 -25.96
CA ALA A 50 -26.24 7.62 -26.96
C ALA A 50 -27.44 6.87 -26.33
N ARG A 51 -27.26 6.24 -25.15
CA ARG A 51 -28.34 5.57 -24.40
C ARG A 51 -29.06 6.43 -23.35
N GLY A 52 -28.52 7.61 -23.02
CA GLY A 52 -29.13 8.54 -22.05
C GLY A 52 -28.84 8.16 -20.60
N THR A 53 -27.69 7.51 -20.37
CA THR A 53 -27.22 7.07 -19.06
C THR A 53 -26.30 8.15 -18.46
N PRO A 54 -26.43 8.50 -17.16
CA PRO A 54 -25.54 9.46 -16.52
C PRO A 54 -24.05 9.08 -16.59
N LEU A 55 -23.19 10.09 -16.61
CA LEU A 55 -21.72 9.96 -16.55
C LEU A 55 -21.22 10.13 -15.11
N GLU A 56 -20.19 9.38 -14.74
CA GLU A 56 -19.57 9.37 -13.40
C GLU A 56 -18.59 10.56 -13.19
N PRO A 57 -18.06 10.81 -11.97
CA PRO A 57 -17.21 11.98 -11.71
C PRO A 57 -15.83 11.94 -12.37
N ASP A 58 -15.23 10.75 -12.47
CA ASP A 58 -13.98 10.46 -13.20
C ASP A 58 -14.13 10.72 -14.71
N GLU A 59 -15.25 10.26 -15.29
CA GLU A 59 -15.65 10.53 -16.68
C GLU A 59 -15.82 12.04 -16.99
N ARG A 60 -15.81 12.92 -15.97
CA ARG A 60 -15.86 14.40 -16.10
C ARG A 60 -14.52 15.12 -15.87
N PHE A 61 -13.48 14.40 -15.42
CA PHE A 61 -12.18 14.96 -15.02
C PHE A 61 -11.05 14.72 -16.05
N HIS A 62 -11.20 13.74 -16.95
CA HIS A 62 -10.22 13.36 -18.00
C HIS A 62 -9.99 14.39 -19.13
N LEU A 63 -10.14 15.67 -18.85
CA LEU A 63 -10.47 16.66 -19.87
C LEU A 63 -9.59 17.92 -19.70
N GLU A 64 -8.61 18.13 -20.57
CA GLU A 64 -7.84 19.38 -20.71
C GLU A 64 -7.25 19.46 -22.13
N ALA A 65 -7.18 20.64 -22.76
CA ALA A 65 -7.51 20.68 -24.19
C ALA A 65 -6.54 21.33 -25.18
N ILE A 66 -6.10 20.52 -26.15
CA ILE A 66 -6.06 20.93 -27.56
C ILE A 66 -7.50 20.91 -28.09
N ILE A 67 -8.00 22.06 -28.57
CA ILE A 67 -9.41 22.21 -28.98
C ILE A 67 -9.60 21.97 -30.50
N ILE A 68 -8.80 22.63 -31.34
CA ILE A 68 -8.74 22.37 -32.80
C ILE A 68 -7.27 22.44 -33.23
N PRO A 69 -6.58 21.30 -33.46
CA PRO A 69 -5.14 21.28 -33.76
C PRO A 69 -4.77 22.15 -34.97
N GLU A 70 -5.60 22.10 -36.02
CA GLU A 70 -5.40 22.80 -37.28
C GLU A 70 -5.81 24.30 -37.27
N LYS A 71 -6.35 24.83 -36.17
CA LYS A 71 -6.83 26.23 -36.10
C LYS A 71 -6.42 27.00 -34.85
N ARG A 72 -5.70 26.37 -33.92
CA ARG A 72 -5.31 26.92 -32.61
C ARG A 72 -3.84 26.59 -32.32
N PRO A 73 -2.88 27.21 -33.04
CA PRO A 73 -1.45 26.92 -32.91
C PRO A 73 -0.87 27.39 -31.57
N ALA A 74 0.27 26.84 -31.12
CA ALA A 74 1.02 27.40 -29.99
C ALA A 74 2.30 28.10 -30.48
N ILE A 75 2.27 29.43 -30.50
CA ILE A 75 3.25 30.28 -31.16
C ILE A 75 4.46 30.51 -30.23
N ASP A 76 5.66 30.35 -30.76
CA ASP A 76 6.91 30.61 -30.03
C ASP A 76 7.04 32.10 -29.68
N ILE A 77 7.44 32.38 -28.43
CA ILE A 77 8.00 33.67 -28.04
C ILE A 77 9.52 33.53 -27.97
N ILE A 78 10.22 34.48 -28.57
CA ILE A 78 11.68 34.54 -28.69
C ILE A 78 12.11 36.01 -28.50
N GLU A 79 12.98 36.26 -27.51
CA GLU A 79 13.48 37.60 -27.15
C GLU A 79 12.36 38.61 -26.82
N GLY A 80 11.27 38.11 -26.21
CA GLY A 80 10.09 38.88 -25.81
C GLY A 80 9.14 39.23 -26.95
N ASP A 81 9.35 38.75 -28.18
CA ASP A 81 8.48 38.98 -29.35
C ASP A 81 8.03 37.64 -29.96
N TYR A 82 7.04 37.69 -30.87
CA TYR A 82 6.48 36.51 -31.53
C TYR A 82 6.26 36.77 -33.03
N GLN A 83 6.05 35.70 -33.81
CA GLN A 83 5.72 35.83 -35.23
C GLN A 83 4.66 34.79 -35.63
N VAL A 84 3.44 35.26 -35.88
CA VAL A 84 2.34 34.39 -36.34
C VAL A 84 2.54 34.05 -37.82
N ARG A 85 2.31 32.77 -38.15
CA ARG A 85 2.35 32.24 -39.53
C ARG A 85 1.05 31.56 -39.96
N HIS A 86 0.12 31.35 -39.03
CA HIS A 86 -1.15 30.69 -39.28
C HIS A 86 -2.14 31.65 -39.97
N PRO A 87 -2.78 31.30 -41.11
CA PRO A 87 -3.65 32.19 -41.87
C PRO A 87 -4.70 32.92 -41.03
N ASP A 88 -5.49 32.16 -40.25
CA ASP A 88 -6.59 32.65 -39.40
C ASP A 88 -6.15 33.66 -38.32
N TRP A 89 -4.84 33.79 -38.06
CA TRP A 89 -4.27 34.58 -36.98
C TRP A 89 -3.22 35.61 -37.45
N LEU A 90 -3.05 35.80 -38.76
CA LEU A 90 -2.02 36.71 -39.29
C LEU A 90 -2.18 38.17 -38.83
N HIS A 91 -3.40 38.59 -38.48
CA HIS A 91 -3.69 39.92 -37.94
C HIS A 91 -3.09 40.19 -36.56
N PHE A 92 -2.73 39.15 -35.79
CA PHE A 92 -1.96 39.33 -34.55
C PHE A 92 -0.55 39.87 -34.79
N ASN A 93 -0.05 39.87 -36.04
CA ASN A 93 1.19 40.55 -36.41
C ASN A 93 1.01 42.07 -36.67
N ASN A 94 -0.22 42.57 -36.75
CA ASN A 94 -0.49 43.97 -37.10
C ASN A 94 -0.14 44.91 -35.92
N GLU A 95 0.48 46.04 -36.20
CA GLU A 95 1.16 46.85 -35.17
C GLU A 95 0.31 47.42 -34.01
N PRO A 96 -1.02 47.64 -34.11
CA PRO A 96 -1.83 47.93 -32.92
C PRO A 96 -1.95 46.73 -31.96
N VAL A 97 -1.96 45.50 -32.50
CA VAL A 97 -2.12 44.26 -31.72
C VAL A 97 -0.78 43.75 -31.23
N ARG A 98 0.23 43.68 -32.12
CA ARG A 98 1.57 43.20 -31.78
C ARG A 98 2.21 44.03 -30.67
N SER A 99 2.13 45.34 -30.75
CA SER A 99 2.66 46.25 -29.71
C SER A 99 2.05 46.01 -28.32
N ARG A 100 0.74 45.75 -28.24
CA ARG A 100 0.03 45.42 -26.97
C ARG A 100 0.45 44.06 -26.43
N LEU A 101 0.40 43.02 -27.25
CA LEU A 101 0.72 41.66 -26.82
C LEU A 101 2.20 41.54 -26.43
N ARG A 102 3.11 42.21 -27.14
CA ARG A 102 4.55 42.29 -26.77
C ARG A 102 4.77 43.02 -25.44
N ALA A 103 3.99 44.07 -25.16
CA ALA A 103 4.03 44.73 -23.85
C ALA A 103 3.49 43.84 -22.72
N ALA A 104 2.49 43.00 -22.98
CA ALA A 104 1.96 42.05 -22.00
C ALA A 104 2.92 40.87 -21.74
N ILE A 105 3.57 40.33 -22.77
CA ILE A 105 4.54 39.22 -22.71
C ILE A 105 5.72 39.49 -21.73
N ALA A 106 6.09 40.76 -21.55
CA ALA A 106 7.12 41.17 -20.59
C ALA A 106 6.65 41.09 -19.12
N GLY A 107 5.35 41.06 -18.86
CA GLY A 107 4.73 40.96 -17.53
C GLY A 107 4.29 39.54 -17.13
N ILE A 108 4.62 38.52 -17.92
CA ILE A 108 4.18 37.12 -17.74
C ILE A 108 5.41 36.21 -17.66
N GLY A 109 5.45 35.34 -16.65
CA GLY A 109 6.59 34.50 -16.32
C GLY A 109 6.22 33.13 -15.74
N ARG A 110 7.19 32.24 -15.65
CA ARG A 110 7.03 30.87 -15.14
C ARG A 110 7.31 30.85 -13.64
N ILE A 111 6.47 30.18 -12.86
CA ILE A 111 6.63 30.06 -11.40
C ILE A 111 7.65 28.97 -11.08
N GLU A 112 8.94 29.32 -11.06
CA GLU A 112 10.05 28.43 -10.73
C GLU A 112 10.02 28.02 -9.24
N LEU A 113 10.41 26.78 -8.95
CA LEU A 113 10.41 26.18 -7.62
C LEU A 113 11.79 25.57 -7.29
N PRO A 114 12.86 26.39 -7.15
CA PRO A 114 14.25 25.92 -7.16
C PRO A 114 14.62 24.91 -6.07
N ASN A 115 13.89 24.87 -4.95
CA ASN A 115 14.13 23.95 -3.84
C ASN A 115 13.07 22.81 -3.75
N HIS A 116 12.15 22.71 -4.71
CA HIS A 116 11.12 21.66 -4.70
C HIS A 116 11.70 20.33 -5.23
N PRO A 117 11.53 19.20 -4.52
CA PRO A 117 12.31 17.98 -4.78
C PRO A 117 12.01 17.30 -6.12
N THR A 118 10.89 17.62 -6.77
CA THR A 118 10.37 16.90 -7.94
C THR A 118 9.81 17.78 -9.06
N LEU A 119 9.73 19.11 -8.88
CA LEU A 119 9.12 20.02 -9.87
C LEU A 119 10.02 21.24 -10.06
N PRO A 120 10.55 21.51 -11.27
CA PRO A 120 11.35 22.71 -11.51
C PRO A 120 10.51 23.99 -11.54
N TYR A 121 9.22 23.90 -11.90
CA TYR A 121 8.26 24.99 -11.87
C TYR A 121 6.84 24.47 -11.59
N GLY A 122 5.99 25.29 -10.99
CA GLY A 122 4.61 24.94 -10.63
C GLY A 122 3.55 25.41 -11.63
N GLY A 123 3.86 26.41 -12.46
CA GLY A 123 2.90 26.95 -13.43
C GLY A 123 3.32 28.28 -14.05
N THR A 124 2.34 29.09 -14.43
CA THR A 124 2.47 30.44 -14.98
C THR A 124 2.01 31.48 -13.95
N GLY A 125 2.52 32.71 -14.03
CA GLY A 125 1.98 33.85 -13.29
C GLY A 125 2.29 35.18 -13.98
N PHE A 126 1.66 36.25 -13.53
CA PHE A 126 1.80 37.56 -14.16
C PHE A 126 1.69 38.73 -13.20
N VAL A 127 2.27 39.88 -13.57
CA VAL A 127 2.26 41.10 -12.76
C VAL A 127 0.88 41.77 -12.80
N ALA A 128 0.08 41.57 -11.76
CA ALA A 128 -1.27 42.13 -11.61
C ALA A 128 -1.31 43.46 -10.84
N GLY A 129 -0.20 43.86 -10.19
CA GLY A 129 -0.09 45.10 -9.42
C GLY A 129 1.36 45.47 -9.10
N ASP A 130 1.57 46.53 -8.32
CA ASP A 130 2.91 47.06 -8.06
C ASP A 130 3.74 46.10 -7.17
N GLY A 131 4.66 45.35 -7.79
CA GLY A 131 5.38 44.24 -7.14
C GLY A 131 4.49 43.06 -6.76
N LEU A 132 3.31 42.93 -7.38
CA LEU A 132 2.26 41.96 -7.05
C LEU A 132 2.01 41.04 -8.25
N LEU A 133 2.15 39.74 -8.06
CA LEU A 133 1.79 38.72 -9.03
C LEU A 133 0.39 38.15 -8.76
N MET A 134 -0.23 37.64 -9.82
CA MET A 134 -1.37 36.72 -9.77
C MET A 134 -1.00 35.38 -10.40
N THR A 135 -1.50 34.28 -9.82
CA THR A 135 -1.48 32.91 -10.36
C THR A 135 -2.68 32.14 -9.77
N ASN A 136 -2.84 30.83 -10.05
CA ASN A 136 -3.90 30.04 -9.44
C ASN A 136 -3.64 29.77 -7.95
N ARG A 137 -4.69 29.38 -7.22
CA ARG A 137 -4.57 28.93 -5.83
C ARG A 137 -3.81 27.60 -5.77
N HIS A 138 -4.13 26.64 -6.63
CA HIS A 138 -3.43 25.35 -6.66
C HIS A 138 -1.93 25.49 -6.98
N VAL A 139 -1.52 26.49 -7.77
CA VAL A 139 -0.10 26.78 -8.04
C VAL A 139 0.62 27.36 -6.81
N ALA A 140 -0.08 28.14 -5.97
CA ALA A 140 0.47 28.65 -4.72
C ALA A 140 0.54 27.57 -3.62
N GLU A 141 -0.44 26.67 -3.57
CA GLU A 141 -0.51 25.57 -2.59
C GLU A 141 0.66 24.57 -2.73
N ILE A 142 1.40 24.56 -3.85
CA ILE A 142 2.64 23.79 -4.03
C ILE A 142 3.76 24.26 -3.07
N PHE A 143 3.77 25.52 -2.65
CA PHE A 143 4.84 26.11 -1.83
C PHE A 143 4.36 26.91 -0.62
N ALA A 144 3.05 27.02 -0.41
CA ALA A 144 2.45 27.81 0.65
C ALA A 144 1.21 27.15 1.28
N GLU A 145 1.05 27.35 2.58
CA GLU A 145 -0.09 26.90 3.37
C GLU A 145 -0.93 28.09 3.86
N GLY A 146 -2.22 27.84 4.09
CA GLY A 146 -3.19 28.79 4.64
C GLY A 146 -4.27 29.17 3.64
N LEU A 147 -5.30 29.90 4.09
CA LEU A 147 -6.44 30.28 3.24
C LEU A 147 -6.93 31.69 3.60
N GLY A 148 -7.33 32.44 2.59
CA GLY A 148 -7.74 33.83 2.71
C GLY A 148 -6.55 34.79 2.80
N THR A 149 -6.57 35.67 3.80
CA THR A 149 -5.59 36.77 3.99
C THR A 149 -4.81 36.67 5.31
N ALA A 150 -4.95 35.57 6.05
CA ALA A 150 -4.32 35.37 7.37
C ALA A 150 -3.96 33.90 7.57
N GLY A 151 -3.00 33.62 8.46
CA GLY A 151 -2.43 32.27 8.64
C GLY A 151 -1.53 31.78 7.49
N LEU A 152 -1.31 32.61 6.47
CA LEU A 152 -0.52 32.31 5.28
C LEU A 152 0.97 32.15 5.63
N ARG A 153 1.60 31.06 5.17
CA ARG A 153 3.03 30.78 5.36
C ARG A 153 3.61 30.01 4.17
N PHE A 154 4.92 30.13 3.94
CA PHE A 154 5.63 29.20 3.07
C PHE A 154 5.77 27.84 3.75
N ILE A 155 5.73 26.76 2.96
CA ILE A 155 6.05 25.40 3.41
C ILE A 155 7.54 25.36 3.79
N PRO A 156 7.94 24.83 4.97
CA PRO A 156 9.33 24.83 5.40
C PRO A 156 10.29 24.17 4.39
N GLY A 157 11.31 24.92 3.97
CA GLY A 157 12.32 24.46 3.00
C GLY A 157 11.99 24.74 1.53
N LEU A 158 10.73 25.01 1.19
CA LEU A 158 10.34 25.36 -0.17
C LEU A 158 10.54 26.85 -0.46
N GLU A 159 10.94 27.14 -1.70
CA GLU A 159 11.11 28.48 -2.24
C GLU A 159 10.46 28.57 -3.61
N ALA A 160 9.87 29.73 -3.91
CA ALA A 160 9.24 30.02 -5.20
C ALA A 160 9.67 31.40 -5.72
N GLY A 161 9.67 31.55 -7.04
CA GLY A 161 9.88 32.81 -7.74
C GLY A 161 9.29 32.79 -9.13
N ILE A 162 9.36 33.91 -9.83
CA ILE A 162 8.89 34.04 -11.22
C ILE A 162 10.08 34.32 -12.14
N ASP A 163 10.19 33.60 -13.26
CA ASP A 163 11.16 33.90 -14.33
C ASP A 163 10.44 34.35 -15.61
N PHE A 164 10.74 35.57 -16.07
CA PHE A 164 10.15 36.17 -17.26
C PHE A 164 10.84 35.79 -18.60
N LEU A 165 12.00 35.10 -18.59
CA LEU A 165 12.86 34.91 -19.79
C LEU A 165 13.04 33.47 -20.28
N LYS A 166 12.30 32.50 -19.71
CA LYS A 166 12.25 31.08 -20.15
C LYS A 166 11.59 30.91 -21.53
N GLU A 167 12.24 31.41 -22.57
CA GLU A 167 11.73 31.50 -23.95
C GLU A 167 12.44 30.52 -24.90
N ARG A 168 11.88 30.25 -26.09
CA ARG A 168 12.45 29.22 -26.97
C ARG A 168 13.83 29.64 -27.49
N ARG A 169 14.84 28.80 -27.25
CA ARG A 169 16.28 29.05 -27.52
C ARG A 169 16.92 30.14 -26.63
N SER A 170 16.25 30.60 -25.56
CA SER A 170 16.86 31.43 -24.53
C SER A 170 17.59 30.55 -23.49
N SER A 171 18.82 30.95 -23.13
CA SER A 171 19.50 30.51 -21.90
C SER A 171 19.57 31.63 -20.84
N ARG A 172 18.73 32.68 -21.01
CA ARG A 172 18.65 33.82 -20.10
C ARG A 172 17.54 33.61 -19.09
N GLU A 173 17.78 34.09 -17.88
CA GLU A 173 16.87 33.98 -16.74
C GLU A 173 16.65 35.37 -16.13
N LEU A 174 15.45 35.62 -15.63
CA LEU A 174 15.08 36.82 -14.88
C LEU A 174 14.21 36.42 -13.68
N PHE A 175 14.75 35.52 -12.86
CA PHE A 175 14.12 35.01 -11.65
C PHE A 175 13.97 36.10 -10.58
N LEU A 176 12.75 36.28 -10.07
CA LEU A 176 12.43 37.11 -8.89
C LEU A 176 11.77 36.24 -7.82
N ARG A 177 12.39 36.13 -6.65
CA ARG A 177 11.84 35.40 -5.50
C ARG A 177 10.51 36.00 -5.03
N VAL A 178 9.59 35.16 -4.57
CA VAL A 178 8.40 35.56 -3.82
C VAL A 178 8.79 35.84 -2.36
N LYS A 179 8.54 37.06 -1.88
CA LYS A 179 8.78 37.47 -0.48
C LYS A 179 7.62 37.15 0.46
N GLN A 180 6.38 37.13 -0.06
CA GLN A 180 5.18 37.01 0.75
C GLN A 180 4.01 36.46 -0.07
N ILE A 181 3.21 35.56 0.51
CA ILE A 181 1.87 35.24 0.03
C ILE A 181 0.90 36.32 0.54
N VAL A 182 0.23 37.03 -0.37
CA VAL A 182 -0.66 38.17 -0.03
C VAL A 182 -2.08 37.69 0.20
N MET A 183 -2.57 36.76 -0.64
CA MET A 183 -3.77 35.97 -0.35
C MET A 183 -3.78 34.65 -1.11
N ILE A 184 -4.52 33.69 -0.59
CA ILE A 184 -4.98 32.49 -1.30
C ILE A 184 -6.52 32.56 -1.27
N HIS A 185 -7.18 32.70 -2.42
CA HIS A 185 -8.60 33.06 -2.48
C HIS A 185 -9.51 31.89 -2.06
N PRO A 186 -10.50 32.10 -1.17
CA PRO A 186 -11.30 31.01 -0.59
C PRO A 186 -12.44 30.51 -1.50
N HIS A 187 -12.64 31.08 -2.69
CA HIS A 187 -13.68 30.65 -3.64
C HIS A 187 -13.13 30.44 -5.05
N TRP A 188 -12.57 31.49 -5.66
CA TRP A 188 -11.95 31.41 -6.97
C TRP A 188 -10.58 30.73 -6.90
N ASP A 189 -10.18 30.02 -7.96
CA ASP A 189 -8.85 29.42 -8.07
C ASP A 189 -7.76 30.47 -8.38
N MET A 190 -7.44 31.29 -7.38
CA MET A 190 -6.56 32.46 -7.53
C MET A 190 -5.74 32.73 -6.26
N ALA A 191 -4.47 33.10 -6.43
CA ALA A 191 -3.60 33.58 -5.36
C ALA A 191 -2.85 34.85 -5.79
N LEU A 192 -2.53 35.71 -4.81
CA LEU A 192 -1.70 36.90 -5.00
C LEU A 192 -0.40 36.79 -4.21
N LEU A 193 0.72 37.17 -4.84
CA LEU A 193 2.07 36.96 -4.33
C LEU A 193 2.89 38.27 -4.44
N LYS A 194 3.71 38.60 -3.45
CA LYS A 194 4.60 39.78 -3.49
C LYS A 194 6.02 39.34 -3.87
N VAL A 195 6.63 39.99 -4.87
CA VAL A 195 8.01 39.70 -5.32
C VAL A 195 9.03 40.73 -4.84
N GLU A 196 10.32 40.43 -5.02
CA GLU A 196 11.42 41.21 -4.47
C GLU A 196 11.46 42.69 -4.89
N GLY A 197 11.06 42.97 -6.13
CA GLY A 197 11.01 44.26 -6.82
C GLY A 197 10.90 44.05 -8.34
N LEU A 198 10.22 44.92 -9.09
CA LEU A 198 10.01 44.72 -10.54
C LEU A 198 11.16 45.28 -11.39
N PRO A 199 11.65 44.54 -12.42
CA PRO A 199 12.67 45.01 -13.36
C PRO A 199 12.21 46.19 -14.22
N SER A 200 13.15 47.07 -14.57
CA SER A 200 12.90 48.22 -15.46
C SER A 200 12.40 47.78 -16.84
N GLY A 201 11.15 48.07 -17.14
CA GLY A 201 10.48 47.71 -18.40
C GLY A 201 9.31 46.74 -18.21
N VAL A 202 9.29 45.96 -17.12
CA VAL A 202 8.14 45.13 -16.74
C VAL A 202 7.02 46.05 -16.24
N ARG A 203 5.85 45.97 -16.85
CA ARG A 203 4.66 46.75 -16.48
C ARG A 203 3.61 45.83 -15.87
N LYS A 204 2.81 46.34 -14.92
CA LYS A 204 1.61 45.65 -14.45
C LYS A 204 0.55 45.60 -15.56
N LEU A 205 -0.11 44.46 -15.67
CA LEU A 205 -1.22 44.23 -16.59
C LEU A 205 -2.52 44.70 -15.93
N THR A 206 -3.45 45.23 -16.72
CA THR A 206 -4.77 45.65 -16.24
C THR A 206 -5.80 44.56 -16.47
N LEU A 207 -6.47 44.13 -15.41
CA LEU A 207 -7.62 43.22 -15.47
C LEU A 207 -8.85 43.97 -16.00
N SER A 208 -9.62 43.31 -16.87
CA SER A 208 -10.82 43.91 -17.46
C SER A 208 -11.96 43.97 -16.46
N THR A 209 -12.66 45.11 -16.40
CA THR A 209 -13.87 45.29 -15.58
C THR A 209 -15.16 44.90 -16.28
N LEU A 210 -15.07 44.35 -17.51
CA LEU A 210 -16.22 43.90 -18.28
C LEU A 210 -16.93 42.73 -17.60
N ASP A 211 -18.25 42.68 -17.70
CA ASP A 211 -19.03 41.53 -17.24
C ASP A 211 -18.61 40.25 -18.00
N PRO A 212 -18.55 39.06 -17.35
CA PRO A 212 -18.17 37.81 -18.01
C PRO A 212 -18.99 37.48 -19.27
N GLY A 213 -20.25 37.91 -19.35
CA GLY A 213 -21.07 37.77 -20.56
C GLY A 213 -20.65 38.68 -21.73
N ALA A 214 -20.02 39.83 -21.45
CA ALA A 214 -19.64 40.85 -22.43
C ALA A 214 -18.27 40.62 -23.12
N VAL A 215 -17.55 39.56 -22.71
CA VAL A 215 -16.33 39.10 -23.36
C VAL A 215 -16.52 37.84 -24.22
N VAL A 216 -17.69 37.18 -24.15
CA VAL A 216 -18.04 36.02 -24.98
C VAL A 216 -18.00 36.39 -26.46
N GLY A 217 -17.41 35.51 -27.30
CA GLY A 217 -17.27 35.71 -28.74
C GLY A 217 -16.10 36.62 -29.16
N ARG A 218 -15.30 37.13 -28.21
CA ARG A 218 -14.07 37.87 -28.52
C ARG A 218 -12.89 36.93 -28.76
N GLU A 219 -12.03 37.28 -29.71
CA GLU A 219 -10.69 36.69 -29.79
C GLU A 219 -9.89 36.96 -28.51
N VAL A 220 -9.03 36.02 -28.14
CA VAL A 220 -8.10 36.11 -27.01
C VAL A 220 -6.74 35.52 -27.33
N ALA A 221 -5.70 36.03 -26.68
CA ALA A 221 -4.37 35.44 -26.63
C ALA A 221 -4.11 34.90 -25.22
N VAL A 222 -3.92 33.58 -25.09
CA VAL A 222 -3.38 32.99 -23.85
C VAL A 222 -1.86 33.05 -23.91
N VAL A 223 -1.20 33.43 -22.82
CA VAL A 223 0.26 33.46 -22.73
C VAL A 223 0.72 32.76 -21.46
N GLY A 224 1.58 31.76 -21.61
CA GLY A 224 2.14 30.97 -20.51
C GLY A 224 3.02 29.81 -20.96
N TYR A 225 3.10 28.77 -20.12
CA TYR A 225 4.15 27.76 -20.18
C TYR A 225 3.61 26.33 -20.33
N PRO A 226 3.17 25.92 -21.54
CA PRO A 226 2.72 24.55 -21.80
C PRO A 226 3.83 23.51 -21.55
N THR A 227 3.54 22.59 -20.65
CA THR A 227 4.32 21.38 -20.35
C THR A 227 3.86 20.25 -21.28
N PHE A 228 4.69 19.22 -21.48
CA PHE A 228 4.23 18.01 -22.17
C PHE A 228 3.23 17.26 -21.28
N ASP A 229 2.04 17.01 -21.81
CA ASP A 229 0.91 16.46 -21.07
C ASP A 229 0.53 15.08 -21.59
N ILE A 230 0.81 14.04 -20.80
CA ILE A 230 0.51 12.65 -21.16
C ILE A 230 -1.00 12.34 -21.27
N ARG A 231 -1.89 13.28 -20.90
CA ARG A 231 -3.35 13.14 -21.09
C ARG A 231 -3.80 13.48 -22.52
N ASN A 232 -2.91 14.05 -23.35
CA ASN A 232 -3.19 14.53 -24.70
C ASN A 232 -2.39 13.72 -25.75
N PRO A 233 -2.93 13.42 -26.96
CA PRO A 233 -2.18 12.66 -27.97
C PRO A 233 -0.84 13.31 -28.34
N ALA A 234 0.25 12.55 -28.23
CA ALA A 234 1.62 13.08 -28.32
C ALA A 234 1.97 13.62 -29.72
N ASP A 235 1.42 13.04 -30.77
CA ASP A 235 1.51 13.51 -32.15
C ASP A 235 0.81 14.86 -32.34
N VAL A 236 -0.40 15.00 -31.80
CA VAL A 236 -1.20 16.25 -31.84
C VAL A 236 -0.54 17.34 -31.00
N GLN A 237 0.00 17.01 -29.82
CA GLN A 237 0.83 17.94 -29.04
C GLN A 237 2.07 18.38 -29.83
N ASN A 238 2.81 17.45 -30.41
CA ASN A 238 4.03 17.77 -31.17
C ASN A 238 3.72 18.55 -32.46
N MET A 239 2.53 18.38 -33.04
CA MET A 239 2.02 19.21 -34.15
C MET A 239 1.73 20.65 -33.70
N VAL A 240 0.99 20.84 -32.59
CA VAL A 240 0.53 22.16 -32.12
C VAL A 240 1.64 22.96 -31.43
N PHE A 241 2.47 22.30 -30.62
CA PHE A 241 3.55 22.90 -29.82
C PHE A 241 4.94 22.71 -30.44
N GLY A 242 5.10 21.92 -31.51
CA GLY A 242 6.39 21.81 -32.21
C GLY A 242 7.51 21.20 -31.38
N GLY A 243 7.19 20.25 -30.50
CA GLY A 243 8.13 19.40 -29.75
C GLY A 243 8.95 20.09 -28.65
N VAL A 244 8.58 21.29 -28.20
CA VAL A 244 9.35 22.04 -27.17
C VAL A 244 8.42 22.59 -26.09
N TYR A 245 8.62 22.13 -24.86
CA TYR A 245 7.72 22.38 -23.73
C TYR A 245 8.43 23.13 -22.59
N GLY A 246 7.66 23.68 -21.66
CA GLY A 246 8.15 24.49 -20.53
C GLY A 246 8.71 25.85 -20.91
N VAL A 247 8.55 26.29 -22.17
CA VAL A 247 8.94 27.63 -22.68
C VAL A 247 7.71 28.50 -22.87
N LYS A 248 7.88 29.83 -22.79
CA LYS A 248 6.80 30.81 -22.98
C LYS A 248 6.20 30.70 -24.39
N ARG A 249 4.87 30.60 -24.48
CA ARG A 249 4.10 30.55 -25.73
C ARG A 249 3.01 31.62 -25.76
N LEU A 250 2.55 31.92 -26.97
CA LEU A 250 1.31 32.65 -27.23
C LEU A 250 0.34 31.72 -27.97
N GLN A 251 -0.84 31.49 -27.40
CA GLN A 251 -1.85 30.55 -27.89
C GLN A 251 -3.14 31.33 -28.18
N PRO A 252 -3.43 31.68 -29.45
CA PRO A 252 -4.65 32.40 -29.80
C PRO A 252 -5.88 31.49 -29.70
N GLY A 253 -7.04 32.09 -29.46
CA GLY A 253 -8.35 31.46 -29.44
C GLY A 253 -9.46 32.50 -29.27
N GLU A 254 -10.60 32.08 -28.75
CA GLU A 254 -11.81 32.89 -28.61
C GLU A 254 -12.53 32.54 -27.30
N MET A 255 -13.05 33.54 -26.59
CA MET A 255 -13.90 33.37 -25.40
C MET A 255 -15.24 32.73 -25.77
N LYS A 256 -15.64 31.71 -25.02
CA LYS A 256 -16.93 31.03 -25.14
C LYS A 256 -17.82 31.36 -23.94
N ARG A 257 -19.03 30.78 -23.91
CA ARG A 257 -20.04 31.01 -22.86
C ARG A 257 -19.48 30.87 -21.45
N VAL A 258 -20.05 31.63 -20.51
CA VAL A 258 -19.90 31.33 -19.06
C VAL A 258 -20.65 30.03 -18.75
N ALA A 259 -20.14 29.21 -17.83
CA ALA A 259 -20.77 27.97 -17.40
C ALA A 259 -20.47 27.65 -15.92
N GLY A 260 -21.35 26.87 -15.29
CA GLY A 260 -21.05 26.25 -14.00
C GLY A 260 -19.97 25.17 -14.16
N VAL A 261 -18.92 25.27 -13.35
CA VAL A 261 -17.76 24.36 -13.30
C VAL A 261 -17.43 24.10 -11.84
N GLU A 262 -17.24 22.84 -11.44
CA GLU A 262 -16.79 22.53 -10.07
C GLU A 262 -15.33 22.96 -9.88
N SER A 263 -15.02 23.63 -8.77
CA SER A 263 -13.67 24.10 -8.43
C SER A 263 -13.49 24.08 -6.91
N TYR A 264 -12.68 23.15 -6.41
CA TYR A 264 -12.68 22.75 -5.00
C TYR A 264 -14.09 22.32 -4.55
N ASP A 265 -14.49 22.60 -3.30
CA ASP A 265 -15.77 22.15 -2.71
C ASP A 265 -17.03 22.87 -3.23
N HIS A 266 -16.96 23.64 -4.32
CA HIS A 266 -18.11 24.41 -4.83
C HIS A 266 -18.10 24.61 -6.36
N SER A 267 -19.31 24.78 -6.91
CA SER A 267 -19.50 25.20 -8.29
C SER A 267 -19.25 26.69 -8.45
N VAL A 268 -18.41 27.07 -9.42
CA VAL A 268 -18.12 28.45 -9.82
C VAL A 268 -18.67 28.74 -11.22
N GLU A 269 -18.95 30.01 -11.51
CA GLU A 269 -19.36 30.45 -12.86
C GLU A 269 -18.11 30.89 -13.65
N ALA A 270 -17.39 29.90 -14.19
CA ALA A 270 -16.17 30.13 -14.97
C ALA A 270 -16.50 30.62 -16.38
N ALA A 271 -15.62 31.46 -16.95
CA ALA A 271 -15.65 31.78 -18.37
C ALA A 271 -14.85 30.73 -19.15
N LEU A 272 -15.27 30.44 -20.38
CA LEU A 272 -14.63 29.44 -21.23
C LEU A 272 -13.82 30.10 -22.35
N HIS A 273 -12.84 29.42 -22.92
CA HIS A 273 -12.12 29.83 -24.14
C HIS A 273 -11.66 28.62 -24.97
N ASP A 274 -11.28 28.81 -26.24
CA ASP A 274 -10.90 27.71 -27.16
C ASP A 274 -9.41 27.65 -27.57
N SER A 275 -8.55 28.45 -26.93
CA SER A 275 -7.09 28.45 -27.14
C SER A 275 -6.47 27.12 -26.74
N SER A 276 -5.57 26.54 -27.53
CA SER A 276 -4.88 25.28 -27.18
C SER A 276 -3.98 25.46 -25.95
N THR A 277 -4.27 24.72 -24.87
CA THR A 277 -3.51 24.74 -23.61
C THR A 277 -3.17 23.32 -23.16
N LEU A 278 -2.17 23.22 -22.28
CA LEU A 278 -1.72 21.98 -21.62
C LEU A 278 -1.29 22.33 -20.18
N GLY A 279 -1.07 21.34 -19.32
CA GLY A 279 -0.59 21.54 -17.95
C GLY A 279 0.61 22.50 -17.83
N GLY A 280 0.65 23.32 -16.79
CA GLY A 280 1.59 24.44 -16.64
C GLY A 280 1.10 25.77 -17.25
N ASN A 281 0.03 25.76 -18.04
CA ASN A 281 -0.75 26.98 -18.34
C ASN A 281 -1.60 27.45 -17.15
N SER A 282 -1.67 26.70 -16.04
CA SER A 282 -2.23 27.17 -14.78
C SER A 282 -1.64 28.53 -14.41
N GLY A 283 -2.48 29.56 -14.28
CA GLY A 283 -2.08 30.93 -13.99
C GLY A 283 -1.73 31.80 -15.21
N SER A 284 -1.89 31.29 -16.44
CA SER A 284 -1.75 32.08 -17.67
C SER A 284 -2.76 33.22 -17.74
N CYS A 285 -2.33 34.37 -18.27
CA CYS A 285 -3.26 35.40 -18.70
C CYS A 285 -4.09 34.90 -19.89
N VAL A 286 -5.39 35.17 -19.86
CA VAL A 286 -6.24 35.24 -21.05
C VAL A 286 -6.38 36.73 -21.42
N LEU A 287 -5.79 37.17 -22.53
CA LEU A 287 -5.71 38.58 -22.94
C LEU A 287 -6.67 38.90 -24.09
N ASP A 288 -7.37 40.04 -24.05
CA ASP A 288 -8.03 40.63 -25.23
C ASP A 288 -6.95 41.32 -26.12
N PRO A 289 -6.73 40.87 -27.37
CA PRO A 289 -5.67 41.42 -28.25
C PRO A 289 -6.01 42.83 -28.77
N GLY A 290 -7.27 43.23 -28.71
CA GLY A 290 -7.76 44.55 -29.11
C GLY A 290 -7.52 45.64 -28.06
N THR A 291 -7.42 45.27 -26.77
CA THR A 291 -7.15 46.21 -25.66
C THR A 291 -5.79 45.99 -24.99
N GLY A 292 -5.34 44.75 -24.86
CA GLY A 292 -4.22 44.34 -24.00
C GLY A 292 -4.64 44.04 -22.55
N GLU A 293 -5.94 44.02 -22.25
CA GLU A 293 -6.46 43.72 -20.90
C GLU A 293 -6.50 42.21 -20.63
N VAL A 294 -6.26 41.81 -19.38
CA VAL A 294 -6.50 40.44 -18.91
C VAL A 294 -7.99 40.26 -18.69
N VAL A 295 -8.65 39.44 -19.52
CA VAL A 295 -10.08 39.11 -19.38
C VAL A 295 -10.34 37.90 -18.48
N GLY A 296 -9.31 37.08 -18.22
CA GLY A 296 -9.38 36.00 -17.23
C GLY A 296 -8.03 35.38 -16.86
N LEU A 297 -8.04 34.59 -15.79
CA LEU A 297 -6.93 33.78 -15.27
C LEU A 297 -7.22 32.31 -15.60
N HIS A 298 -6.45 31.69 -16.50
CA HIS A 298 -6.64 30.28 -16.88
C HIS A 298 -6.38 29.34 -15.70
N PHE A 299 -7.16 28.26 -15.57
CA PHE A 299 -7.00 27.27 -14.48
C PHE A 299 -7.24 25.80 -14.87
N GLY A 300 -7.63 25.49 -16.11
CA GLY A 300 -7.90 24.13 -16.57
C GLY A 300 -8.73 24.11 -17.85
N GLY A 301 -9.40 22.99 -18.16
CA GLY A 301 -10.20 22.91 -19.37
C GLY A 301 -10.97 21.62 -19.62
N ARG A 302 -11.19 21.29 -20.89
CA ARG A 302 -11.81 20.04 -21.39
C ARG A 302 -11.44 19.67 -22.83
N TYR A 303 -10.79 18.52 -23.05
CA TYR A 303 -10.31 18.06 -24.36
C TYR A 303 -11.41 18.10 -25.43
N ALA A 304 -11.10 18.71 -26.59
CA ALA A 304 -12.03 18.96 -27.70
C ALA A 304 -13.36 19.66 -27.34
N VAL A 305 -13.49 20.28 -26.14
CA VAL A 305 -14.74 20.91 -25.67
C VAL A 305 -14.55 22.40 -25.35
N ALA A 306 -13.79 22.75 -24.31
CA ALA A 306 -13.50 24.15 -23.92
C ALA A 306 -12.47 24.24 -22.81
N ASN A 307 -11.59 25.25 -22.82
CA ASN A 307 -10.70 25.60 -21.71
C ASN A 307 -11.36 26.62 -20.75
N TYR A 308 -10.88 26.75 -19.51
CA TYR A 308 -11.53 27.47 -18.40
C TYR A 308 -10.66 28.58 -17.80
N CYS A 309 -11.29 29.70 -17.43
CA CYS A 309 -10.65 30.78 -16.70
C CYS A 309 -11.57 31.44 -15.63
N VAL A 310 -10.94 31.94 -14.56
CA VAL A 310 -11.59 32.82 -13.57
C VAL A 310 -11.83 34.18 -14.25
N PRO A 311 -13.07 34.69 -14.32
CA PRO A 311 -13.35 35.94 -15.04
C PRO A 311 -12.77 37.17 -14.33
N ALA A 312 -12.01 38.01 -15.06
CA ALA A 312 -11.44 39.24 -14.50
C ALA A 312 -12.52 40.20 -13.96
N GLY A 313 -13.68 40.26 -14.61
CA GLY A 313 -14.84 41.06 -14.20
C GLY A 313 -15.52 40.62 -12.90
N GLU A 314 -15.30 39.38 -12.45
CA GLU A 314 -15.73 38.91 -11.12
C GLU A 314 -14.70 39.29 -10.06
N LEU A 315 -13.40 39.16 -10.36
CA LEU A 315 -12.33 39.65 -9.49
C LEU A 315 -12.41 41.18 -9.27
N ALA A 316 -12.88 41.93 -10.28
CA ALA A 316 -13.19 43.36 -10.20
C ALA A 316 -14.35 43.74 -9.26
N ARG A 317 -15.07 42.75 -8.68
CA ARG A 317 -16.16 42.94 -7.70
C ARG A 317 -15.71 42.63 -6.27
N ASP A 318 -14.63 41.86 -6.10
CA ASP A 318 -14.10 41.45 -4.80
C ASP A 318 -13.38 42.60 -4.09
N GLY A 319 -13.90 43.00 -2.93
CA GLY A 319 -13.30 44.06 -2.13
C GLY A 319 -11.84 43.83 -1.73
N ARG A 320 -11.45 42.60 -1.36
CA ARG A 320 -10.08 42.29 -0.91
C ARG A 320 -9.10 42.27 -2.08
N VAL A 321 -9.52 41.83 -3.27
CA VAL A 321 -8.68 41.86 -4.48
C VAL A 321 -8.41 43.31 -4.91
N ILE A 322 -9.41 44.20 -4.76
CA ILE A 322 -9.24 45.65 -4.93
C ILE A 322 -8.30 46.21 -3.84
N ASP A 323 -8.58 45.93 -2.57
CA ASP A 323 -7.79 46.41 -1.42
C ASP A 323 -6.31 45.93 -1.47
N ALA A 324 -6.03 44.78 -2.11
CA ALA A 324 -4.68 44.25 -2.33
C ALA A 324 -3.87 44.99 -3.42
N GLY A 325 -4.48 45.91 -4.17
CA GLY A 325 -3.80 46.74 -5.17
C GLY A 325 -3.67 46.11 -6.57
N VAL A 326 -4.60 45.23 -6.96
CA VAL A 326 -4.70 44.72 -8.34
C VAL A 326 -5.15 45.85 -9.28
N GLY A 327 -4.50 45.95 -10.44
CA GLY A 327 -4.80 46.97 -11.46
C GLY A 327 -5.98 46.56 -12.34
N PHE A 328 -6.98 47.43 -12.45
CA PHE A 328 -8.17 47.23 -13.29
C PHE A 328 -8.27 48.31 -14.39
N SER A 329 -8.90 47.99 -15.52
CA SER A 329 -9.00 48.89 -16.68
C SER A 329 -9.97 50.07 -16.52
N ALA A 330 -10.87 50.01 -15.53
CA ALA A 330 -11.74 51.13 -15.13
C ALA A 330 -11.82 51.25 -13.59
N PRO A 331 -12.27 52.39 -13.04
CA PRO A 331 -12.47 52.56 -11.60
C PRO A 331 -13.47 51.55 -11.03
N VAL A 332 -12.97 50.63 -10.21
CA VAL A 332 -13.74 49.60 -9.51
C VAL A 332 -14.26 50.10 -8.16
N THR A 333 -15.37 49.54 -7.71
CA THR A 333 -15.98 49.84 -6.41
C THR A 333 -16.36 48.53 -5.73
N ARG A 334 -16.02 48.40 -4.44
CA ARG A 334 -16.35 47.23 -3.62
C ARG A 334 -17.87 47.03 -3.59
N ARG A 335 -18.32 45.82 -3.93
CA ARG A 335 -19.73 45.40 -3.89
C ARG A 335 -19.86 44.17 -3.00
N ALA A 336 -21.09 43.84 -2.61
CA ALA A 336 -21.37 42.56 -1.97
C ALA A 336 -21.28 41.44 -3.03
N THR A 337 -20.67 40.30 -2.66
CA THR A 337 -20.39 39.19 -3.57
C THR A 337 -20.90 37.86 -3.02
N LYS A 338 -21.13 36.87 -3.90
CA LYS A 338 -21.51 35.51 -3.49
C LYS A 338 -20.43 34.79 -2.66
N TRP A 339 -19.19 35.27 -2.69
CA TRP A 339 -18.05 34.71 -1.95
C TRP A 339 -17.65 35.51 -0.69
N ASP A 340 -18.39 36.57 -0.33
CA ASP A 340 -18.23 37.26 0.96
C ASP A 340 -18.51 36.35 2.17
N GLU A 341 -19.21 35.23 1.98
CA GLU A 341 -19.34 34.19 3.01
C GLU A 341 -18.09 33.31 3.11
N ALA A 342 -17.53 32.85 1.99
CA ALA A 342 -16.27 32.08 1.98
C ALA A 342 -15.14 32.88 2.66
N TRP A 343 -15.07 34.18 2.38
CA TRP A 343 -14.19 35.12 3.07
C TRP A 343 -14.44 35.23 4.58
N ARG A 344 -15.70 35.27 5.04
CA ARG A 344 -16.03 35.26 6.48
C ARG A 344 -15.67 33.94 7.17
N ARG A 345 -15.81 32.80 6.46
CA ARG A 345 -15.41 31.47 6.98
C ARG A 345 -13.89 31.36 7.12
N ALA A 346 -13.12 31.85 6.15
CA ALA A 346 -11.66 31.92 6.23
C ALA A 346 -11.19 32.81 7.40
N ASP A 347 -11.75 34.01 7.56
CA ASP A 347 -11.41 34.91 8.69
C ASP A 347 -11.70 34.30 10.06
N ALA A 348 -12.77 33.52 10.19
CA ALA A 348 -13.15 32.87 11.45
C ALA A 348 -12.14 31.78 11.87
N LEU A 349 -11.60 31.03 10.89
CA LEU A 349 -10.57 30.01 11.11
C LEU A 349 -9.19 30.61 11.42
N ALA A 350 -8.92 31.83 10.96
CA ALA A 350 -7.60 32.47 11.10
C ALA A 350 -7.42 33.32 12.37
N ARG A 351 -8.41 33.39 13.27
CA ARG A 351 -8.27 34.11 14.56
C ARG A 351 -7.47 33.27 15.56
N PRO A 352 -6.38 33.79 16.17
CA PRO A 352 -5.75 33.13 17.30
C PRO A 352 -6.70 33.11 18.51
N LYS A 353 -6.60 32.07 19.34
CA LYS A 353 -7.15 32.13 20.70
C LYS A 353 -6.36 33.20 21.47
N GLU A 354 -7.06 34.06 22.22
CA GLU A 354 -6.39 35.02 23.09
C GLU A 354 -5.59 34.29 24.18
N ASP A 355 -4.34 34.69 24.34
CA ASP A 355 -3.39 34.09 25.27
C ASP A 355 -3.58 34.69 26.67
N THR A 356 -3.97 33.87 27.64
CA THR A 356 -3.98 34.23 29.06
C THR A 356 -2.57 34.06 29.63
N GLY A 357 -1.63 34.82 29.06
CA GLY A 357 -0.20 34.65 29.23
C GLY A 357 0.28 34.85 30.68
N GLY A 358 0.90 33.80 31.25
CA GLY A 358 1.50 33.79 32.58
C GLY A 358 3.00 33.49 32.53
N GLY A 359 3.78 34.34 31.87
CA GLY A 359 5.21 34.11 31.64
C GLY A 359 6.11 34.48 32.82
N LEU A 360 7.09 33.62 33.14
CA LEU A 360 8.30 33.97 33.88
C LEU A 360 9.54 33.47 33.12
N THR A 361 10.60 34.27 33.15
CA THR A 361 11.79 34.12 32.28
C THR A 361 12.98 33.50 33.00
N ALA A 362 13.93 32.97 32.22
CA ALA A 362 15.27 32.57 32.67
C ALA A 362 16.35 33.31 31.85
N ALA A 363 17.53 33.51 32.43
CA ALA A 363 18.62 34.33 31.90
C ALA A 363 19.51 33.58 30.87
N GLY A 364 20.31 34.23 30.02
CA GLY A 364 20.43 35.68 29.77
C GLY A 364 21.88 36.13 29.44
N ALA A 365 22.06 37.32 28.85
CA ALA A 365 23.38 37.92 28.61
C ALA A 365 23.37 39.47 28.69
N THR A 366 24.37 39.98 29.41
CA THR A 366 24.74 41.38 29.75
C THR A 366 24.43 42.54 28.77
N ARG A 367 23.59 43.50 29.25
CA ARG A 367 23.82 44.96 29.53
C ARG A 367 24.70 45.86 28.62
N PRO A 368 24.56 47.22 28.68
CA PRO A 368 23.66 48.09 29.49
C PRO A 368 22.63 48.83 28.58
N SER A 369 22.00 50.02 28.80
CA SER A 369 21.95 51.14 29.79
C SER A 369 20.60 51.92 29.58
N LEU A 370 20.16 53.05 30.20
CA LEU A 370 20.58 53.96 31.30
C LEU A 370 19.36 54.84 31.74
N ALA A 371 19.15 55.09 33.04
CA ALA A 371 18.28 56.13 33.67
C ALA A 371 16.74 56.15 33.37
N GLY A 372 15.90 56.70 34.28
CA GLY A 372 14.44 56.81 34.03
C GLY A 372 13.52 57.51 35.07
N THR A 373 13.63 57.21 36.37
CA THR A 373 12.69 57.71 37.43
C THR A 373 11.23 57.18 37.33
N ALA A 374 10.33 57.51 38.29
CA ALA A 374 9.13 56.71 38.56
C ALA A 374 7.88 57.47 39.10
N MET A 375 6.70 56.86 38.91
CA MET A 375 5.39 57.11 39.60
C MET A 375 4.71 58.47 39.30
N PRO A 376 3.40 58.68 39.61
CA PRO A 376 2.46 57.82 40.37
C PRO A 376 1.13 57.48 39.64
N ALA A 377 0.19 56.89 40.39
CA ALA A 377 -1.13 56.44 39.92
C ALA A 377 -2.23 57.52 39.99
N GLY A 378 -3.36 57.25 39.33
CA GLY A 378 -4.63 57.97 39.48
C GLY A 378 -5.05 58.74 38.23
N GLY A 379 -5.95 58.16 37.43
CA GLY A 379 -6.48 58.79 36.22
C GLY A 379 -7.56 57.95 35.56
N GLU A 380 -8.82 58.27 35.84
CA GLU A 380 -9.97 57.76 35.10
C GLU A 380 -10.02 58.44 33.72
N THR A 381 -10.54 57.76 32.69
CA THR A 381 -10.73 58.37 31.35
C THR A 381 -11.95 57.78 30.69
N SER A 382 -12.90 58.67 30.39
CA SER A 382 -14.16 58.37 29.69
C SER A 382 -14.28 59.30 28.49
N ILE A 383 -14.68 58.76 27.34
CA ILE A 383 -15.01 59.51 26.12
C ILE A 383 -16.43 59.13 25.67
N VAL A 384 -17.16 60.10 25.13
CA VAL A 384 -18.62 60.14 25.13
C VAL A 384 -19.24 59.43 23.91
N ILE A 385 -19.91 58.30 24.18
CA ILE A 385 -21.33 57.98 23.86
C ILE A 385 -21.84 58.47 22.47
N PRO A 386 -22.32 57.54 21.61
CA PRO A 386 -23.76 57.27 21.61
C PRO A 386 -24.15 55.79 21.81
N LEU A 387 -23.81 55.22 22.97
CA LEU A 387 -24.74 54.50 23.85
C LEU A 387 -24.08 54.25 25.22
N GLU A 388 -24.88 54.12 26.28
CA GLU A 388 -24.42 54.02 27.68
C GLU A 388 -25.05 52.80 28.37
N ILE A 389 -24.22 51.93 28.96
CA ILE A 389 -24.63 50.88 29.91
C ILE A 389 -23.54 50.77 30.98
N THR A 390 -23.92 50.86 32.26
CA THR A 390 -23.04 50.61 33.41
C THR A 390 -23.50 49.40 34.19
N VAL A 391 -22.59 48.46 34.49
CA VAL A 391 -22.81 47.34 35.43
C VAL A 391 -21.66 47.28 36.41
N ARG A 392 -21.96 47.06 37.69
CA ARG A 392 -20.99 47.02 38.80
C ARG A 392 -21.26 45.81 39.68
N LEU A 393 -20.22 45.06 40.03
CA LEU A 393 -20.29 43.93 40.96
C LEU A 393 -19.69 44.27 42.34
N GLY A 394 -20.22 43.62 43.38
CA GLY A 394 -19.82 43.80 44.77
C GLY A 394 -18.60 42.96 45.17
N GLN A 395 -17.96 43.33 46.29
CA GLN A 395 -16.78 42.63 46.81
C GLN A 395 -17.13 41.27 47.44
N ALA A 396 -16.24 40.30 47.25
CA ALA A 396 -16.20 39.07 48.05
C ALA A 396 -15.77 39.35 49.51
N ARG A 397 -16.08 38.42 50.40
CA ARG A 397 -15.41 38.30 51.71
C ARG A 397 -14.79 36.91 51.85
N ALA A 398 -13.58 36.87 52.38
CA ALA A 398 -12.81 35.66 52.57
C ALA A 398 -13.09 35.01 53.93
N GLY A 399 -12.80 33.71 54.01
CA GLY A 399 -12.71 32.92 55.24
C GLY A 399 -11.80 31.73 54.95
N ALA A 400 -10.51 31.87 55.23
CA ALA A 400 -9.50 30.87 54.96
C ALA A 400 -8.97 30.29 56.27
N GLU A 401 -8.60 29.01 56.24
CA GLU A 401 -7.40 28.54 56.92
C GLU A 401 -6.83 27.30 56.22
N VAL A 402 -5.56 26.99 56.44
CA VAL A 402 -4.76 26.10 55.58
C VAL A 402 -4.16 24.95 56.38
N GLY A 403 -4.53 23.72 56.03
CA GLY A 403 -3.80 22.51 56.42
C GLY A 403 -2.70 22.19 55.40
N ALA A 404 -1.53 21.75 55.85
CA ALA A 404 -0.35 21.58 55.00
C ALA A 404 -0.31 20.23 54.25
N ALA A 405 0.13 20.29 52.99
CA ALA A 405 0.72 19.18 52.22
C ALA A 405 2.07 19.69 51.69
N ALA A 406 3.22 19.07 51.99
CA ALA A 406 3.67 17.71 51.63
C ALA A 406 4.19 17.62 50.19
N ALA A 407 5.24 16.82 49.97
CA ALA A 407 6.08 16.87 48.78
C ALA A 407 5.35 16.48 47.48
N GLY A 408 5.77 17.09 46.36
CA GLY A 408 5.12 16.94 45.06
C GLY A 408 5.32 15.57 44.41
N ALA A 409 4.37 15.21 43.55
CA ALA A 409 4.40 14.00 42.72
C ALA A 409 4.70 14.32 41.25
N GLN A 410 5.33 13.36 40.56
CA GLN A 410 5.46 13.35 39.10
C GLN A 410 4.10 13.06 38.42
N PRO A 411 3.93 13.32 37.10
CA PRO A 411 2.76 12.87 36.37
C PRO A 411 2.62 11.33 36.50
N GLU A 412 1.52 10.87 37.10
CA GLU A 412 1.36 9.46 37.43
C GLU A 412 0.98 8.61 36.20
N ALA A 413 1.75 7.55 35.98
CA ALA A 413 1.43 6.50 35.03
C ALA A 413 0.20 5.68 35.48
N GLU A 414 -0.50 5.05 34.53
CA GLU A 414 -1.64 4.17 34.83
C GLU A 414 -1.22 3.04 35.79
N ARG A 415 -1.92 2.90 36.92
CA ARG A 415 -1.74 1.78 37.85
C ARG A 415 -2.94 0.84 37.81
N ALA A 416 -2.68 -0.45 38.02
CA ALA A 416 -3.70 -1.45 38.28
C ALA A 416 -3.93 -1.52 39.80
N VAL A 417 -5.15 -1.18 40.25
CA VAL A 417 -5.51 -1.01 41.66
C VAL A 417 -6.70 -1.91 41.99
N GLU A 418 -6.64 -2.62 43.11
CA GLU A 418 -7.75 -3.42 43.62
C GLU A 418 -8.92 -2.50 44.02
N PRO A 419 -10.13 -2.71 43.48
CA PRO A 419 -11.31 -1.95 43.89
C PRO A 419 -11.56 -2.08 45.39
N ILE A 420 -12.06 -1.01 46.04
CA ILE A 420 -12.40 -1.06 47.46
C ILE A 420 -13.39 -2.20 47.74
N HIS A 421 -12.95 -3.15 48.56
CA HIS A 421 -13.74 -4.23 49.12
C HIS A 421 -13.50 -4.31 50.64
N ASP A 422 -14.43 -4.94 51.35
CA ASP A 422 -14.24 -5.33 52.75
C ASP A 422 -13.44 -6.64 52.83
N ALA A 423 -12.56 -6.78 53.82
CA ALA A 423 -11.76 -7.99 54.04
C ALA A 423 -12.43 -9.00 54.99
N ASP A 424 -13.45 -8.58 55.77
CA ASP A 424 -14.20 -9.47 56.66
C ASP A 424 -15.32 -10.20 55.92
N TYR A 425 -15.00 -11.37 55.36
CA TYR A 425 -15.98 -12.18 54.64
C TYR A 425 -17.16 -12.69 55.50
N SER A 426 -17.15 -12.52 56.83
CA SER A 426 -18.29 -12.91 57.69
C SER A 426 -19.54 -12.04 57.49
N THR A 427 -19.37 -10.83 56.92
CA THR A 427 -20.46 -9.90 56.61
C THR A 427 -21.33 -10.35 55.43
N ARG A 428 -20.83 -11.27 54.59
CA ARG A 428 -21.48 -11.69 53.34
C ARG A 428 -22.61 -12.68 53.59
N LYS A 429 -23.84 -12.27 53.27
CA LYS A 429 -25.04 -13.11 53.36
C LYS A 429 -25.26 -14.00 52.13
N GLY A 430 -24.63 -13.67 51.00
CA GLY A 430 -24.86 -14.34 49.72
C GLY A 430 -26.16 -13.90 49.04
N TYR A 431 -26.63 -14.77 48.16
CA TYR A 431 -27.94 -14.72 47.53
C TYR A 431 -29.07 -15.01 48.53
N ASP A 432 -30.05 -14.12 48.64
CA ASP A 432 -31.30 -14.32 49.39
C ASP A 432 -32.37 -14.98 48.49
N ALA A 433 -32.77 -16.20 48.86
CA ALA A 433 -33.81 -16.97 48.20
C ALA A 433 -35.23 -16.38 48.36
N ARG A 434 -35.45 -15.42 49.26
CA ARG A 434 -36.77 -14.77 49.49
C ARG A 434 -36.81 -13.31 49.06
N PHE A 435 -35.76 -12.83 48.37
CA PHE A 435 -35.65 -11.47 47.84
C PHE A 435 -36.87 -11.01 47.03
N LEU A 436 -37.54 -11.93 46.33
CA LEU A 436 -38.72 -11.66 45.51
C LEU A 436 -40.06 -11.75 46.26
N GLY A 437 -40.06 -11.94 47.58
CA GLY A 437 -41.25 -12.23 48.39
C GLY A 437 -41.81 -13.65 48.21
N VAL A 438 -41.31 -14.40 47.22
CA VAL A 438 -41.51 -15.84 47.02
C VAL A 438 -40.17 -16.56 47.14
N GLU A 439 -40.20 -17.83 47.54
CA GLU A 439 -38.99 -18.63 47.78
C GLU A 439 -38.47 -19.24 46.46
N VAL A 440 -37.28 -18.80 46.05
CA VAL A 440 -36.55 -19.24 44.86
C VAL A 440 -35.17 -19.74 45.31
N PRO A 441 -34.98 -21.03 45.58
CA PRO A 441 -33.71 -21.57 46.08
C PRO A 441 -32.62 -21.56 45.00
N ILE A 442 -31.35 -21.57 45.44
CA ILE A 442 -30.20 -21.78 44.55
C ILE A 442 -30.29 -23.19 43.94
N PRO A 443 -30.19 -23.36 42.60
CA PRO A 443 -30.18 -24.67 41.97
C PRO A 443 -29.04 -25.58 42.47
N GLU A 444 -29.36 -26.77 42.97
CA GLU A 444 -28.35 -27.74 43.41
C GLU A 444 -27.65 -28.44 42.23
N PRO A 445 -26.31 -28.42 42.15
CA PRO A 445 -25.59 -29.20 41.14
C PRO A 445 -25.68 -30.70 41.41
N ARG A 446 -25.98 -31.48 40.36
CA ARG A 446 -26.15 -32.95 40.46
C ARG A 446 -24.89 -33.68 40.96
N ASN A 447 -23.71 -33.14 40.70
CA ASN A 447 -22.41 -33.74 41.05
C ASN A 447 -21.73 -32.97 42.18
N GLN A 448 -22.25 -33.06 43.41
CA GLN A 448 -21.68 -32.41 44.60
C GLN A 448 -20.16 -32.69 44.78
N GLY A 449 -19.69 -33.89 44.39
CA GLY A 449 -18.26 -34.27 44.47
C GLY A 449 -17.31 -33.61 43.45
N ASP A 450 -17.83 -32.88 42.46
CA ASP A 450 -17.02 -32.07 41.53
C ASP A 450 -16.93 -30.59 41.96
N LEU A 451 -17.59 -30.22 43.06
CA LEU A 451 -17.62 -28.85 43.59
C LEU A 451 -16.44 -28.57 44.52
N VAL A 452 -16.00 -27.32 44.56
CA VAL A 452 -15.10 -26.82 45.62
C VAL A 452 -15.83 -26.85 46.96
N ARG A 453 -15.12 -27.12 48.05
CA ARG A 453 -15.68 -27.18 49.40
C ARG A 453 -14.90 -26.27 50.35
N MET A 454 -15.58 -25.29 50.91
CA MET A 454 -15.04 -24.35 51.90
C MET A 454 -14.75 -25.07 53.24
N GLU A 455 -13.90 -24.47 54.09
CA GLU A 455 -13.53 -25.03 55.40
C GLU A 455 -14.74 -25.31 56.32
N ASN A 456 -15.78 -24.47 56.25
CA ASN A 456 -17.05 -24.67 56.98
C ASN A 456 -17.91 -25.82 56.43
N GLY A 457 -17.45 -26.51 55.39
CA GLY A 457 -18.11 -27.64 54.74
C GLY A 457 -19.06 -27.28 53.61
N SER A 458 -19.31 -25.98 53.34
CA SER A 458 -20.20 -25.47 52.28
C SER A 458 -19.62 -25.63 50.87
N HIS A 459 -20.50 -25.76 49.88
CA HIS A 459 -20.18 -25.64 48.45
C HIS A 459 -20.61 -24.28 47.84
N VAL A 460 -21.29 -23.44 48.63
CA VAL A 460 -21.80 -22.12 48.24
C VAL A 460 -20.97 -21.04 48.91
N ILE A 461 -20.34 -20.18 48.10
CA ILE A 461 -19.50 -19.05 48.50
C ILE A 461 -20.37 -17.78 48.54
N PRO A 462 -20.59 -17.15 49.71
CA PRO A 462 -21.38 -15.93 49.80
C PRO A 462 -20.54 -14.67 49.50
N TYR A 463 -21.15 -13.76 48.73
CA TYR A 463 -20.75 -12.36 48.53
C TYR A 463 -21.92 -11.43 48.92
N HIS A 464 -21.81 -10.11 48.72
CA HIS A 464 -22.96 -9.21 48.87
C HIS A 464 -23.92 -9.37 47.69
N HIS A 465 -25.18 -9.76 47.97
CA HIS A 465 -26.28 -9.91 46.99
C HIS A 465 -26.08 -11.00 45.91
N PHE A 466 -24.99 -11.77 45.94
CA PHE A 466 -24.82 -12.96 45.10
C PHE A 466 -24.04 -14.08 45.81
N SER A 467 -24.20 -15.30 45.32
CA SER A 467 -23.47 -16.49 45.76
C SER A 467 -22.87 -17.25 44.58
N VAL A 468 -21.64 -17.73 44.72
CA VAL A 468 -20.91 -18.51 43.69
C VAL A 468 -20.78 -19.97 44.11
N VAL A 469 -20.87 -20.90 43.15
CA VAL A 469 -20.51 -22.31 43.31
C VAL A 469 -19.43 -22.65 42.28
N MET A 470 -18.26 -23.07 42.74
CA MET A 470 -17.08 -23.34 41.91
C MET A 470 -16.93 -24.83 41.54
N HIS A 471 -16.54 -25.12 40.30
CA HIS A 471 -16.26 -26.48 39.82
C HIS A 471 -14.78 -26.84 39.98
N LYS A 472 -14.44 -27.62 41.00
CA LYS A 472 -13.06 -27.94 41.44
C LYS A 472 -12.12 -28.31 40.28
N LYS A 473 -12.53 -29.24 39.41
CA LYS A 473 -11.70 -29.72 38.27
C LYS A 473 -11.58 -28.75 37.09
N ARG A 474 -12.38 -27.68 37.04
CA ARG A 474 -12.38 -26.69 35.93
C ARG A 474 -11.88 -25.31 36.39
N ARG A 475 -11.79 -25.06 37.70
CA ARG A 475 -11.33 -23.79 38.33
C ARG A 475 -12.17 -22.55 37.95
N LEU A 476 -13.41 -22.79 37.52
CA LEU A 476 -14.40 -21.79 37.09
C LEU A 476 -15.67 -21.86 37.94
N ALA A 477 -16.45 -20.79 37.94
CA ALA A 477 -17.83 -20.82 38.43
C ALA A 477 -18.64 -21.84 37.60
N LEU A 478 -19.37 -22.72 38.28
CA LEU A 478 -20.40 -23.57 37.67
C LEU A 478 -21.74 -22.83 37.61
N LEU A 479 -22.02 -22.08 38.66
CA LEU A 479 -23.27 -21.40 38.92
C LEU A 479 -22.97 -20.16 39.78
N VAL A 480 -23.56 -19.03 39.39
CA VAL A 480 -23.69 -17.84 40.24
C VAL A 480 -25.17 -17.50 40.35
N ALA A 481 -25.62 -17.23 41.57
CA ALA A 481 -26.99 -16.82 41.90
C ALA A 481 -26.97 -15.38 42.41
N SER A 482 -27.74 -14.47 41.81
CA SER A 482 -27.67 -13.03 42.05
C SER A 482 -29.05 -12.43 42.31
N ASN A 483 -29.14 -11.54 43.31
CA ASN A 483 -30.30 -10.69 43.55
C ASN A 483 -30.07 -9.35 42.84
N VAL A 484 -30.87 -9.07 41.82
CA VAL A 484 -30.70 -7.91 40.94
C VAL A 484 -31.75 -6.85 41.28
N SER A 485 -31.29 -5.62 41.51
CA SER A 485 -32.14 -4.44 41.71
C SER A 485 -31.56 -3.29 40.89
N ALA A 486 -32.42 -2.54 40.19
CA ALA A 486 -32.08 -1.23 39.65
C ALA A 486 -32.95 -0.11 40.27
N ARG A 487 -33.56 -0.35 41.44
CA ARG A 487 -34.41 0.64 42.14
C ARG A 487 -33.60 1.86 42.59
N PRO A 488 -34.02 3.11 42.28
CA PRO A 488 -33.28 4.33 42.59
C PRO A 488 -32.85 4.45 44.06
N GLU A 489 -33.72 4.13 45.01
CA GLU A 489 -33.42 4.20 46.45
C GLU A 489 -32.19 3.35 46.81
N THR A 490 -32.13 2.12 46.28
CA THR A 490 -31.06 1.15 46.55
C THR A 490 -29.80 1.37 45.70
N LYS A 491 -29.89 2.17 44.63
CA LYS A 491 -28.76 2.56 43.77
C LYS A 491 -28.14 3.92 44.14
N ARG A 492 -28.78 4.67 45.04
CA ARG A 492 -28.29 5.97 45.53
C ARG A 492 -28.38 6.13 47.07
N PRO A 493 -28.01 5.11 47.87
CA PRO A 493 -28.10 5.20 49.33
C PRO A 493 -27.23 6.34 49.86
N GLY A 494 -27.82 7.20 50.69
CA GLY A 494 -27.11 8.29 51.38
C GLY A 494 -26.93 9.61 50.61
N ASN A 495 -27.51 9.78 49.41
CA ASN A 495 -27.53 11.05 48.65
C ASN A 495 -26.14 11.72 48.49
N ARG A 496 -25.13 10.96 48.09
CA ARG A 496 -23.78 11.45 47.77
C ARG A 496 -23.70 12.11 46.38
N PRO A 497 -22.59 12.78 46.03
CA PRO A 497 -22.36 13.27 44.67
C PRO A 497 -22.40 12.15 43.61
N ASP A 498 -22.78 12.48 42.37
CA ASP A 498 -22.86 11.52 41.26
C ASP A 498 -21.54 10.83 40.92
N SER A 499 -20.39 11.46 41.25
CA SER A 499 -19.06 10.88 41.13
C SER A 499 -18.89 9.58 41.91
N ASP A 500 -19.52 9.50 43.09
CA ASP A 500 -19.29 8.45 44.08
C ASP A 500 -19.94 7.13 43.64
N TYR A 501 -21.13 7.20 43.04
CA TYR A 501 -21.86 6.03 42.53
C TYR A 501 -21.32 5.50 41.18
N GLY A 502 -20.42 6.25 40.53
CA GLY A 502 -19.78 5.83 39.28
C GLY A 502 -18.76 4.70 39.47
N ARG A 503 -18.36 4.06 38.37
CA ARG A 503 -17.36 2.95 38.35
C ARG A 503 -16.09 3.27 39.15
N LYS A 504 -15.54 4.47 38.99
CA LYS A 504 -14.33 4.90 39.70
C LYS A 504 -14.58 5.34 41.15
N GLY A 505 -15.74 5.92 41.47
CA GLY A 505 -16.12 6.31 42.83
C GLY A 505 -16.32 5.10 43.76
N LEU A 506 -17.08 4.11 43.29
CA LEU A 506 -17.27 2.85 44.02
C LEU A 506 -15.96 2.04 44.10
N GLY A 507 -15.15 2.05 43.05
CA GLY A 507 -13.84 1.38 43.06
C GLY A 507 -12.77 2.08 43.91
N GLY A 508 -12.92 3.36 44.26
CA GLY A 508 -11.87 4.16 44.92
C GLY A 508 -10.71 4.58 44.00
N LEU A 509 -10.93 4.61 42.68
CA LEU A 509 -9.90 4.70 41.65
C LEU A 509 -9.65 6.15 41.21
N SER A 510 -8.39 6.53 40.97
CA SER A 510 -8.07 7.83 40.37
C SER A 510 -8.53 7.92 38.92
N LYS A 511 -8.44 9.12 38.33
CA LYS A 511 -8.78 9.36 36.93
C LYS A 511 -8.06 8.41 35.95
N ASN A 512 -6.84 7.97 36.27
CA ASN A 512 -6.01 7.16 35.38
C ASN A 512 -5.91 5.66 35.77
N ASP A 513 -6.40 5.26 36.95
CA ASP A 513 -6.27 3.86 37.40
C ASP A 513 -7.21 2.88 36.67
N ARG A 514 -6.85 1.60 36.71
CA ARG A 514 -7.60 0.46 36.14
C ARG A 514 -7.82 -0.60 37.21
N GLU A 515 -8.92 -1.34 37.13
CA GLU A 515 -9.27 -2.37 38.10
C GLU A 515 -8.36 -3.60 38.01
N LYS A 516 -7.78 -4.00 39.14
CA LYS A 516 -7.10 -5.28 39.35
C LYS A 516 -8.09 -6.27 40.00
N TRP A 517 -8.18 -7.48 39.45
CA TRP A 517 -8.95 -8.58 40.06
C TRP A 517 -8.07 -9.36 41.05
N PHE A 518 -8.69 -10.02 42.01
CA PHE A 518 -8.00 -10.70 43.11
C PHE A 518 -8.61 -12.07 43.43
N SER A 519 -7.87 -12.89 44.17
CA SER A 519 -8.27 -14.25 44.53
C SER A 519 -9.02 -14.27 45.85
N ASP A 520 -10.03 -15.15 45.96
CA ASP A 520 -10.74 -15.33 47.23
C ASP A 520 -9.92 -16.23 48.16
N PRO A 521 -9.52 -15.78 49.36
CA PRO A 521 -8.67 -16.55 50.26
C PRO A 521 -9.42 -17.71 50.94
N ARG A 522 -10.75 -17.80 50.81
CA ARG A 522 -11.57 -18.91 51.33
C ARG A 522 -11.55 -20.15 50.40
N ILE A 523 -10.83 -20.07 49.28
CA ILE A 523 -10.75 -21.05 48.21
C ILE A 523 -9.27 -21.32 47.89
N LEU A 524 -8.89 -22.58 47.72
CA LEU A 524 -7.49 -22.94 47.42
C LEU A 524 -7.03 -22.32 46.09
N ALA A 525 -5.73 -22.01 45.99
CA ALA A 525 -5.17 -21.37 44.80
C ALA A 525 -5.27 -22.28 43.56
N GLU A 526 -5.13 -23.59 43.74
CA GLU A 526 -5.33 -24.61 42.71
C GLU A 526 -6.81 -24.87 42.35
N GLU A 527 -7.77 -24.25 43.04
CA GLU A 527 -9.22 -24.43 42.81
C GLU A 527 -9.90 -23.23 42.12
N GLN A 528 -9.17 -22.13 41.90
CA GLN A 528 -9.61 -20.94 41.15
C GLN A 528 -8.55 -20.56 40.11
N LEU A 529 -8.93 -19.99 38.95
CA LEU A 529 -7.94 -19.48 37.98
C LEU A 529 -7.37 -18.13 38.45
N PRO A 530 -6.05 -17.89 38.40
CA PRO A 530 -5.46 -16.63 38.84
C PRO A 530 -5.72 -15.50 37.83
N ASP A 531 -5.70 -14.24 38.30
CA ASP A 531 -5.82 -13.05 37.43
C ASP A 531 -4.77 -13.05 36.30
N LYS A 532 -3.58 -13.62 36.57
CA LYS A 532 -2.48 -13.80 35.63
C LYS A 532 -2.88 -14.61 34.38
N PHE A 533 -3.78 -15.59 34.49
CA PHE A 533 -4.26 -16.38 33.36
C PHE A 533 -4.84 -15.47 32.28
N TYR A 534 -5.83 -14.66 32.66
CA TYR A 534 -6.51 -13.67 31.80
C TYR A 534 -5.68 -12.43 31.44
N ASN A 535 -4.44 -12.32 31.92
CA ASN A 535 -3.51 -11.23 31.59
C ASN A 535 -2.35 -11.70 30.69
N GLN A 536 -2.09 -13.00 30.62
CA GLN A 536 -0.95 -13.60 29.90
C GLN A 536 -1.37 -14.73 28.93
N ASP A 537 -2.67 -14.86 28.66
CA ASP A 537 -3.29 -15.73 27.65
C ASP A 537 -3.10 -15.24 26.19
N ARG A 538 -2.26 -14.22 25.96
CA ARG A 538 -2.09 -13.50 24.68
C ARG A 538 -3.29 -12.62 24.28
N LYS A 539 -4.12 -12.21 25.25
CA LYS A 539 -5.40 -11.48 25.09
C LYS A 539 -6.52 -12.34 24.48
N ALA A 540 -6.47 -13.65 24.70
CA ALA A 540 -7.49 -14.59 24.21
C ALA A 540 -8.87 -14.35 24.84
N PHE A 541 -8.92 -14.01 26.12
CA PHE A 541 -10.15 -13.87 26.89
C PHE A 541 -10.24 -12.52 27.62
N ASP A 542 -11.42 -11.94 27.52
CA ASP A 542 -11.90 -10.91 28.41
C ASP A 542 -12.33 -11.56 29.74
N LYS A 543 -12.25 -10.80 30.84
CA LYS A 543 -12.70 -11.25 32.16
C LYS A 543 -14.23 -11.13 32.25
N GLY A 544 -14.92 -12.14 31.72
CA GLY A 544 -16.37 -12.23 31.72
C GLY A 544 -16.93 -12.35 33.13
N HIS A 545 -17.68 -11.35 33.58
CA HIS A 545 -18.43 -11.42 34.83
C HIS A 545 -19.60 -12.39 34.65
N ILE A 546 -19.82 -13.30 35.60
CA ILE A 546 -21.04 -14.13 35.63
C ILE A 546 -22.16 -13.45 36.45
N ALA A 547 -21.80 -12.82 37.58
CA ALA A 547 -22.60 -11.76 38.20
C ALA A 547 -22.00 -10.39 37.88
N ARG A 548 -22.74 -9.56 37.13
CA ARG A 548 -22.30 -8.23 36.69
C ARG A 548 -22.32 -7.22 37.83
N ARG A 549 -21.27 -6.38 37.91
CA ARG A 549 -21.18 -5.19 38.78
C ARG A 549 -22.51 -4.43 38.91
N GLU A 550 -23.08 -4.02 37.77
CA GLU A 550 -24.26 -3.14 37.75
C GLU A 550 -25.53 -3.82 38.27
N ASP A 551 -25.58 -5.15 38.29
CA ASP A 551 -26.73 -5.93 38.73
C ASP A 551 -26.79 -5.99 40.26
N VAL A 552 -25.64 -6.25 40.90
CA VAL A 552 -25.52 -6.55 42.35
C VAL A 552 -25.00 -5.38 43.20
N ALA A 553 -24.37 -4.35 42.61
CA ALA A 553 -23.95 -3.16 43.35
C ALA A 553 -25.15 -2.27 43.71
N TRP A 554 -25.85 -2.61 44.79
CA TRP A 554 -26.94 -1.85 45.41
C TRP A 554 -26.86 -2.03 46.93
N GLY A 555 -27.64 -1.28 47.71
CA GLY A 555 -27.67 -1.43 49.16
C GLY A 555 -28.60 -0.43 49.86
N GLN A 556 -28.84 -0.64 51.15
CA GLN A 556 -29.42 0.35 52.06
C GLN A 556 -28.38 1.39 52.50
N THR A 557 -27.09 1.04 52.42
CA THR A 557 -25.98 1.95 52.72
C THR A 557 -25.00 2.05 51.54
N TYR A 558 -24.27 3.18 51.48
CA TYR A 558 -23.21 3.35 50.47
C TYR A 558 -22.08 2.31 50.61
N ASP A 559 -21.77 1.92 51.85
CA ASP A 559 -20.69 0.97 52.12
C ASP A 559 -21.07 -0.47 51.73
N GLU A 560 -22.33 -0.88 51.94
CA GLU A 560 -22.89 -2.13 51.40
C GLU A 560 -22.82 -2.15 49.87
N MET A 561 -23.29 -1.09 49.20
CA MET A 561 -23.23 -0.95 47.73
C MET A 561 -21.79 -0.95 47.19
N ARG A 562 -20.85 -0.32 47.90
CA ARG A 562 -19.42 -0.28 47.56
C ARG A 562 -18.77 -1.65 47.73
N ASN A 563 -19.03 -2.35 48.84
CA ASN A 563 -18.53 -3.69 49.08
C ASN A 563 -19.11 -4.69 48.08
N ALA A 564 -20.37 -4.54 47.67
CA ALA A 564 -20.97 -5.33 46.59
C ALA A 564 -20.32 -5.10 45.23
N ASN A 565 -19.94 -3.85 44.91
CA ASN A 565 -19.11 -3.56 43.74
C ASN A 565 -17.72 -4.21 43.84
N GLY A 566 -17.05 -4.13 45.00
CA GLY A 566 -15.73 -4.74 45.20
C GLY A 566 -15.77 -6.28 45.10
N ASP A 567 -16.80 -6.90 45.69
CA ASP A 567 -16.99 -8.35 45.68
C ASP A 567 -17.09 -8.94 44.26
N THR A 568 -17.53 -8.19 43.23
CA THR A 568 -17.61 -8.74 41.87
C THR A 568 -16.27 -8.97 41.18
N PHE A 569 -15.17 -8.40 41.69
CA PHE A 569 -13.81 -8.49 41.13
C PHE A 569 -12.98 -9.67 41.68
N HIS A 570 -13.59 -10.57 42.45
CA HIS A 570 -12.99 -11.87 42.76
C HIS A 570 -12.95 -12.74 41.49
N VAL A 571 -11.81 -13.39 41.21
CA VAL A 571 -11.66 -14.29 40.04
C VAL A 571 -12.59 -15.52 40.08
N THR A 572 -13.17 -15.84 41.24
CA THR A 572 -14.26 -16.82 41.41
C THR A 572 -15.54 -16.44 40.65
N ASN A 573 -15.78 -15.15 40.39
CA ASN A 573 -16.90 -14.64 39.59
C ASN A 573 -16.58 -14.52 38.09
N CYS A 574 -15.36 -14.91 37.67
CA CYS A 574 -14.86 -14.79 36.31
C CYS A 574 -15.04 -16.08 35.50
N SER A 575 -15.26 -15.94 34.19
CA SER A 575 -15.12 -17.04 33.22
C SER A 575 -14.53 -16.53 31.90
N PRO A 576 -13.70 -17.33 31.21
CA PRO A 576 -13.09 -16.95 29.94
C PRO A 576 -14.13 -16.74 28.84
N GLN A 577 -14.32 -15.48 28.46
CA GLN A 577 -15.23 -15.04 27.41
C GLN A 577 -14.48 -14.18 26.38
N ILE A 578 -14.69 -14.41 25.08
CA ILE A 578 -14.08 -13.55 24.06
C ILE A 578 -14.70 -12.14 24.08
N LEU A 579 -13.93 -11.14 23.69
CA LEU A 579 -14.31 -9.72 23.77
C LEU A 579 -15.64 -9.39 23.05
N GLY A 580 -15.86 -9.94 21.85
CA GLY A 580 -17.10 -9.78 21.08
C GLY A 580 -18.33 -10.53 21.63
N PHE A 581 -18.14 -11.45 22.58
CA PHE A 581 -19.21 -12.12 23.30
C PHE A 581 -19.58 -11.36 24.58
N ASN A 582 -18.56 -10.97 25.36
CA ASN A 582 -18.70 -10.33 26.68
C ASN A 582 -19.27 -8.90 26.61
N ARG A 583 -18.89 -8.11 25.60
CA ARG A 583 -19.17 -6.66 25.57
C ARG A 583 -20.23 -6.28 24.53
N SER A 584 -21.29 -5.60 24.98
CA SER A 584 -22.36 -5.05 24.11
C SER A 584 -21.91 -3.98 23.12
N SER A 585 -20.68 -3.47 23.21
CA SER A 585 -20.11 -2.53 22.23
C SER A 585 -19.38 -3.22 21.07
N GLU A 586 -19.13 -4.53 21.18
CA GLU A 586 -18.20 -5.27 20.30
C GLU A 586 -18.90 -6.43 19.56
N GLY A 587 -20.23 -6.46 19.56
CA GLY A 587 -21.06 -7.49 18.95
C GLY A 587 -22.53 -7.03 18.86
N ALA A 588 -23.43 -7.96 18.59
CA ALA A 588 -24.88 -7.75 18.61
C ALA A 588 -25.59 -9.03 19.10
N ASP A 589 -26.68 -8.86 19.83
CA ASP A 589 -27.44 -9.93 20.50
C ASP A 589 -26.55 -10.82 21.41
N ASN A 590 -25.51 -10.24 22.02
CA ASN A 590 -24.48 -10.97 22.79
C ASN A 590 -24.73 -11.01 24.31
N TRP A 591 -23.76 -11.53 25.08
CA TRP A 591 -23.90 -11.68 26.53
C TRP A 591 -24.05 -10.34 27.25
N GLY A 592 -23.33 -9.31 26.77
CA GLY A 592 -23.45 -7.94 27.27
C GLY A 592 -24.81 -7.30 26.94
N ASP A 593 -25.39 -7.61 25.78
CA ASP A 593 -26.72 -7.12 25.40
C ASP A 593 -27.82 -7.74 26.27
N LEU A 594 -27.74 -9.05 26.50
CA LEU A 594 -28.63 -9.75 27.44
C LEU A 594 -28.50 -9.16 28.85
N GLU A 595 -27.30 -8.80 29.30
CA GLU A 595 -27.10 -8.12 30.60
C GLU A 595 -27.65 -6.69 30.64
N ASN A 596 -27.65 -5.97 29.53
CA ASN A 596 -28.30 -4.66 29.43
C ASN A 596 -29.83 -4.78 29.53
N LEU A 597 -30.42 -5.84 28.95
CA LEU A 597 -31.84 -6.17 29.05
C LEU A 597 -32.23 -6.61 30.47
N VAL A 598 -31.46 -7.49 31.12
CA VAL A 598 -31.69 -7.89 32.52
C VAL A 598 -31.77 -6.66 33.43
N LEU A 599 -30.84 -5.72 33.26
CA LEU A 599 -30.75 -4.50 34.05
C LEU A 599 -31.81 -3.44 33.68
N SER A 600 -32.41 -3.49 32.48
CA SER A 600 -33.55 -2.62 32.14
C SER A 600 -34.83 -3.09 32.83
N GLU A 601 -35.12 -4.39 32.81
CA GLU A 601 -36.31 -4.96 33.45
C GLU A 601 -36.24 -4.84 34.99
N ALA A 602 -35.04 -4.98 35.57
CA ALA A 602 -34.78 -4.83 37.00
C ALA A 602 -35.09 -3.43 37.60
N LYS A 603 -35.53 -2.47 36.76
CA LYS A 603 -36.00 -1.14 37.18
C LYS A 603 -37.46 -1.16 37.63
N ALA A 604 -38.28 -2.08 37.12
CA ALA A 604 -39.68 -2.22 37.48
C ALA A 604 -39.85 -3.07 38.75
N GLU A 605 -39.18 -4.22 38.80
CA GLU A 605 -39.20 -5.15 39.93
C GLU A 605 -37.81 -5.76 40.18
N GLY A 606 -37.63 -6.39 41.35
CA GLY A 606 -36.39 -7.13 41.63
C GLY A 606 -36.37 -8.44 40.83
N LEU A 607 -35.19 -8.91 40.44
CA LEU A 607 -35.01 -10.17 39.74
C LEU A 607 -34.06 -11.10 40.53
N ALA A 608 -34.28 -12.40 40.42
CA ALA A 608 -33.30 -13.42 40.78
C ALA A 608 -32.69 -13.98 39.49
N VAL A 609 -31.37 -13.90 39.34
CA VAL A 609 -30.66 -14.34 38.13
C VAL A 609 -29.70 -15.46 38.49
N PHE A 610 -29.78 -16.56 37.76
CA PHE A 610 -28.85 -17.69 37.86
C PHE A 610 -28.07 -17.78 36.55
N ALA A 611 -26.75 -17.86 36.59
CA ALA A 611 -25.93 -17.89 35.38
C ALA A 611 -24.70 -18.80 35.53
N GLY A 612 -24.19 -19.30 34.43
CA GLY A 612 -22.95 -20.07 34.40
C GLY A 612 -22.56 -20.57 33.01
N PRO A 613 -21.37 -21.18 32.88
CA PRO A 613 -20.98 -21.92 31.69
C PRO A 613 -21.73 -23.25 31.57
N VAL A 614 -21.87 -23.75 30.34
CA VAL A 614 -22.15 -25.16 30.08
C VAL A 614 -20.80 -25.88 29.95
N LEU A 615 -20.43 -26.62 30.99
CA LEU A 615 -19.16 -27.35 31.04
C LEU A 615 -19.26 -28.65 30.23
N ALA A 616 -18.96 -28.60 28.94
CA ALA A 616 -19.02 -29.76 28.06
C ALA A 616 -17.78 -30.66 28.20
N ALA A 617 -17.94 -31.94 27.87
CA ALA A 617 -16.83 -32.91 27.88
C ALA A 617 -15.85 -32.70 26.71
N ASP A 618 -16.34 -32.13 25.60
CA ASP A 618 -15.60 -31.76 24.38
C ASP A 618 -15.30 -30.25 24.31
N ASP A 619 -15.37 -29.53 25.44
CA ASP A 619 -14.88 -28.15 25.52
C ASP A 619 -13.38 -28.11 25.14
N PRO A 620 -12.98 -27.26 24.17
CA PRO A 620 -11.62 -27.20 23.68
C PRO A 620 -10.63 -26.76 24.78
N ILE A 621 -9.45 -27.36 24.79
CA ILE A 621 -8.40 -27.12 25.78
C ILE A 621 -7.57 -25.91 25.35
N PHE A 622 -7.42 -24.92 26.23
CA PHE A 622 -6.55 -23.77 26.04
C PHE A 622 -5.28 -23.87 26.89
N SER A 623 -4.12 -23.68 26.26
CA SER A 623 -2.84 -23.54 26.94
C SER A 623 -2.62 -22.10 27.44
N GLY A 624 -2.89 -21.88 28.72
CA GLY A 624 -2.68 -20.61 29.43
C GLY A 624 -1.57 -20.68 30.47
N VAL A 625 -1.54 -19.69 31.37
CA VAL A 625 -0.48 -19.50 32.37
C VAL A 625 -1.06 -19.39 33.78
N ASP A 626 -0.67 -20.30 34.67
CA ASP A 626 -0.97 -20.26 36.11
C ASP A 626 0.04 -19.36 36.86
N LEU A 627 -0.02 -19.31 38.19
CA LEU A 627 0.85 -18.46 39.03
C LEU A 627 2.35 -18.59 38.66
N GLN A 628 2.86 -19.81 38.42
CA GLN A 628 4.27 -20.05 38.09
C GLN A 628 4.52 -21.05 36.94
N SER A 629 3.52 -21.73 36.41
CA SER A 629 3.65 -22.76 35.37
C SER A 629 2.63 -22.61 34.24
N PRO A 630 2.84 -23.22 33.06
CA PRO A 630 1.79 -23.39 32.05
C PRO A 630 0.62 -24.24 32.59
N ILE A 631 -0.59 -24.00 32.08
CA ILE A 631 -1.79 -24.77 32.45
C ILE A 631 -2.72 -24.98 31.26
N ALA A 632 -3.17 -26.22 31.09
CA ALA A 632 -4.19 -26.60 30.11
C ALA A 632 -5.60 -26.52 30.74
N VAL A 633 -6.46 -25.63 30.25
CA VAL A 633 -7.81 -25.36 30.78
C VAL A 633 -8.86 -25.54 29.70
N ARG A 634 -9.87 -26.39 29.92
CA ARG A 634 -11.00 -26.49 28.99
C ARG A 634 -11.88 -25.25 29.07
N ILE A 635 -12.10 -24.59 27.93
CA ILE A 635 -12.84 -23.33 27.81
C ILE A 635 -14.29 -23.61 27.40
N PRO A 636 -15.30 -23.14 28.16
CA PRO A 636 -16.70 -23.33 27.81
C PRO A 636 -17.05 -22.60 26.51
N ARG A 637 -17.61 -23.30 25.52
CA ARG A 637 -18.19 -22.65 24.33
C ARG A 637 -19.54 -22.00 24.60
N ARG A 638 -20.32 -22.49 25.57
CA ARG A 638 -21.70 -22.04 25.82
C ARG A 638 -21.88 -21.51 27.24
N TYR A 639 -22.74 -20.51 27.38
CA TYR A 639 -23.15 -19.91 28.64
C TYR A 639 -24.67 -19.85 28.73
N TRP A 640 -25.20 -20.07 29.93
CA TRP A 640 -26.63 -20.05 30.21
C TRP A 640 -26.95 -18.99 31.26
N LYS A 641 -28.13 -18.38 31.15
CA LYS A 641 -28.66 -17.41 32.12
C LYS A 641 -30.16 -17.61 32.28
N LEU A 642 -30.62 -17.75 33.52
CA LEU A 642 -32.02 -17.97 33.90
C LEU A 642 -32.46 -16.79 34.77
N ILE A 643 -33.36 -15.97 34.24
CA ILE A 643 -33.95 -14.82 34.92
C ILE A 643 -35.25 -15.28 35.58
N VAL A 644 -35.46 -14.95 36.85
CA VAL A 644 -36.70 -15.20 37.59
C VAL A 644 -37.25 -13.89 38.14
N ALA A 645 -38.50 -13.59 37.77
CA ALA A 645 -39.32 -12.49 38.29
C ALA A 645 -40.46 -13.06 39.16
N ALA A 646 -41.17 -12.24 39.94
CA ALA A 646 -42.27 -12.69 40.79
C ALA A 646 -43.56 -11.89 40.59
N LYS A 647 -44.50 -12.49 39.86
CA LYS A 647 -45.75 -11.85 39.46
C LYS A 647 -46.94 -12.55 40.11
N ASP A 648 -47.88 -11.76 40.66
CA ASP A 648 -49.09 -12.25 41.33
C ASP A 648 -48.80 -13.33 42.42
N GLY A 649 -47.67 -13.19 43.12
CA GLY A 649 -47.21 -14.14 44.15
C GLY A 649 -46.67 -15.46 43.60
N ARG A 650 -46.23 -15.51 42.34
CA ARG A 650 -45.67 -16.71 41.69
C ARG A 650 -44.39 -16.39 40.90
N PRO A 651 -43.37 -17.25 40.92
CA PRO A 651 -42.18 -17.07 40.09
C PRO A 651 -42.51 -17.28 38.60
N GLN A 652 -41.93 -16.44 37.74
CA GLN A 652 -41.90 -16.60 36.28
C GLN A 652 -40.44 -16.64 35.82
N SER A 653 -40.07 -17.63 35.00
CA SER A 653 -38.68 -17.92 34.65
C SER A 653 -38.39 -17.88 33.15
N PHE A 654 -37.33 -17.18 32.75
CA PHE A 654 -36.91 -16.98 31.36
C PHE A 654 -35.47 -17.47 31.19
N GLY A 655 -35.27 -18.51 30.38
CA GLY A 655 -33.97 -19.16 30.17
C GLY A 655 -33.34 -18.80 28.83
N PHE A 656 -32.07 -18.43 28.86
CA PHE A 656 -31.25 -18.05 27.71
C PHE A 656 -30.00 -18.96 27.64
N LEU A 657 -29.59 -19.30 26.43
CA LEU A 657 -28.38 -20.08 26.13
C LEU A 657 -27.68 -19.41 24.94
N LEU A 658 -26.47 -18.89 25.18
CA LEU A 658 -25.65 -18.21 24.18
C LEU A 658 -24.35 -18.99 23.96
N GLU A 659 -23.77 -18.89 22.76
CA GLU A 659 -22.54 -19.58 22.37
C GLU A 659 -21.50 -18.57 21.90
N GLN A 660 -20.24 -18.74 22.34
CA GLN A 660 -19.09 -17.98 21.86
C GLN A 660 -18.31 -18.81 20.84
N ASP A 661 -17.92 -18.18 19.73
CA ASP A 661 -17.05 -18.83 18.75
C ASP A 661 -15.58 -18.72 19.19
N LEU A 662 -14.99 -19.86 19.56
CA LEU A 662 -13.60 -19.96 19.95
C LEU A 662 -12.65 -20.18 18.75
N SER A 663 -13.15 -20.15 17.51
CA SER A 663 -12.33 -20.34 16.29
C SER A 663 -11.18 -19.34 16.15
N ALA A 664 -11.35 -18.12 16.68
CA ALA A 664 -10.34 -17.07 16.70
C ALA A 664 -9.35 -17.16 17.88
N VAL A 665 -9.48 -18.16 18.76
CA VAL A 665 -8.58 -18.39 19.89
C VAL A 665 -7.63 -19.56 19.57
N ASP A 666 -6.32 -19.33 19.71
CA ASP A 666 -5.32 -20.38 19.50
C ASP A 666 -5.25 -21.32 20.71
N MET A 667 -5.87 -22.50 20.60
CA MET A 667 -6.19 -23.36 21.73
C MET A 667 -4.99 -24.19 22.24
N GLU A 668 -4.37 -25.03 21.41
CA GLU A 668 -3.38 -26.01 21.89
C GLU A 668 -2.31 -26.39 20.83
N PHE A 669 -1.12 -26.79 21.28
CA PHE A 669 -0.06 -27.33 20.42
C PHE A 669 -0.45 -28.73 19.88
N ALA A 670 -1.19 -28.74 18.78
CA ALA A 670 -1.71 -29.96 18.18
C ALA A 670 -0.74 -30.59 17.16
N VAL A 671 -0.20 -31.77 17.47
CA VAL A 671 0.53 -32.58 16.47
C VAL A 671 -0.47 -33.05 15.38
N PRO A 672 -0.30 -32.67 14.10
CA PRO A 672 -1.26 -33.02 13.05
C PRO A 672 -1.33 -34.53 12.81
N GLN A 673 -2.50 -35.05 12.44
CA GLN A 673 -2.79 -36.50 12.44
C GLN A 673 -1.80 -37.32 11.59
N ARG A 674 -1.33 -36.78 10.45
CA ARG A 674 -0.31 -37.40 9.57
C ARG A 674 1.06 -37.61 10.21
N TRP A 675 1.39 -36.82 11.25
CA TRP A 675 2.67 -36.84 11.96
C TRP A 675 2.66 -37.71 13.22
N ARG A 676 1.49 -37.96 13.83
CA ARG A 676 1.35 -38.70 15.10
C ARG A 676 1.95 -40.12 15.06
N ARG A 677 1.91 -40.77 13.90
CA ARG A 677 2.52 -42.09 13.64
C ARG A 677 4.06 -42.11 13.63
N PHE A 678 4.70 -40.95 13.71
CA PHE A 678 6.16 -40.79 13.75
C PHE A 678 6.64 -40.24 15.12
N MET A 679 5.76 -40.18 16.13
CA MET A 679 6.11 -39.75 17.49
C MET A 679 6.84 -40.89 18.23
N ALA A 680 8.17 -40.88 18.16
CA ALA A 680 9.06 -41.66 19.03
C ALA A 680 9.23 -41.00 20.41
N GLY A 681 9.72 -41.75 21.39
CA GLY A 681 10.11 -41.19 22.70
C GLY A 681 11.49 -40.54 22.70
N VAL A 682 11.77 -39.66 23.67
CA VAL A 682 13.09 -38.98 23.76
C VAL A 682 14.20 -40.03 23.89
N GLY A 683 14.10 -40.96 24.82
CA GLY A 683 15.08 -42.06 24.99
C GLY A 683 15.16 -43.04 23.81
N GLU A 684 14.12 -43.12 22.98
CA GLU A 684 14.14 -43.89 21.72
C GLU A 684 14.93 -43.13 20.65
N ILE A 685 14.78 -41.81 20.58
CA ILE A 685 15.58 -40.93 19.71
C ILE A 685 17.05 -40.91 20.16
N GLU A 686 17.33 -40.86 21.47
CA GLU A 686 18.70 -40.96 22.01
C GLU A 686 19.38 -42.26 21.55
N ALA A 687 18.70 -43.40 21.70
CA ALA A 687 19.21 -44.72 21.31
C ALA A 687 19.37 -44.91 19.79
N LEU A 688 18.54 -44.25 18.98
CA LEU A 688 18.60 -44.34 17.51
C LEU A 688 19.56 -43.34 16.87
N ALA A 689 19.75 -42.17 17.48
CA ALA A 689 20.61 -41.09 16.96
C ALA A 689 22.02 -41.07 17.59
N GLY A 690 22.23 -41.75 18.72
CA GLY A 690 23.53 -41.84 19.39
C GLY A 690 23.94 -40.56 20.12
N ILE A 691 22.96 -39.82 20.64
CA ILE A 691 23.14 -38.53 21.33
C ILE A 691 22.35 -38.52 22.64
N ASP A 692 22.97 -38.06 23.72
CA ASP A 692 22.35 -37.87 25.03
C ASP A 692 21.74 -36.46 25.14
N PHE A 693 20.46 -36.36 25.50
CA PHE A 693 19.81 -35.10 25.90
C PHE A 693 19.96 -34.87 27.42
N SER A 694 19.68 -33.66 27.89
CA SER A 694 19.78 -33.34 29.33
C SER A 694 18.63 -33.95 30.14
N ASP A 695 18.84 -34.15 31.43
CA ASP A 695 17.84 -34.78 32.29
C ASP A 695 16.56 -33.95 32.43
N GLU A 696 16.62 -32.62 32.25
CA GLU A 696 15.42 -31.76 32.18
C GLU A 696 14.57 -32.07 30.94
N ILE A 697 15.19 -32.40 29.80
CA ILE A 697 14.49 -32.79 28.57
C ILE A 697 13.90 -34.20 28.72
N ARG A 698 14.65 -35.14 29.33
CA ARG A 698 14.18 -36.50 29.62
C ARG A 698 12.99 -36.51 30.59
N VAL A 699 13.05 -35.72 31.67
CA VAL A 699 11.93 -35.51 32.61
C VAL A 699 10.75 -34.79 31.95
N GLY A 700 11.01 -33.98 30.94
CA GLY A 700 9.99 -33.33 30.12
C GLY A 700 9.25 -34.25 29.12
N ASP A 701 9.71 -35.49 28.89
CA ASP A 701 9.20 -36.32 27.80
C ASP A 701 7.72 -36.74 27.98
N GLN A 702 6.84 -36.14 27.17
CA GLN A 702 5.42 -36.45 27.15
C GLN A 702 5.08 -37.75 26.40
N SER A 703 6.05 -38.38 25.71
CA SER A 703 5.84 -39.65 24.99
C SER A 703 5.48 -40.82 25.92
N GLY A 704 5.75 -40.71 27.23
CA GLY A 704 5.32 -41.67 28.25
C GLY A 704 4.07 -41.26 29.05
N THR A 705 3.60 -40.02 28.92
CA THR A 705 2.55 -39.47 29.81
C THR A 705 1.14 -39.64 29.25
N ALA A 706 0.14 -39.45 30.11
CA ALA A 706 -1.27 -39.44 29.70
C ALA A 706 -1.59 -38.38 28.63
N GLY A 707 -0.84 -37.27 28.58
CA GLY A 707 -0.98 -36.24 27.54
C GLY A 707 -0.54 -36.75 26.16
N GLY A 708 0.69 -37.26 26.04
CA GLY A 708 1.15 -37.87 24.79
C GLY A 708 0.42 -39.17 24.44
N ALA A 709 -0.09 -39.90 25.43
CA ALA A 709 -1.03 -41.00 25.20
C ALA A 709 -2.30 -40.48 24.51
N HIS A 710 -2.99 -39.48 25.04
CA HIS A 710 -4.24 -38.94 24.46
C HIS A 710 -4.05 -38.40 23.03
N ILE A 711 -2.89 -37.79 22.73
CA ILE A 711 -2.52 -37.35 21.37
C ILE A 711 -2.42 -38.54 20.39
N ARG A 712 -2.01 -39.74 20.84
CA ARG A 712 -1.91 -40.96 20.03
C ARG A 712 -3.18 -41.81 20.03
N GLU A 713 -3.82 -42.00 21.18
CA GLU A 713 -5.03 -42.83 21.39
C GLU A 713 -6.29 -42.25 20.74
N SER A 714 -6.28 -40.96 20.38
CA SER A 714 -7.29 -40.38 19.48
C SER A 714 -7.22 -40.94 18.04
N ALA A 715 -6.32 -41.89 17.76
CA ALA A 715 -6.39 -42.82 16.64
C ALA A 715 -6.94 -44.19 17.09
N ALA A 716 -8.26 -44.32 17.19
CA ALA A 716 -8.92 -45.63 17.16
C ALA A 716 -8.78 -46.20 15.74
N ILE A 717 -7.88 -47.16 15.57
CA ILE A 717 -7.54 -47.77 14.28
C ILE A 717 -8.49 -48.94 13.99
N GLU A 718 -8.96 -49.04 12.74
CA GLU A 718 -9.27 -50.35 12.15
C GLU A 718 -8.17 -50.67 11.12
N ALA A 719 -7.58 -51.88 11.20
CA ALA A 719 -6.31 -52.21 10.57
C ALA A 719 -6.42 -53.36 9.56
N LEU A 720 -5.40 -53.44 8.68
CA LEU A 720 -5.10 -54.53 7.74
C LEU A 720 -5.99 -54.57 6.47
N PRO A 721 -5.50 -55.12 5.33
CA PRO A 721 -4.11 -55.36 4.92
C PRO A 721 -3.75 -54.73 3.54
N ARG A 722 -2.47 -54.84 3.15
CA ARG A 722 -2.04 -54.77 1.73
C ARG A 722 -2.40 -56.09 1.00
N PRO A 723 -2.44 -56.13 -0.35
CA PRO A 723 -2.81 -55.09 -1.33
C PRO A 723 -3.76 -55.59 -2.44
N ALA A 724 -4.49 -54.68 -3.10
CA ALA A 724 -5.05 -54.90 -4.45
C ALA A 724 -5.29 -53.56 -5.17
N ARG A 725 -5.25 -53.55 -6.51
CA ARG A 725 -5.66 -52.40 -7.35
C ARG A 725 -7.16 -52.47 -7.63
N GLU A 726 -7.84 -51.33 -7.53
CA GLU A 726 -8.81 -50.88 -8.55
C GLU A 726 -9.11 -49.38 -8.36
N PRO A 727 -9.21 -48.58 -9.45
CA PRO A 727 -9.49 -47.15 -9.34
C PRO A 727 -11.00 -46.92 -9.11
N ARG A 728 -11.36 -46.28 -7.99
CA ARG A 728 -12.73 -45.82 -7.75
C ARG A 728 -12.96 -44.44 -8.36
N SER A 729 -14.04 -44.31 -9.11
CA SER A 729 -14.50 -43.06 -9.72
C SER A 729 -14.74 -41.94 -8.69
N PRO A 730 -14.61 -40.66 -9.06
CA PRO A 730 -14.94 -39.54 -8.17
C PRO A 730 -16.39 -39.62 -7.66
N LYS A 731 -16.60 -39.28 -6.38
CA LYS A 731 -17.95 -39.01 -5.87
C LYS A 731 -18.45 -37.67 -6.42
N PRO A 732 -19.75 -37.52 -6.72
CA PRO A 732 -20.33 -36.21 -7.05
C PRO A 732 -20.12 -35.21 -5.92
N VAL A 733 -19.75 -33.98 -6.25
CA VAL A 733 -19.67 -32.85 -5.31
C VAL A 733 -21.09 -32.47 -4.86
N PRO A 734 -21.36 -32.22 -3.56
CA PRO A 734 -22.66 -31.74 -3.12
C PRO A 734 -23.00 -30.36 -3.72
N ALA A 735 -24.20 -30.23 -4.30
CA ALA A 735 -24.63 -29.05 -5.05
C ALA A 735 -25.03 -27.85 -4.16
N SER A 736 -24.22 -27.53 -3.15
CA SER A 736 -24.45 -26.41 -2.20
C SER A 736 -23.27 -25.46 -2.07
N VAL A 737 -22.19 -25.64 -2.83
CA VAL A 737 -21.12 -24.64 -2.98
C VAL A 737 -21.40 -23.80 -4.23
N ALA A 738 -22.45 -22.97 -4.16
CA ALA A 738 -22.52 -21.80 -5.02
C ALA A 738 -21.39 -20.84 -4.59
N PRO A 739 -20.60 -20.26 -5.50
CA PRO A 739 -19.47 -19.43 -5.11
C PRO A 739 -19.95 -18.20 -4.34
N ARG A 740 -19.24 -17.83 -3.25
CA ARG A 740 -19.45 -16.57 -2.51
C ARG A 740 -18.97 -15.32 -3.30
N ILE A 741 -18.74 -15.50 -4.59
CA ILE A 741 -18.16 -14.58 -5.55
C ILE A 741 -19.02 -14.73 -6.80
N ASP A 742 -19.78 -13.69 -7.16
CA ASP A 742 -20.53 -13.71 -8.41
C ASP A 742 -19.56 -13.53 -9.58
N LEU A 743 -19.44 -14.57 -10.41
CA LEU A 743 -18.61 -14.59 -11.63
C LEU A 743 -19.47 -14.56 -12.91
N SER A 744 -20.79 -14.37 -12.81
CA SER A 744 -21.71 -14.50 -13.94
C SER A 744 -21.34 -13.63 -15.15
N GLU A 745 -21.09 -12.33 -14.92
CA GLU A 745 -20.75 -11.37 -15.98
C GLU A 745 -19.44 -11.74 -16.73
N ILE A 746 -18.37 -12.08 -15.99
CA ILE A 746 -17.09 -12.44 -16.63
C ILE A 746 -17.16 -13.81 -17.32
N LEU A 747 -17.85 -14.79 -16.74
CA LEU A 747 -18.01 -16.11 -17.35
C LEU A 747 -18.94 -16.08 -18.56
N ASP A 748 -19.95 -15.21 -18.60
CA ASP A 748 -20.75 -14.97 -19.81
C ASP A 748 -19.94 -14.29 -20.91
N PHE A 749 -19.11 -13.30 -20.56
CA PHE A 749 -18.18 -12.67 -21.51
C PHE A 749 -17.18 -13.69 -22.08
N TRP A 750 -16.51 -14.47 -21.24
CA TRP A 750 -15.55 -15.50 -21.66
C TRP A 750 -16.21 -16.61 -22.48
N ARG A 751 -17.42 -17.07 -22.11
CA ARG A 751 -18.22 -18.00 -22.93
C ARG A 751 -18.62 -17.39 -24.27
N GLY A 752 -18.78 -16.08 -24.35
CA GLY A 752 -18.96 -15.33 -25.60
C GLY A 752 -17.73 -15.43 -26.52
N LEU A 753 -16.54 -15.16 -25.99
CA LEU A 753 -15.28 -15.24 -26.75
C LEU A 753 -15.02 -16.66 -27.29
N GLN A 754 -15.19 -17.69 -26.46
CA GLN A 754 -15.04 -19.09 -26.88
C GLN A 754 -16.03 -19.47 -28.00
N LYS A 755 -17.31 -19.07 -27.89
CA LYS A 755 -18.32 -19.30 -28.94
C LYS A 755 -18.03 -18.54 -30.24
N ALA A 756 -17.39 -17.37 -30.16
CA ALA A 756 -17.00 -16.59 -31.34
C ALA A 756 -15.78 -17.17 -32.06
N GLY A 757 -15.07 -18.15 -31.46
CA GLY A 757 -13.88 -18.77 -32.06
C GLY A 757 -12.68 -17.83 -32.19
N ILE A 758 -12.68 -16.71 -31.45
CA ILE A 758 -11.61 -15.72 -31.45
C ILE A 758 -10.35 -16.37 -30.87
N ARG A 759 -9.27 -16.41 -31.66
CA ARG A 759 -7.98 -16.96 -31.23
C ARG A 759 -7.02 -15.83 -30.88
N SER A 760 -6.40 -15.95 -29.71
CA SER A 760 -5.39 -15.01 -29.21
C SER A 760 -3.99 -15.59 -29.39
N PRO A 761 -2.93 -14.75 -29.48
CA PRO A 761 -1.55 -15.20 -29.28
C PRO A 761 -1.26 -15.65 -27.83
N GLN A 762 -2.11 -15.23 -26.87
CA GLN A 762 -2.03 -15.60 -25.45
C GLN A 762 -3.43 -15.90 -24.92
N ASP A 763 -3.68 -17.17 -24.58
CA ASP A 763 -4.86 -17.61 -23.83
C ASP A 763 -4.64 -17.37 -22.33
N ALA A 764 -5.71 -17.14 -21.57
CA ALA A 764 -5.64 -16.98 -20.12
C ALA A 764 -5.20 -18.29 -19.45
N ARG A 765 -4.27 -18.20 -18.48
CA ARG A 765 -3.66 -19.35 -17.81
C ARG A 765 -3.69 -19.22 -16.29
N PHE A 766 -3.92 -20.33 -15.62
CA PHE A 766 -3.81 -20.47 -14.16
C PHE A 766 -2.82 -21.59 -13.80
N VAL A 767 -1.89 -21.30 -12.91
CA VAL A 767 -0.96 -22.28 -12.32
C VAL A 767 -1.52 -22.78 -11.01
N VAL A 768 -1.85 -24.07 -10.95
CA VAL A 768 -2.39 -24.73 -9.76
C VAL A 768 -1.27 -25.42 -9.00
N GLY A 769 -1.04 -25.06 -7.73
CA GLY A 769 -0.24 -25.82 -6.78
C GLY A 769 -1.13 -26.80 -6.01
N LEU A 770 -1.08 -28.10 -6.35
CA LEU A 770 -1.87 -29.13 -5.68
C LEU A 770 -1.31 -29.44 -4.28
N ALA A 771 -2.23 -29.65 -3.33
CA ALA A 771 -1.91 -30.11 -1.96
C ALA A 771 -1.84 -31.65 -1.87
N GLU A 772 -2.65 -32.35 -2.65
CA GLU A 772 -2.68 -33.82 -2.81
C GLU A 772 -2.82 -34.17 -4.31
N PRO A 773 -2.39 -35.35 -4.78
CA PRO A 773 -2.41 -35.68 -6.20
C PRO A 773 -3.82 -35.81 -6.80
N ILE A 774 -4.17 -34.94 -7.75
CA ILE A 774 -5.40 -34.99 -8.56
C ILE A 774 -5.01 -35.18 -10.03
N SER A 775 -5.72 -36.05 -10.75
CA SER A 775 -5.49 -36.29 -12.18
C SER A 775 -6.02 -35.14 -13.06
N ASP A 776 -5.27 -34.82 -14.10
CA ASP A 776 -5.51 -33.71 -15.04
C ASP A 776 -6.95 -33.69 -15.59
N ALA A 777 -7.50 -34.83 -16.01
CA ALA A 777 -8.90 -34.95 -16.47
C ALA A 777 -9.96 -34.71 -15.36
N THR A 778 -9.61 -34.87 -14.10
CA THR A 778 -10.47 -34.53 -12.95
C THR A 778 -10.43 -33.02 -12.70
N ILE A 779 -9.25 -32.41 -12.79
CA ILE A 779 -9.08 -30.95 -12.73
C ILE A 779 -9.88 -30.31 -13.87
N GLU A 780 -9.71 -30.78 -15.10
CA GLU A 780 -10.47 -30.36 -16.29
C GLU A 780 -11.98 -30.46 -16.06
N SER A 781 -12.48 -31.62 -15.61
CA SER A 781 -13.90 -31.83 -15.34
C SER A 781 -14.46 -30.92 -14.23
N MET A 782 -13.68 -30.63 -13.20
CA MET A 782 -14.10 -29.78 -12.07
C MET A 782 -14.07 -28.30 -12.46
N THR A 783 -13.01 -27.85 -13.14
CA THR A 783 -12.88 -26.52 -13.71
C THR A 783 -14.00 -26.23 -14.72
N LYS A 784 -14.28 -27.16 -15.63
CA LYS A 784 -15.35 -27.05 -16.62
C LYS A 784 -16.73 -27.00 -15.98
N ALA A 785 -16.96 -27.76 -14.91
CA ALA A 785 -18.20 -27.71 -14.14
C ALA A 785 -18.38 -26.39 -13.36
N ALA A 786 -17.29 -25.81 -12.85
CA ALA A 786 -17.33 -24.55 -12.10
C ALA A 786 -17.46 -23.30 -12.98
N LEU A 787 -16.70 -23.23 -14.09
CA LEU A 787 -16.64 -22.04 -14.95
C LEU A 787 -17.60 -22.11 -16.15
N GLY A 788 -18.01 -23.31 -16.57
CA GLY A 788 -18.80 -23.51 -17.79
C GLY A 788 -18.03 -23.21 -19.09
N LEU A 789 -16.70 -23.30 -19.06
CA LEU A 789 -15.77 -23.01 -20.16
C LEU A 789 -15.04 -24.27 -20.61
N GLU A 790 -14.58 -24.27 -21.86
CA GLU A 790 -13.57 -25.24 -22.32
C GLU A 790 -12.19 -24.84 -21.78
N VAL A 791 -11.42 -25.82 -21.29
CA VAL A 791 -10.08 -25.63 -20.72
C VAL A 791 -9.16 -26.78 -21.13
N VAL A 792 -7.85 -26.56 -21.06
CA VAL A 792 -6.83 -27.60 -21.26
C VAL A 792 -5.96 -27.67 -20.01
N VAL A 793 -5.76 -28.86 -19.46
CA VAL A 793 -4.95 -29.09 -18.26
C VAL A 793 -3.71 -29.91 -18.61
N GLY A 794 -2.57 -29.55 -18.05
CA GLY A 794 -1.33 -30.31 -18.20
C GLY A 794 -0.29 -30.01 -17.11
N PRO A 795 0.79 -30.81 -17.02
CA PRO A 795 1.91 -30.55 -16.11
C PRO A 795 2.61 -29.24 -16.47
N LEU A 796 2.94 -28.43 -15.45
CA LEU A 796 3.73 -27.22 -15.68
C LEU A 796 5.21 -27.54 -15.96
N PHE A 797 5.76 -28.52 -15.24
CA PHE A 797 7.17 -28.91 -15.28
C PHE A 797 7.39 -30.26 -15.95
N ALA A 798 8.66 -30.62 -16.20
CA ALA A 798 9.00 -32.00 -16.50
C ALA A 798 8.88 -32.88 -15.24
N PRO A 799 8.71 -34.22 -15.37
CA PRO A 799 8.44 -35.09 -14.22
C PRO A 799 9.50 -35.02 -13.10
N ASP A 800 9.11 -34.55 -11.93
CA ASP A 800 9.93 -34.44 -10.72
C ASP A 800 9.04 -34.55 -9.47
N ARG A 801 9.43 -35.39 -8.52
CA ARG A 801 8.66 -35.76 -7.31
C ARG A 801 8.03 -34.59 -6.53
N GLU A 802 8.61 -33.39 -6.58
CA GLU A 802 8.06 -32.20 -5.90
C GLU A 802 7.45 -31.17 -6.86
N LEU A 803 7.85 -31.15 -8.13
CA LEU A 803 7.27 -30.25 -9.14
C LEU A 803 6.00 -30.84 -9.80
N ASP A 804 5.83 -32.17 -9.75
CA ASP A 804 4.68 -32.95 -10.22
C ASP A 804 3.34 -32.51 -9.61
N ARG A 805 3.36 -31.71 -8.54
CA ARG A 805 2.18 -31.10 -7.92
C ARG A 805 1.66 -29.86 -8.66
N PHE A 806 2.42 -29.29 -9.60
CA PHE A 806 2.00 -28.11 -10.34
C PHE A 806 1.33 -28.45 -11.67
N ARG A 807 0.22 -27.79 -11.97
CA ARG A 807 -0.50 -27.88 -13.25
C ARG A 807 -0.70 -26.50 -13.86
N ALA A 808 -0.66 -26.43 -15.19
CA ALA A 808 -1.24 -25.33 -15.93
C ALA A 808 -2.68 -25.69 -16.31
N ILE A 809 -3.59 -24.73 -16.13
CA ILE A 809 -4.93 -24.71 -16.73
C ILE A 809 -4.92 -23.56 -17.73
N ASP A 810 -4.86 -23.90 -19.02
CA ASP A 810 -5.06 -22.97 -20.13
C ASP A 810 -6.57 -22.85 -20.42
N VAL A 811 -7.05 -21.65 -20.77
CA VAL A 811 -8.45 -21.37 -21.10
C VAL A 811 -8.54 -20.85 -22.55
N PRO A 812 -8.63 -21.75 -23.56
CA PRO A 812 -8.47 -21.36 -24.96
C PRO A 812 -9.48 -20.34 -25.45
N GLY A 813 -9.04 -19.34 -26.21
CA GLY A 813 -9.89 -18.28 -26.77
C GLY A 813 -10.34 -17.22 -25.76
N VAL A 814 -9.84 -17.25 -24.52
CA VAL A 814 -10.06 -16.20 -23.52
C VAL A 814 -8.84 -15.30 -23.44
N VAL A 815 -9.01 -14.02 -23.79
CA VAL A 815 -7.96 -13.00 -23.67
C VAL A 815 -8.10 -12.28 -22.33
N SER A 816 -7.05 -12.29 -21.53
CA SER A 816 -7.05 -11.59 -20.23
C SER A 816 -6.30 -10.26 -20.30
N ASP A 817 -6.96 -9.26 -20.90
CA ASP A 817 -6.51 -7.86 -20.90
C ASP A 817 -6.78 -7.19 -19.55
N ASP A 818 -6.02 -7.63 -18.54
CA ASP A 818 -5.93 -7.14 -17.15
C ASP A 818 -7.25 -6.86 -16.40
N ARG A 819 -7.56 -7.73 -15.43
CA ARG A 819 -8.54 -7.46 -14.38
C ARG A 819 -8.19 -8.14 -13.05
N SER A 820 -8.61 -7.51 -11.96
CA SER A 820 -8.73 -8.10 -10.63
C SER A 820 -9.56 -9.40 -10.61
N ASP A 821 -10.48 -9.53 -11.55
CA ASP A 821 -11.40 -10.66 -11.74
C ASP A 821 -10.65 -11.99 -11.93
N LEU A 822 -9.40 -11.96 -12.44
CA LEU A 822 -8.54 -13.16 -12.51
C LEU A 822 -8.32 -13.80 -11.14
N PHE A 823 -8.11 -13.00 -10.10
CA PHE A 823 -7.92 -13.51 -8.74
C PHE A 823 -9.22 -14.06 -8.14
N ASP A 824 -10.37 -13.54 -8.58
CA ASP A 824 -11.68 -14.06 -8.17
C ASP A 824 -12.01 -15.39 -8.88
N VAL A 825 -11.68 -15.53 -10.16
CA VAL A 825 -11.71 -16.84 -10.85
C VAL A 825 -10.73 -17.82 -10.21
N ALA A 826 -9.50 -17.40 -9.93
CA ALA A 826 -8.48 -18.23 -9.29
C ALA A 826 -8.92 -18.72 -7.89
N ARG A 827 -9.57 -17.88 -7.08
CA ARG A 827 -10.16 -18.31 -5.80
C ARG A 827 -11.26 -19.33 -5.96
N VAL A 828 -12.18 -19.14 -6.91
CA VAL A 828 -13.23 -20.15 -7.18
C VAL A 828 -12.61 -21.48 -7.67
N LEU A 829 -11.54 -21.44 -8.46
CA LEU A 829 -10.79 -22.65 -8.82
C LEU A 829 -10.06 -23.28 -7.62
N ASN A 830 -9.52 -22.48 -6.70
CA ASN A 830 -8.88 -22.97 -5.47
C ASN A 830 -9.90 -23.67 -4.55
N ASP A 831 -11.03 -23.02 -4.28
CA ASP A 831 -12.16 -23.55 -3.50
C ASP A 831 -12.72 -24.85 -4.12
N VAL A 832 -12.82 -24.91 -5.46
CA VAL A 832 -13.36 -26.08 -6.19
C VAL A 832 -12.38 -27.25 -6.20
N LEU A 833 -11.09 -27.00 -6.46
CA LEU A 833 -10.08 -28.06 -6.62
C LEU A 833 -9.51 -28.56 -5.29
N GLY A 834 -9.61 -27.79 -4.20
CA GLY A 834 -8.98 -28.11 -2.92
C GLY A 834 -7.45 -27.96 -2.95
N SER A 835 -6.96 -27.02 -3.77
CA SER A 835 -5.53 -26.80 -4.02
C SER A 835 -4.84 -25.98 -2.92
N GLU A 836 -3.52 -26.02 -2.84
CA GLU A 836 -2.75 -25.09 -1.98
C GLU A 836 -2.77 -23.67 -2.57
N THR A 837 -2.58 -23.56 -3.90
CA THR A 837 -2.67 -22.30 -4.63
C THR A 837 -3.27 -22.48 -6.02
N VAL A 838 -3.85 -21.41 -6.54
CA VAL A 838 -4.14 -21.16 -7.94
C VAL A 838 -3.67 -19.73 -8.25
N GLU A 839 -2.59 -19.59 -8.99
CA GLU A 839 -1.97 -18.32 -9.36
C GLU A 839 -2.30 -18.02 -10.84
N PRO A 840 -3.04 -16.95 -11.19
CA PRO A 840 -3.15 -16.55 -12.59
C PRO A 840 -1.80 -16.09 -13.13
N ASP A 841 -1.44 -16.50 -14.35
CA ASP A 841 -0.42 -15.76 -15.11
C ASP A 841 -1.02 -14.41 -15.53
N LEU A 842 -0.36 -13.33 -15.14
CA LEU A 842 -0.81 -11.98 -15.37
C LEU A 842 -0.22 -11.43 -16.68
N SER A 843 -0.94 -10.49 -17.33
CA SER A 843 -0.35 -9.67 -18.40
C SER A 843 0.55 -8.59 -17.81
N THR A 844 1.52 -8.09 -18.57
CA THR A 844 2.24 -6.84 -18.23
C THR A 844 1.26 -5.71 -17.90
N ARG A 845 0.11 -5.71 -18.59
CA ARG A 845 -1.01 -4.78 -18.42
C ARG A 845 -1.54 -4.63 -17.00
N TYR A 846 -1.25 -5.57 -16.09
CA TYR A 846 -1.63 -5.51 -14.68
C TYR A 846 -1.18 -4.21 -13.96
N TYR A 847 -0.09 -3.58 -14.39
CA TYR A 847 0.25 -2.19 -14.01
C TYR A 847 0.44 -1.25 -15.21
N GLU A 848 -0.10 -1.57 -16.38
CA GLU A 848 -0.04 -0.73 -17.59
C GLU A 848 -1.42 -0.17 -17.99
N ALA A 849 -2.38 -0.18 -17.06
CA ALA A 849 -3.45 0.81 -17.04
C ALA A 849 -2.92 2.27 -17.04
N ASP A 850 -1.62 2.46 -16.74
CA ASP A 850 -0.89 3.74 -16.73
C ASP A 850 0.13 3.89 -17.91
N ARG A 851 -0.09 3.35 -19.12
CA ARG A 851 0.91 3.47 -20.22
C ARG A 851 0.42 3.82 -21.63
N ASP A 852 1.01 4.88 -22.18
CA ASP A 852 1.37 4.99 -23.60
C ASP A 852 2.55 4.06 -23.94
N ILE A 853 2.58 3.58 -25.18
CA ILE A 853 3.69 2.76 -25.71
C ILE A 853 4.90 3.66 -26.05
N PRO A 854 6.15 3.30 -25.70
CA PRO A 854 7.33 4.06 -26.08
C PRO A 854 7.51 4.18 -27.60
N PRO A 855 8.00 5.33 -28.12
CA PRO A 855 8.36 5.44 -29.52
C PRO A 855 9.57 4.57 -29.87
N GLU A 856 9.59 4.05 -31.11
CA GLU A 856 10.70 3.25 -31.63
C GLU A 856 12.05 4.00 -31.50
N GLY A 857 13.06 3.33 -30.96
CA GLY A 857 14.40 3.90 -30.73
C GLY A 857 14.73 4.23 -29.26
N SER A 858 13.78 4.13 -28.33
CA SER A 858 14.05 4.21 -26.88
C SER A 858 15.08 3.17 -26.41
N ALA A 859 15.91 3.49 -25.41
CA ALA A 859 16.90 2.56 -24.86
C ALA A 859 16.23 1.37 -24.13
N GLU A 860 16.91 0.22 -24.09
CA GLU A 860 16.44 -1.00 -23.43
C GLU A 860 16.10 -0.72 -21.96
N SER A 861 14.82 -0.72 -21.63
CA SER A 861 14.31 -0.25 -20.34
C SER A 861 13.14 -1.09 -19.86
N ALA A 862 13.05 -1.27 -18.54
CA ALA A 862 11.93 -1.96 -17.90
C ALA A 862 10.69 -1.05 -17.77
N ASP A 863 10.46 -0.18 -18.75
CA ASP A 863 9.14 0.37 -19.12
C ASP A 863 8.33 1.18 -18.09
N TRP A 864 8.97 1.76 -17.07
CA TRP A 864 8.40 2.86 -16.27
C TRP A 864 9.48 3.94 -15.95
N ALA A 865 9.04 5.13 -15.50
CA ALA A 865 9.82 6.31 -15.07
C ALA A 865 11.02 6.77 -15.94
N PHE A 866 10.83 7.81 -16.77
CA PHE A 866 11.92 8.42 -17.59
C PHE A 866 13.04 9.10 -16.77
N TRP A 867 12.76 9.52 -15.52
CA TRP A 867 13.66 10.35 -14.70
C TRP A 867 14.76 9.60 -13.94
N CYS A 868 14.74 8.27 -13.91
CA CYS A 868 15.79 7.44 -13.31
C CYS A 868 16.79 6.87 -14.33
N TRP A 869 16.71 7.31 -15.59
CA TRP A 869 17.64 6.96 -16.66
C TRP A 869 18.61 8.13 -16.89
N VAL A 870 19.88 7.83 -17.12
CA VAL A 870 20.87 8.86 -17.44
C VAL A 870 20.89 9.04 -18.96
N ASN A 871 20.71 10.26 -19.47
CA ASN A 871 20.80 10.50 -20.91
C ASN A 871 22.19 10.11 -21.43
N ASP A 872 22.27 9.50 -22.62
CA ASP A 872 23.52 9.16 -23.34
C ASP A 872 24.21 10.41 -23.97
N ASP A 873 24.08 11.56 -23.30
CA ASP A 873 24.80 12.78 -23.64
C ASP A 873 26.32 12.55 -23.48
N PRO A 874 27.18 13.11 -24.36
CA PRO A 874 28.63 12.92 -24.28
C PRO A 874 29.29 13.33 -22.95
N ALA A 875 28.62 14.15 -22.14
CA ALA A 875 29.07 14.54 -20.80
C ALA A 875 28.78 13.50 -19.69
N ASN A 876 27.85 12.57 -19.94
CA ASN A 876 27.45 11.52 -19.01
C ASN A 876 28.12 10.17 -19.29
N ARG A 877 28.62 9.97 -20.52
CA ARG A 877 29.29 8.73 -20.93
C ARG A 877 30.51 8.41 -20.06
N PRO A 878 30.75 7.13 -19.73
CA PRO A 878 31.96 6.72 -19.02
C PRO A 878 33.24 7.15 -19.73
N VAL A 879 34.28 7.47 -18.96
CA VAL A 879 35.60 7.86 -19.49
C VAL A 879 36.31 6.65 -20.10
N ASP A 880 36.09 5.48 -19.53
CA ASP A 880 36.52 4.18 -20.04
C ASP A 880 35.29 3.39 -20.52
N SER A 881 35.23 3.00 -21.80
CA SER A 881 34.12 2.20 -22.32
C SER A 881 34.09 0.78 -21.75
N ASP A 882 35.24 0.26 -21.31
CA ASP A 882 35.40 -1.05 -20.69
C ASP A 882 35.31 -0.99 -19.15
N TRP A 883 34.90 0.16 -18.57
CA TRP A 883 34.95 0.41 -17.13
C TRP A 883 34.33 -0.71 -16.29
N ALA A 884 33.25 -1.33 -16.78
CA ALA A 884 32.54 -2.39 -16.10
C ALA A 884 33.45 -3.60 -15.82
N ILE A 885 34.23 -4.02 -16.81
CA ILE A 885 35.20 -5.12 -16.75
C ILE A 885 36.49 -4.68 -16.04
N ASN A 886 36.96 -3.47 -16.32
CA ASN A 886 38.24 -2.98 -15.79
C ASN A 886 38.16 -2.64 -14.29
N LYS A 887 37.08 -2.01 -13.80
CA LYS A 887 36.94 -1.58 -12.40
C LYS A 887 36.48 -2.70 -11.46
N THR A 888 35.78 -3.72 -11.96
CA THR A 888 35.46 -4.95 -11.21
C THR A 888 36.56 -6.03 -11.31
N LYS A 889 37.71 -5.67 -11.90
CA LYS A 889 38.94 -6.48 -12.03
C LYS A 889 38.81 -7.81 -12.79
N VAL A 890 37.89 -7.89 -13.76
CA VAL A 890 37.64 -9.13 -14.51
C VAL A 890 38.85 -9.54 -15.35
N ARG A 891 39.56 -8.60 -15.99
CA ARG A 891 40.79 -8.91 -16.75
C ARG A 891 41.91 -9.43 -15.84
N GLN A 892 42.04 -8.88 -14.63
CA GLN A 892 43.00 -9.32 -13.61
C GLN A 892 42.65 -10.73 -13.10
N ALA A 893 41.37 -11.05 -12.94
CA ALA A 893 40.90 -12.39 -12.58
C ALA A 893 41.23 -13.44 -13.66
N TRP A 894 41.17 -13.08 -14.95
CA TRP A 894 41.64 -13.94 -16.05
C TRP A 894 43.16 -14.14 -16.01
N VAL A 895 43.94 -13.06 -15.87
CA VAL A 895 45.42 -13.12 -15.78
C VAL A 895 45.88 -13.94 -14.56
N PHE A 896 45.21 -13.80 -13.41
CA PHE A 896 45.49 -14.63 -12.24
C PHE A 896 45.19 -16.12 -12.51
N SER A 897 44.12 -16.42 -13.23
CA SER A 897 43.81 -17.80 -13.63
C SER A 897 44.89 -18.40 -14.54
N GLU A 898 45.36 -17.63 -15.54
CA GLU A 898 46.47 -18.04 -16.42
C GLU A 898 47.76 -18.28 -15.62
N GLN A 899 48.08 -17.42 -14.65
CA GLN A 899 49.27 -17.53 -13.79
C GLN A 899 49.24 -18.77 -12.88
N GLU A 900 48.07 -19.12 -12.35
CA GLU A 900 47.85 -20.34 -11.55
C GLU A 900 47.75 -21.63 -12.41
N GLY A 901 47.87 -21.52 -13.74
CA GLY A 901 47.68 -22.65 -14.66
C GLY A 901 46.24 -23.15 -14.77
N ARG A 902 45.26 -22.33 -14.37
CA ARG A 902 43.83 -22.68 -14.26
C ARG A 902 43.02 -22.14 -15.46
N PRO A 903 41.84 -22.71 -15.74
CA PRO A 903 40.96 -22.20 -16.79
C PRO A 903 40.48 -20.77 -16.50
N ARG A 904 40.82 -19.83 -17.39
CA ARG A 904 40.32 -18.45 -17.40
C ARG A 904 38.94 -18.30 -18.08
N GLY A 905 38.39 -17.09 -18.05
CA GLY A 905 37.33 -16.66 -18.98
C GLY A 905 36.00 -17.41 -18.92
N GLY A 906 35.78 -18.21 -17.87
CA GLY A 906 34.62 -19.10 -17.76
C GLY A 906 34.70 -20.39 -18.60
N LYS A 907 35.89 -20.74 -19.09
CA LYS A 907 36.13 -21.89 -19.98
C LYS A 907 35.56 -23.20 -19.41
N GLY A 908 34.66 -23.82 -20.16
CA GLY A 908 34.01 -25.09 -19.79
C GLY A 908 32.76 -24.95 -18.93
N ILE A 909 32.39 -23.73 -18.53
CA ILE A 909 31.18 -23.46 -17.75
C ILE A 909 30.00 -23.13 -18.68
N ILE A 910 28.81 -23.62 -18.33
CA ILE A 910 27.58 -23.47 -19.10
C ILE A 910 26.68 -22.46 -18.38
N VAL A 911 26.42 -21.32 -19.02
CA VAL A 911 25.57 -20.24 -18.52
C VAL A 911 24.26 -20.26 -19.31
N PHE A 912 23.14 -20.54 -18.64
CA PHE A 912 21.81 -20.45 -19.25
C PHE A 912 21.20 -19.08 -19.00
N GLN A 913 20.50 -18.55 -20.01
CA GLN A 913 19.97 -17.20 -20.01
C GLN A 913 18.47 -17.20 -20.38
N PRO A 914 17.55 -17.33 -19.41
CA PRO A 914 16.13 -17.02 -19.57
C PRO A 914 15.93 -15.50 -19.75
N ASP A 915 15.53 -15.09 -20.96
CA ASP A 915 15.46 -13.69 -21.39
C ASP A 915 14.50 -13.56 -22.61
N THR A 916 14.58 -12.46 -23.37
CA THR A 916 13.83 -12.27 -24.63
C THR A 916 14.32 -13.14 -25.79
N GLY A 917 15.37 -13.94 -25.59
CA GLY A 917 16.07 -14.65 -26.67
C GLY A 917 17.14 -13.78 -27.33
N VAL A 918 17.62 -14.20 -28.50
CA VAL A 918 18.80 -13.60 -29.14
C VAL A 918 18.63 -13.36 -30.63
N VAL A 919 19.32 -12.36 -31.17
CA VAL A 919 19.38 -12.06 -32.60
C VAL A 919 20.44 -12.93 -33.28
N PRO A 920 20.07 -13.78 -34.26
CA PRO A 920 21.02 -14.61 -34.99
C PRO A 920 22.14 -13.82 -35.69
N GLY A 921 23.39 -14.09 -35.30
CA GLY A 921 24.56 -13.66 -36.06
C GLY A 921 25.19 -12.33 -35.63
N HIS A 922 24.70 -11.69 -34.56
CA HIS A 922 25.37 -10.53 -33.98
C HIS A 922 26.84 -10.88 -33.60
N PRO A 923 27.86 -10.12 -34.05
CA PRO A 923 29.28 -10.42 -33.81
C PRO A 923 29.70 -10.57 -32.34
N GLU A 924 29.08 -9.79 -31.46
CA GLU A 924 29.34 -9.78 -30.01
C GLU A 924 28.59 -10.91 -29.25
N LEU A 925 28.15 -11.96 -29.97
CA LEU A 925 27.59 -13.18 -29.41
C LEU A 925 28.31 -14.42 -30.01
N PRO A 926 28.45 -15.53 -29.26
CA PRO A 926 29.02 -16.76 -29.81
C PRO A 926 28.19 -17.31 -30.98
N LYS A 927 28.88 -17.78 -32.02
CA LYS A 927 28.25 -18.15 -33.30
C LYS A 927 27.31 -19.35 -33.15
N ASN A 928 26.09 -19.22 -33.68
CA ASN A 928 25.02 -20.24 -33.67
C ASN A 928 24.44 -20.60 -32.29
N ILE A 929 24.54 -19.77 -31.24
CA ILE A 929 23.94 -20.09 -29.91
C ILE A 929 22.44 -20.43 -29.96
N HIS A 930 21.68 -19.83 -30.88
CA HIS A 930 20.27 -20.15 -31.14
C HIS A 930 20.02 -21.54 -31.78
N LYS A 931 21.08 -22.33 -32.02
CA LYS A 931 21.04 -23.72 -32.51
C LYS A 931 21.67 -24.70 -31.52
N ASP A 932 22.06 -24.28 -30.32
CA ASP A 932 22.47 -25.24 -29.30
C ASP A 932 21.28 -26.14 -28.94
N LYS A 933 21.50 -27.45 -28.89
CA LYS A 933 20.47 -28.46 -28.61
C LYS A 933 19.78 -28.28 -27.23
N ARG A 934 20.38 -27.49 -26.34
CA ARG A 934 19.85 -27.16 -25.00
C ARG A 934 19.07 -25.84 -24.98
N ALA A 935 19.14 -25.04 -26.05
CA ALA A 935 18.46 -23.77 -26.15
C ALA A 935 16.96 -23.98 -26.43
N ALA A 936 16.09 -23.14 -25.87
CA ALA A 936 14.63 -23.39 -25.86
C ALA A 936 13.79 -22.10 -25.98
N ASN A 937 12.54 -22.26 -26.43
CA ASN A 937 11.58 -21.16 -26.56
C ASN A 937 10.25 -21.57 -25.91
N PHE A 938 9.83 -20.82 -24.89
CA PHE A 938 8.58 -20.98 -24.13
C PHE A 938 7.54 -19.91 -24.47
N VAL A 939 7.91 -18.91 -25.27
CA VAL A 939 6.96 -17.98 -25.92
C VAL A 939 6.36 -18.65 -27.16
N GLU A 940 7.21 -19.27 -27.99
CA GLU A 940 6.85 -20.00 -29.20
C GLU A 940 7.37 -21.44 -29.12
N ILE A 941 6.58 -22.35 -28.54
CA ILE A 941 7.00 -23.72 -28.26
C ILE A 941 7.44 -24.44 -29.54
N GLY A 942 8.64 -25.04 -29.50
CA GLY A 942 9.23 -25.75 -30.63
C GLY A 942 9.94 -24.87 -31.67
N LYS A 943 10.04 -23.54 -31.44
CA LYS A 943 10.88 -22.64 -32.23
C LYS A 943 12.27 -22.47 -31.60
N PRO A 944 13.29 -22.02 -32.37
CA PRO A 944 14.54 -21.51 -31.81
C PRO A 944 14.29 -20.30 -30.88
N PRO A 945 15.22 -19.97 -29.96
CA PRO A 945 15.12 -18.84 -29.02
C PRO A 945 15.46 -17.50 -29.70
N VAL A 946 14.87 -17.23 -30.86
CA VAL A 946 15.13 -16.02 -31.63
C VAL A 946 14.26 -14.88 -31.12
N ASP A 947 14.89 -13.74 -30.86
CA ASP A 947 14.16 -12.49 -30.70
C ASP A 947 13.76 -11.96 -32.11
N PRO A 948 12.47 -11.80 -32.42
CA PRO A 948 12.02 -11.35 -33.74
C PRO A 948 12.23 -9.84 -33.95
N MET A 949 12.72 -9.10 -32.95
CA MET A 949 12.99 -7.65 -33.00
C MET A 949 11.76 -6.80 -33.36
N ASN A 950 10.56 -7.28 -33.04
CA ASN A 950 9.30 -6.59 -33.27
C ASN A 950 8.27 -6.89 -32.16
N GLY A 951 7.26 -6.03 -32.06
CA GLY A 951 6.29 -6.01 -30.96
C GLY A 951 6.73 -5.10 -29.80
N GLY A 952 5.81 -4.85 -28.86
CA GLY A 952 6.10 -4.14 -27.62
C GLY A 952 6.82 -5.02 -26.59
N GLY A 953 7.48 -4.40 -25.62
CA GLY A 953 8.37 -5.06 -24.67
C GLY A 953 9.83 -4.69 -24.93
N ASN A 954 10.74 -5.69 -24.89
CA ASN A 954 12.19 -5.45 -24.85
C ASN A 954 12.97 -6.11 -25.99
N PRO A 955 12.67 -5.80 -27.28
CA PRO A 955 13.33 -6.40 -28.42
C PRO A 955 14.84 -6.17 -28.40
N GLY A 956 15.60 -7.27 -28.41
CA GLY A 956 17.06 -7.29 -28.44
C GLY A 956 17.73 -7.35 -27.06
N HIS A 957 16.99 -7.22 -25.96
CA HIS A 957 17.56 -7.18 -24.61
C HIS A 957 18.41 -8.42 -24.30
N GLY A 958 17.92 -9.63 -24.62
CA GLY A 958 18.70 -10.86 -24.44
C GLY A 958 19.98 -10.95 -25.29
N THR A 959 20.09 -10.16 -26.36
CA THR A 959 21.35 -9.97 -27.11
C THR A 959 22.29 -9.02 -26.37
N GLY A 960 21.77 -7.92 -25.84
CA GLY A 960 22.51 -6.98 -25.00
C GLY A 960 23.11 -7.66 -23.77
N THR A 961 22.27 -8.27 -22.93
CA THR A 961 22.71 -8.97 -21.71
C THR A 961 23.60 -10.17 -22.01
N GLY A 962 23.27 -10.97 -23.04
CA GLY A 962 24.10 -12.10 -23.49
C GLY A 962 25.52 -11.69 -23.89
N SER A 963 25.69 -10.51 -24.52
CA SER A 963 27.01 -9.98 -24.88
C SER A 963 27.86 -9.58 -23.67
N VAL A 964 27.23 -9.07 -22.59
CA VAL A 964 27.92 -8.75 -21.32
C VAL A 964 28.39 -10.03 -20.61
N VAL A 965 27.70 -11.16 -20.78
CA VAL A 965 28.22 -12.47 -20.34
C VAL A 965 29.40 -12.90 -21.23
N ALA A 966 29.20 -12.98 -22.55
CA ALA A 966 30.01 -13.85 -23.42
C ALA A 966 30.42 -13.25 -24.78
N SER A 967 30.48 -11.92 -24.95
CA SER A 967 31.13 -11.35 -26.15
C SER A 967 32.63 -11.73 -26.17
N PRO A 968 33.22 -12.12 -27.32
CA PRO A 968 34.62 -12.46 -27.42
C PRO A 968 35.57 -11.36 -26.90
N GLU A 969 36.68 -11.73 -26.27
CA GLU A 969 37.71 -10.79 -25.75
C GLU A 969 38.26 -9.81 -26.82
N LYS A 970 38.13 -10.15 -28.10
CA LYS A 970 38.56 -9.35 -29.26
C LYS A 970 37.40 -8.90 -30.15
N GLY A 971 36.20 -8.78 -29.58
CA GLY A 971 35.06 -8.10 -30.20
C GLY A 971 35.21 -6.58 -30.20
N ARG A 972 34.12 -5.87 -30.46
CA ARG A 972 34.02 -4.41 -30.21
C ARG A 972 33.83 -4.08 -28.73
N MET A 973 33.44 -5.07 -27.94
CA MET A 973 33.47 -5.10 -26.48
C MET A 973 34.13 -6.40 -26.01
N SER A 974 34.18 -6.63 -24.70
CA SER A 974 34.41 -7.96 -24.12
C SER A 974 33.23 -8.34 -23.22
N GLY A 975 32.86 -9.61 -23.17
CA GLY A 975 32.03 -10.16 -22.10
C GLY A 975 32.88 -10.54 -20.88
N SER A 976 32.24 -10.72 -19.72
CA SER A 976 32.94 -11.08 -18.47
C SER A 976 33.38 -12.54 -18.40
N ALA A 977 32.87 -13.41 -19.27
CA ALA A 977 33.30 -14.79 -19.48
C ALA A 977 33.32 -15.17 -20.98
N PRO A 978 34.30 -14.68 -21.75
CA PRO A 978 34.36 -14.85 -23.21
C PRO A 978 34.63 -16.30 -23.66
N ASP A 979 35.10 -17.17 -22.77
CA ASP A 979 35.39 -18.59 -23.01
C ASP A 979 34.26 -19.52 -22.50
N ALA A 980 33.19 -18.97 -21.90
CA ALA A 980 32.02 -19.72 -21.40
C ALA A 980 31.02 -20.09 -22.51
N THR A 981 30.21 -21.13 -22.25
CA THR A 981 29.14 -21.55 -23.16
C THR A 981 27.81 -20.93 -22.74
N LEU A 982 27.42 -19.85 -23.44
CA LEU A 982 26.12 -19.20 -23.27
C LEU A 982 25.01 -19.99 -24.00
N VAL A 983 23.92 -20.32 -23.29
CA VAL A 983 22.75 -21.03 -23.82
C VAL A 983 21.49 -20.17 -23.63
N PRO A 984 20.96 -19.55 -24.70
CA PRO A 984 19.79 -18.68 -24.60
C PRO A 984 18.48 -19.48 -24.46
N ILE A 985 17.58 -18.99 -23.62
CA ILE A 985 16.18 -19.42 -23.56
C ILE A 985 15.30 -18.19 -23.78
N ARG A 986 14.42 -18.22 -24.79
CA ARG A 986 13.37 -17.20 -24.95
C ARG A 986 12.16 -17.61 -24.11
N CYS A 987 11.96 -16.97 -22.96
CA CYS A 987 10.82 -17.24 -22.08
C CYS A 987 9.88 -16.06 -21.91
N VAL A 988 10.31 -14.84 -22.25
CA VAL A 988 9.53 -13.61 -22.11
C VAL A 988 9.61 -12.72 -23.36
N THR A 989 8.73 -11.72 -23.45
CA THR A 989 8.82 -10.63 -24.45
C THR A 989 9.09 -9.25 -23.82
N SER A 990 8.83 -9.12 -22.52
CA SER A 990 9.20 -7.98 -21.67
C SER A 990 10.03 -8.48 -20.49
N VAL A 991 10.98 -7.70 -20.01
CA VAL A 991 11.77 -8.02 -18.80
C VAL A 991 10.99 -7.75 -17.53
N ALA A 992 9.85 -7.04 -17.62
CA ALA A 992 8.88 -6.90 -16.54
C ALA A 992 7.92 -8.08 -16.60
N VAL A 993 8.06 -9.06 -15.69
CA VAL A 993 7.42 -10.38 -15.80
C VAL A 993 6.18 -10.53 -14.93
N PHE A 994 5.13 -11.06 -15.55
CA PHE A 994 3.79 -11.20 -14.98
C PHE A 994 3.22 -12.61 -15.21
N ASP A 995 3.68 -13.27 -16.27
CA ASP A 995 3.44 -14.66 -16.65
C ASP A 995 4.56 -15.60 -16.14
N GLN A 996 4.71 -15.69 -14.82
CA GLN A 996 5.82 -16.38 -14.18
C GLN A 996 5.94 -17.88 -14.52
N SER A 997 4.88 -18.52 -15.04
CA SER A 997 4.93 -19.92 -15.46
C SER A 997 6.01 -20.22 -16.51
N ARG A 998 6.23 -19.31 -17.48
CA ARG A 998 7.24 -19.48 -18.54
C ARG A 998 8.67 -19.38 -18.00
N VAL A 999 8.90 -18.49 -17.04
CA VAL A 999 10.22 -18.35 -16.39
C VAL A 999 10.51 -19.56 -15.50
N ALA A 1000 9.51 -20.07 -14.77
CA ALA A 1000 9.64 -21.30 -13.99
C ALA A 1000 10.02 -22.50 -14.87
N GLN A 1001 9.35 -22.66 -16.03
CA GLN A 1001 9.70 -23.67 -17.04
C GLN A 1001 11.12 -23.51 -17.59
N ALA A 1002 11.57 -22.27 -17.84
CA ALA A 1002 12.91 -21.99 -18.32
C ALA A 1002 14.01 -22.38 -17.31
N ILE A 1003 13.79 -22.14 -16.00
CA ILE A 1003 14.71 -22.56 -14.93
C ILE A 1003 14.77 -24.08 -14.84
N ASP A 1004 13.63 -24.77 -14.86
CA ASP A 1004 13.60 -26.24 -14.78
C ASP A 1004 14.25 -26.90 -16.02
N HIS A 1005 13.99 -26.36 -17.21
CA HIS A 1005 14.68 -26.78 -18.43
C HIS A 1005 16.18 -26.56 -18.35
N ALA A 1006 16.65 -25.41 -17.85
CA ALA A 1006 18.07 -25.14 -17.65
C ALA A 1006 18.72 -26.12 -16.65
N ARG A 1007 18.03 -26.42 -15.53
CA ARG A 1007 18.42 -27.44 -14.55
C ARG A 1007 18.61 -28.80 -15.21
N LEU A 1008 17.61 -29.26 -15.97
CA LEU A 1008 17.61 -30.57 -16.62
C LEU A 1008 18.60 -30.68 -17.80
N ASN A 1009 19.00 -29.55 -18.40
CA ASN A 1009 19.96 -29.50 -19.50
C ASN A 1009 21.41 -29.14 -19.07
N GLY A 1010 21.70 -29.19 -17.77
CA GLY A 1010 23.06 -29.07 -17.24
C GLY A 1010 23.59 -27.64 -17.16
N ALA A 1011 22.77 -26.69 -16.69
CA ALA A 1011 23.27 -25.37 -16.32
C ALA A 1011 24.26 -25.44 -15.15
N HIS A 1012 25.28 -24.59 -15.18
CA HIS A 1012 26.15 -24.33 -14.02
C HIS A 1012 25.84 -22.96 -13.39
N VAL A 1013 25.47 -22.00 -14.24
CA VAL A 1013 24.94 -20.68 -13.86
C VAL A 1013 23.64 -20.44 -14.63
N ILE A 1014 22.64 -19.85 -13.99
CA ILE A 1014 21.43 -19.30 -14.62
C ILE A 1014 21.42 -17.78 -14.37
N THR A 1015 21.29 -16.99 -15.43
CA THR A 1015 21.24 -15.53 -15.36
C THR A 1015 19.90 -15.00 -15.85
N MET A 1016 19.16 -14.33 -14.97
CA MET A 1016 17.83 -13.80 -15.25
C MET A 1016 17.85 -12.28 -15.12
N SER A 1017 18.10 -11.61 -16.24
CA SER A 1017 18.08 -10.16 -16.36
C SER A 1017 16.63 -9.62 -16.50
N LEU A 1018 15.73 -10.16 -15.70
CA LEU A 1018 14.27 -9.93 -15.70
C LEU A 1018 13.73 -9.89 -14.27
N GLY A 1019 12.51 -9.36 -14.08
CA GLY A 1019 11.88 -9.33 -12.77
C GLY A 1019 10.44 -8.80 -12.76
N GLY A 1020 9.72 -9.03 -11.67
CA GLY A 1020 8.29 -8.75 -11.53
C GLY A 1020 7.66 -9.41 -10.29
N VAL A 1021 6.51 -10.05 -10.48
CA VAL A 1021 5.63 -10.51 -9.38
C VAL A 1021 6.04 -11.85 -8.76
N PHE A 1022 5.56 -12.12 -7.53
CA PHE A 1022 5.73 -13.39 -6.83
C PHE A 1022 5.08 -14.58 -7.57
N SER A 1023 5.62 -15.80 -7.44
CA SER A 1023 4.91 -17.06 -7.77
C SER A 1023 5.48 -18.26 -7.01
N SER A 1024 4.60 -19.08 -6.43
CA SER A 1024 4.98 -20.30 -5.72
C SER A 1024 5.63 -21.36 -6.62
N ALA A 1025 5.21 -21.42 -7.90
CA ALA A 1025 5.80 -22.33 -8.88
C ALA A 1025 7.20 -21.88 -9.32
N LEU A 1026 7.39 -20.56 -9.53
CA LEU A 1026 8.71 -20.00 -9.82
C LEU A 1026 9.69 -20.23 -8.66
N HIS A 1027 9.24 -20.06 -7.41
CA HIS A 1027 10.07 -20.33 -6.24
C HIS A 1027 10.48 -21.80 -6.12
N ALA A 1028 9.58 -22.72 -6.44
CA ALA A 1028 9.88 -24.15 -6.46
C ALA A 1028 10.94 -24.49 -7.54
N ALA A 1029 10.86 -23.88 -8.72
CA ALA A 1029 11.87 -24.04 -9.77
C ALA A 1029 13.25 -23.49 -9.36
N VAL A 1030 13.29 -22.31 -8.73
CA VAL A 1030 14.52 -21.72 -8.15
C VAL A 1030 15.13 -22.67 -7.11
N LYS A 1031 14.35 -23.13 -6.13
CA LYS A 1031 14.79 -24.09 -5.10
C LYS A 1031 15.39 -25.36 -5.71
N LYS A 1032 14.76 -25.91 -6.76
CA LYS A 1032 15.27 -27.09 -7.48
C LYS A 1032 16.56 -26.83 -8.25
N ALA A 1033 16.76 -25.63 -8.81
CA ALA A 1033 18.02 -25.27 -9.46
C ALA A 1033 19.17 -25.12 -8.45
N VAL A 1034 18.92 -24.42 -7.33
CA VAL A 1034 19.92 -24.21 -6.26
C VAL A 1034 20.31 -25.55 -5.60
N ALA A 1035 19.33 -26.41 -5.30
CA ALA A 1035 19.57 -27.76 -4.79
C ALA A 1035 20.31 -28.68 -5.79
N ALA A 1036 20.24 -28.40 -7.10
CA ALA A 1036 21.05 -29.06 -8.12
C ALA A 1036 22.49 -28.49 -8.24
N ASN A 1037 22.89 -27.61 -7.31
CA ASN A 1037 24.15 -26.88 -7.30
C ASN A 1037 24.38 -26.07 -8.59
N ILE A 1038 23.43 -25.20 -8.87
CA ILE A 1038 23.45 -24.20 -9.94
C ILE A 1038 23.43 -22.81 -9.28
N ILE A 1039 24.28 -21.90 -9.72
CA ILE A 1039 24.28 -20.51 -9.24
C ILE A 1039 23.20 -19.74 -10.01
N VAL A 1040 22.24 -19.14 -9.32
CA VAL A 1040 21.08 -18.46 -9.92
C VAL A 1040 21.10 -16.97 -9.55
N VAL A 1041 21.40 -16.11 -10.52
CA VAL A 1041 21.48 -14.65 -10.34
C VAL A 1041 20.30 -13.96 -11.01
N ALA A 1042 19.76 -12.92 -10.38
CA ALA A 1042 18.71 -12.08 -10.97
C ALA A 1042 18.86 -10.60 -10.67
N ALA A 1043 18.33 -9.80 -11.60
CA ALA A 1043 18.26 -8.35 -11.49
C ALA A 1043 17.40 -7.96 -10.29
N ALA A 1044 17.92 -7.09 -9.40
CA ALA A 1044 17.13 -6.56 -8.29
C ALA A 1044 15.91 -5.75 -8.75
N GLY A 1045 15.89 -5.35 -10.03
CA GLY A 1045 14.86 -4.53 -10.64
C GLY A 1045 15.39 -3.13 -10.90
N ASN A 1046 15.06 -2.57 -12.05
CA ASN A 1046 15.27 -1.15 -12.29
C ASN A 1046 14.15 -0.37 -11.56
N CYS A 1047 14.39 0.89 -11.16
CA CYS A 1047 13.59 1.93 -10.47
C CYS A 1047 12.11 1.71 -10.05
N VAL A 1048 11.74 0.50 -9.65
CA VAL A 1048 10.55 0.15 -8.86
C VAL A 1048 10.75 0.56 -7.39
N GLY A 1049 12.00 0.82 -6.98
CA GLY A 1049 12.38 1.32 -5.66
C GLY A 1049 12.64 0.22 -4.63
N THR A 1050 12.18 -0.99 -4.90
CA THR A 1050 12.25 -2.15 -4.02
C THR A 1050 12.62 -3.40 -4.83
N VAL A 1051 13.31 -4.37 -4.22
CA VAL A 1051 13.73 -5.60 -4.91
C VAL A 1051 12.51 -6.39 -5.43
N VAL A 1052 12.52 -6.78 -6.70
CA VAL A 1052 11.42 -7.56 -7.35
C VAL A 1052 11.70 -9.07 -7.37
N TRP A 1053 10.71 -9.92 -7.65
CA TRP A 1053 10.94 -11.35 -7.86
C TRP A 1053 11.41 -11.65 -9.30
N PRO A 1054 12.22 -12.69 -9.56
CA PRO A 1054 12.69 -13.70 -8.61
C PRO A 1054 13.74 -13.19 -7.61
N ALA A 1055 14.43 -12.08 -7.86
CA ALA A 1055 15.56 -11.63 -7.02
C ALA A 1055 15.23 -11.49 -5.51
N ARG A 1056 14.00 -11.18 -5.12
CA ARG A 1056 13.54 -11.12 -3.71
C ARG A 1056 13.49 -12.50 -3.00
N TYR A 1057 13.57 -13.64 -3.69
CA TYR A 1057 13.69 -14.95 -3.04
C TYR A 1057 15.05 -15.08 -2.35
N ASP A 1058 15.08 -15.57 -1.10
CA ASP A 1058 16.33 -15.73 -0.33
C ASP A 1058 17.33 -16.69 -1.01
N GLU A 1059 16.81 -17.68 -1.74
CA GLU A 1059 17.53 -18.64 -2.56
C GLU A 1059 18.03 -18.08 -3.90
N MET A 1060 17.93 -16.77 -4.15
CA MET A 1060 18.52 -16.09 -5.30
C MET A 1060 19.75 -15.28 -4.90
N ILE A 1061 20.55 -14.89 -5.89
CA ILE A 1061 21.53 -13.81 -5.74
C ILE A 1061 20.98 -12.56 -6.41
N ALA A 1062 20.54 -11.60 -5.60
CA ALA A 1062 19.95 -10.35 -6.06
C ALA A 1062 21.03 -9.30 -6.39
N VAL A 1063 21.01 -8.77 -7.62
CA VAL A 1063 22.07 -7.88 -8.11
C VAL A 1063 21.60 -6.44 -8.25
N GLY A 1064 22.16 -5.56 -7.42
CA GLY A 1064 21.98 -4.10 -7.48
C GLY A 1064 22.87 -3.42 -8.51
N GLY A 1065 22.57 -2.16 -8.85
CA GLY A 1065 23.23 -1.41 -9.91
C GLY A 1065 24.11 -0.26 -9.43
N ILE A 1066 25.32 -0.14 -9.98
CA ILE A 1066 26.25 0.99 -9.77
C ILE A 1066 26.74 1.61 -11.09
N ASN A 1067 27.32 2.79 -11.00
CA ASN A 1067 27.95 3.50 -12.11
C ASN A 1067 29.49 3.56 -12.04
N GLU A 1068 30.10 4.14 -13.07
CA GLU A 1068 31.56 4.26 -13.21
C GLU A 1068 32.25 4.86 -11.96
N LYS A 1069 31.53 5.71 -11.22
CA LYS A 1069 32.01 6.44 -10.03
C LYS A 1069 31.81 5.65 -8.72
N PHE A 1070 31.44 4.36 -8.81
CA PHE A 1070 31.11 3.49 -7.67
C PHE A 1070 30.00 4.06 -6.76
N ARG A 1071 29.09 4.86 -7.33
CA ARG A 1071 27.84 5.26 -6.70
C ARG A 1071 26.73 4.31 -7.16
N PRO A 1072 25.70 4.07 -6.34
CA PRO A 1072 24.46 3.47 -6.83
C PRO A 1072 23.96 4.19 -8.08
N TRP A 1073 23.57 3.42 -9.10
CA TRP A 1073 22.88 3.95 -10.26
C TRP A 1073 21.49 4.43 -9.80
N ILE A 1074 21.09 5.64 -10.20
CA ILE A 1074 19.81 6.24 -9.79
C ILE A 1074 18.60 5.38 -10.19
N GLY A 1075 18.76 4.52 -11.20
CA GLY A 1075 17.76 3.54 -11.60
C GLY A 1075 17.83 2.17 -10.93
N SER A 1076 18.66 1.95 -9.91
CA SER A 1076 18.67 0.68 -9.17
C SER A 1076 17.55 0.64 -8.13
N SER A 1077 16.75 -0.44 -8.14
CA SER A 1077 16.01 -0.82 -6.94
C SER A 1077 16.98 -1.24 -5.83
N HIS A 1078 16.53 -1.14 -4.59
CA HIS A 1078 17.31 -1.32 -3.37
C HIS A 1078 16.50 -2.07 -2.32
N GLY A 1079 17.07 -2.26 -1.13
CA GLY A 1079 16.47 -2.94 0.01
C GLY A 1079 17.32 -4.11 0.51
N GLY A 1080 17.03 -4.58 1.72
CA GLY A 1080 17.80 -5.61 2.42
C GLY A 1080 17.86 -7.00 1.74
N ALA A 1081 17.15 -7.20 0.63
CA ALA A 1081 17.25 -8.39 -0.20
C ALA A 1081 18.40 -8.33 -1.24
N VAL A 1082 19.02 -7.16 -1.50
CA VAL A 1082 20.17 -7.06 -2.41
C VAL A 1082 21.40 -7.76 -1.81
N ASP A 1083 22.03 -8.65 -2.58
CA ASP A 1083 23.22 -9.39 -2.13
C ASP A 1083 24.53 -8.66 -2.44
N ILE A 1084 24.63 -8.15 -3.67
CA ILE A 1084 25.84 -7.55 -4.23
C ILE A 1084 25.44 -6.55 -5.32
N SER A 1085 26.26 -5.52 -5.53
CA SER A 1085 26.09 -4.59 -6.65
C SER A 1085 27.08 -4.85 -7.79
N GLY A 1086 26.64 -4.60 -9.02
CA GLY A 1086 27.45 -4.70 -10.23
C GLY A 1086 27.22 -3.55 -11.22
N PRO A 1087 28.05 -3.44 -12.28
CA PRO A 1087 27.96 -2.38 -13.27
C PRO A 1087 26.57 -2.29 -13.93
N ALA A 1088 25.93 -1.12 -13.88
CA ALA A 1088 24.56 -0.92 -14.38
C ALA A 1088 24.32 0.41 -15.13
N GLU A 1089 25.17 1.44 -14.97
CA GLU A 1089 25.02 2.71 -15.69
C GLU A 1089 25.97 2.78 -16.89
N LEU A 1090 25.43 2.79 -18.11
CA LEU A 1090 26.18 2.89 -19.37
C LEU A 1090 27.25 1.79 -19.50
N VAL A 1091 26.83 0.54 -19.28
CA VAL A 1091 27.64 -0.66 -19.55
C VAL A 1091 27.67 -0.91 -21.05
N LEU A 1092 28.84 -1.09 -21.64
CA LEU A 1092 28.96 -1.40 -23.06
C LEU A 1092 28.37 -2.77 -23.39
N ARG A 1093 27.44 -2.82 -24.33
CA ARG A 1093 26.69 -4.02 -24.73
C ARG A 1093 26.34 -4.01 -26.22
N ALA A 1094 26.02 -5.17 -26.79
CA ALA A 1094 25.51 -5.34 -28.15
C ALA A 1094 24.19 -4.58 -28.40
N ASP A 1095 24.09 -3.85 -29.51
CA ASP A 1095 22.84 -3.18 -29.93
C ASP A 1095 22.35 -3.67 -31.29
N ALA A 1096 21.60 -4.77 -31.25
CA ALA A 1096 21.05 -5.43 -32.43
C ALA A 1096 19.86 -4.71 -33.09
N ARG A 1097 19.51 -3.49 -32.63
CA ARG A 1097 18.35 -2.70 -33.10
C ARG A 1097 18.69 -1.78 -34.27
N ASP A 1098 19.99 -1.66 -34.61
CA ASP A 1098 20.45 -0.88 -35.77
C ASP A 1098 20.51 -1.77 -37.03
N PRO A 1099 19.68 -1.50 -38.06
CA PRO A 1099 19.66 -2.31 -39.28
C PRO A 1099 20.81 -2.00 -40.25
N VAL A 1100 21.67 -1.01 -39.96
CA VAL A 1100 22.76 -0.55 -40.82
C VAL A 1100 24.12 -1.07 -40.32
N ASP A 1101 24.33 -1.10 -39.00
CA ASP A 1101 25.54 -1.69 -38.38
C ASP A 1101 25.19 -2.95 -37.55
N PRO A 1102 25.19 -4.16 -38.16
CA PRO A 1102 24.79 -5.40 -37.49
C PRO A 1102 25.81 -5.90 -36.43
N GLY A 1103 26.84 -5.10 -36.11
CA GLY A 1103 27.74 -5.33 -34.99
C GLY A 1103 27.85 -4.15 -34.04
N LYS A 1104 26.86 -3.26 -34.02
CA LYS A 1104 26.84 -2.07 -33.16
C LYS A 1104 26.94 -2.44 -31.68
N VAL A 1105 27.64 -1.59 -30.94
CA VAL A 1105 27.69 -1.61 -29.47
C VAL A 1105 27.33 -0.22 -28.94
N GLY A 1106 26.79 -0.16 -27.74
CA GLY A 1106 26.42 1.09 -27.08
C GLY A 1106 26.21 0.91 -25.58
N GLY A 1107 26.02 2.01 -24.86
CA GLY A 1107 25.68 1.97 -23.44
C GLY A 1107 24.29 1.38 -23.21
N GLY A 1108 24.19 0.28 -22.47
CA GLY A 1108 22.97 -0.17 -21.82
C GLY A 1108 22.89 0.36 -20.39
N GLN A 1109 21.68 0.50 -19.85
CA GLN A 1109 21.48 0.80 -18.43
C GLN A 1109 20.53 -0.22 -17.81
N GLY A 1110 20.79 -0.65 -16.58
CA GLY A 1110 19.97 -1.64 -15.91
C GLY A 1110 20.73 -2.57 -14.97
N THR A 1111 20.07 -2.95 -13.87
CA THR A 1111 20.41 -4.12 -13.04
C THR A 1111 20.47 -5.41 -13.87
N SER A 1112 19.79 -5.46 -15.02
CA SER A 1112 19.95 -6.44 -16.10
C SER A 1112 21.41 -6.68 -16.50
N PHE A 1113 22.20 -5.61 -16.67
CA PHE A 1113 23.60 -5.72 -17.09
C PHE A 1113 24.52 -6.06 -15.92
N ALA A 1114 24.22 -5.58 -14.71
CA ALA A 1114 24.92 -5.99 -13.48
C ALA A 1114 24.79 -7.50 -13.25
N THR A 1115 23.61 -8.05 -13.51
CA THR A 1115 23.29 -9.49 -13.41
C THR A 1115 24.07 -10.32 -14.42
N ALA A 1116 24.04 -9.91 -15.70
CA ALA A 1116 24.81 -10.57 -16.76
C ALA A 1116 26.33 -10.51 -16.50
N HIS A 1117 26.82 -9.37 -16.01
CA HIS A 1117 28.22 -9.19 -15.61
C HIS A 1117 28.59 -10.15 -14.48
N LEU A 1118 27.76 -10.24 -13.44
CA LEU A 1118 27.95 -11.18 -12.34
C LEU A 1118 27.92 -12.64 -12.80
N ALA A 1119 27.04 -13.00 -13.75
CA ALA A 1119 27.00 -14.36 -14.30
C ALA A 1119 28.31 -14.76 -14.98
N GLY A 1120 28.96 -13.82 -15.68
CA GLY A 1120 30.31 -14.01 -16.23
C GLY A 1120 31.38 -14.16 -15.14
N VAL A 1121 31.31 -13.36 -14.07
CA VAL A 1121 32.20 -13.50 -12.90
C VAL A 1121 32.03 -14.86 -12.21
N ALA A 1122 30.78 -15.31 -12.02
CA ALA A 1122 30.46 -16.63 -11.47
C ALA A 1122 31.02 -17.76 -12.35
N ALA A 1123 30.89 -17.64 -13.68
CA ALA A 1123 31.48 -18.58 -14.61
C ALA A 1123 33.02 -18.61 -14.52
N CYS A 1124 33.68 -17.45 -14.40
CA CYS A 1124 35.14 -17.39 -14.19
C CYS A 1124 35.57 -18.07 -12.88
N TRP A 1125 34.82 -17.87 -11.78
CA TRP A 1125 35.10 -18.51 -10.50
C TRP A 1125 34.98 -20.04 -10.57
N LEU A 1126 33.87 -20.55 -11.14
CA LEU A 1126 33.65 -21.98 -11.36
C LEU A 1126 34.70 -22.62 -12.28
N ALA A 1127 35.16 -21.89 -13.31
CA ALA A 1127 36.21 -22.35 -14.22
C ALA A 1127 37.58 -22.41 -13.53
N HIS A 1128 37.90 -21.40 -12.71
CA HIS A 1128 39.18 -21.27 -12.01
C HIS A 1128 39.38 -22.36 -10.95
N HIS A 1129 38.42 -22.54 -10.03
CA HIS A 1129 38.55 -23.54 -8.96
C HIS A 1129 38.16 -24.96 -9.41
N GLY A 1130 37.41 -25.09 -10.51
CA GLY A 1130 36.84 -26.33 -11.01
C GLY A 1130 35.55 -26.70 -10.27
N ARG A 1131 34.41 -26.69 -10.97
CA ARG A 1131 33.08 -26.94 -10.37
C ARG A 1131 33.03 -28.20 -9.50
N ASP A 1132 33.52 -29.32 -9.99
CA ASP A 1132 33.38 -30.59 -9.26
C ASP A 1132 34.28 -30.62 -8.00
N ALA A 1133 35.48 -30.02 -8.08
CA ALA A 1133 36.39 -29.82 -6.95
C ALA A 1133 35.92 -28.74 -5.95
N LEU A 1134 34.85 -28.00 -6.26
CA LEU A 1134 34.09 -27.18 -5.30
C LEU A 1134 32.97 -27.99 -4.65
N LEU A 1135 32.27 -28.85 -5.41
CA LEU A 1135 31.23 -29.74 -4.88
C LEU A 1135 31.79 -30.73 -3.84
N GLU A 1136 32.97 -31.28 -4.10
CA GLU A 1136 33.71 -32.16 -3.17
C GLU A 1136 34.08 -31.49 -1.82
N ARG A 1137 33.96 -30.16 -1.71
CA ARG A 1137 34.27 -29.39 -0.49
C ARG A 1137 33.04 -28.96 0.31
N LEU A 1138 31.83 -29.17 -0.21
CA LEU A 1138 30.62 -28.68 0.45
C LEU A 1138 30.33 -29.45 1.74
N GLY A 1139 30.06 -28.71 2.82
CA GLY A 1139 29.60 -29.29 4.09
C GLY A 1139 28.18 -29.87 3.96
N PRO A 1140 27.76 -30.77 4.88
CA PRO A 1140 26.42 -31.37 4.83
C PRO A 1140 25.31 -30.32 4.80
N GLY A 1141 24.49 -30.35 3.75
CA GLY A 1141 23.36 -29.41 3.56
C GLY A 1141 23.73 -28.06 2.93
N MET A 1142 25.02 -27.77 2.72
CA MET A 1142 25.48 -26.55 2.04
C MET A 1142 25.40 -26.69 0.53
N THR A 1143 24.92 -25.66 -0.19
CA THR A 1143 24.97 -25.63 -1.66
C THR A 1143 26.17 -24.85 -2.20
N LEU A 1144 26.51 -25.12 -3.47
CA LEU A 1144 27.49 -24.36 -4.24
C LEU A 1144 27.13 -22.87 -4.33
N GLN A 1145 25.84 -22.54 -4.31
CA GLN A 1145 25.40 -21.14 -4.28
C GLN A 1145 25.65 -20.49 -2.93
N ASP A 1146 25.43 -21.18 -1.80
CA ASP A 1146 25.73 -20.63 -0.47
C ASP A 1146 27.21 -20.30 -0.34
N LEU A 1147 28.08 -21.20 -0.83
CA LEU A 1147 29.52 -20.97 -0.87
C LEU A 1147 29.87 -19.72 -1.70
N PHE A 1148 29.34 -19.61 -2.92
CA PHE A 1148 29.58 -18.47 -3.81
C PHE A 1148 29.03 -17.16 -3.24
N LYS A 1149 27.75 -17.14 -2.80
CA LYS A 1149 27.05 -16.00 -2.16
C LYS A 1149 27.79 -15.53 -0.91
N SER A 1150 28.33 -16.45 -0.12
CA SER A 1150 29.15 -16.15 1.06
C SER A 1150 30.54 -15.60 0.71
N LEU A 1151 31.19 -16.12 -0.34
CA LEU A 1151 32.51 -15.64 -0.80
C LEU A 1151 32.43 -14.24 -1.43
N ILE A 1152 31.52 -14.02 -2.39
CA ILE A 1152 31.41 -12.74 -3.10
C ILE A 1152 31.03 -11.58 -2.17
N ARG A 1153 30.20 -11.85 -1.14
CA ARG A 1153 29.88 -10.86 -0.10
C ARG A 1153 31.08 -10.52 0.80
N ARG A 1154 32.05 -11.42 0.96
CA ARG A 1154 33.32 -11.15 1.67
C ARG A 1154 34.39 -10.47 0.80
N SER A 1155 34.42 -10.77 -0.50
CA SER A 1155 35.42 -10.24 -1.43
C SER A 1155 35.04 -8.91 -2.07
N ALA A 1156 33.89 -8.34 -1.73
CA ALA A 1156 33.35 -7.14 -2.34
C ALA A 1156 34.18 -5.87 -2.07
N ILE A 1157 34.27 -4.99 -3.06
CA ILE A 1157 34.76 -3.62 -2.89
C ILE A 1157 33.69 -2.81 -2.15
N VAL A 1158 34.03 -2.21 -1.01
CA VAL A 1158 33.13 -1.32 -0.26
C VAL A 1158 33.66 0.13 -0.33
N PRO A 1159 33.11 0.99 -1.20
CA PRO A 1159 33.47 2.40 -1.24
C PRO A 1159 33.13 3.14 0.06
N ALA A 1160 33.87 4.20 0.36
CA ALA A 1160 33.56 5.07 1.50
C ALA A 1160 32.15 5.68 1.36
N GLY A 1161 31.29 5.45 2.35
CA GLY A 1161 29.89 5.90 2.33
C GLY A 1161 28.98 5.12 1.37
N PHE A 1162 29.33 3.89 1.00
CA PHE A 1162 28.43 2.95 0.33
C PHE A 1162 27.44 2.34 1.34
N ASN A 1163 26.14 2.34 1.03
CA ASN A 1163 25.12 1.83 1.94
C ASN A 1163 24.91 0.32 1.72
N THR A 1164 25.57 -0.49 2.56
CA THR A 1164 25.52 -1.96 2.46
C THR A 1164 24.23 -2.60 2.97
N GLY A 1165 23.33 -1.83 3.60
CA GLY A 1165 21.98 -2.29 3.93
C GLY A 1165 21.01 -2.23 2.75
N GLU A 1166 21.29 -1.39 1.75
CA GLU A 1166 20.40 -1.11 0.62
C GLU A 1166 20.90 -1.65 -0.72
N TYR A 1167 22.22 -1.76 -0.89
CA TYR A 1167 22.89 -2.11 -2.16
C TYR A 1167 23.77 -3.37 -2.04
N GLY A 1168 23.48 -4.20 -1.04
CA GLY A 1168 24.19 -5.44 -0.74
C GLY A 1168 25.59 -5.23 -0.15
N ALA A 1169 26.36 -6.31 -0.02
CA ALA A 1169 27.62 -6.31 0.73
C ALA A 1169 28.72 -5.39 0.15
N GLY A 1170 28.57 -4.94 -1.10
CA GLY A 1170 29.49 -4.04 -1.79
C GLY A 1170 29.36 -4.20 -3.31
N ILE A 1171 30.43 -3.84 -4.03
CA ILE A 1171 30.55 -4.00 -5.48
C ILE A 1171 31.39 -5.24 -5.80
N VAL A 1172 31.01 -6.00 -6.82
CA VAL A 1172 31.74 -7.21 -7.25
C VAL A 1172 33.21 -6.92 -7.61
N ASP A 1173 34.11 -7.73 -7.04
CA ASP A 1173 35.54 -7.79 -7.36
C ASP A 1173 35.87 -9.23 -7.78
N ALA A 1174 36.09 -9.43 -9.08
CA ALA A 1174 36.35 -10.74 -9.65
C ALA A 1174 37.73 -11.30 -9.24
N GLU A 1175 38.74 -10.43 -9.08
CA GLU A 1175 40.08 -10.88 -8.70
C GLU A 1175 40.11 -11.33 -7.24
N ALA A 1176 39.54 -10.54 -6.33
CA ALA A 1176 39.45 -10.89 -4.91
C ALA A 1176 38.60 -12.16 -4.70
N LEU A 1177 37.56 -12.38 -5.50
CA LEU A 1177 36.72 -13.57 -5.46
C LEU A 1177 37.46 -14.85 -5.89
N LEU A 1178 38.22 -14.81 -6.99
CA LEU A 1178 39.02 -15.96 -7.44
C LEU A 1178 40.23 -16.24 -6.52
N ARG A 1179 40.75 -15.21 -5.83
CA ARG A 1179 41.82 -15.36 -4.83
C ARG A 1179 41.34 -15.87 -3.47
N ALA A 1180 40.02 -15.81 -3.19
CA ALA A 1180 39.49 -16.27 -1.92
C ALA A 1180 39.57 -17.81 -1.80
N ASP A 1181 39.90 -18.32 -0.61
CA ASP A 1181 39.86 -19.76 -0.35
C ASP A 1181 38.41 -20.27 -0.40
N PRO A 1182 38.06 -21.20 -1.31
CA PRO A 1182 36.71 -21.74 -1.41
C PRO A 1182 36.43 -22.86 -0.40
N THR A 1183 37.35 -23.15 0.51
CA THR A 1183 37.14 -24.13 1.58
C THR A 1183 36.16 -23.57 2.62
N PRO A 1184 35.01 -24.23 2.89
CA PRO A 1184 34.12 -23.80 3.97
C PRO A 1184 34.85 -23.86 5.31
N SER A 1185 34.71 -22.81 6.11
CA SER A 1185 35.07 -22.82 7.54
C SER A 1185 33.80 -22.98 8.37
N GLY A 1186 33.92 -23.46 9.61
CA GLY A 1186 32.77 -23.62 10.52
C GLY A 1186 32.03 -22.30 10.83
N ALA A 1187 32.59 -21.14 10.47
CA ALA A 1187 31.87 -19.88 10.48
C ALA A 1187 30.85 -19.74 9.34
N LEU A 1188 31.09 -20.33 8.15
CA LEU A 1188 30.10 -20.35 7.07
C LEU A 1188 28.89 -21.22 7.44
N GLU A 1189 29.12 -22.39 8.02
CA GLU A 1189 28.07 -23.33 8.43
C GLU A 1189 27.11 -22.70 9.46
N ALA A 1190 27.62 -21.82 10.33
CA ALA A 1190 26.82 -21.07 11.31
C ALA A 1190 26.17 -19.78 10.75
N ILE A 1191 26.41 -19.40 9.49
CA ILE A 1191 25.99 -18.12 8.89
C ILE A 1191 24.85 -18.27 7.86
N VAL A 1192 24.62 -19.46 7.29
CA VAL A 1192 23.51 -19.68 6.34
C VAL A 1192 22.16 -19.53 7.07
N PRO A 1193 21.37 -18.48 6.82
CA PRO A 1193 20.06 -18.32 7.47
C PRO A 1193 19.07 -19.33 6.89
N SER A 1194 18.09 -19.77 7.69
CA SER A 1194 16.94 -20.48 7.13
C SER A 1194 16.15 -19.53 6.22
N PRO A 1195 15.87 -19.88 4.95
CA PRO A 1195 15.11 -19.03 4.04
C PRO A 1195 13.72 -18.67 4.59
N ARG A 1196 13.34 -17.40 4.48
CA ARG A 1196 12.03 -16.90 4.88
C ARG A 1196 10.93 -17.54 4.04
N THR A 1197 9.78 -17.78 4.67
CA THR A 1197 8.58 -18.24 3.98
C THR A 1197 8.07 -17.20 2.98
N ASN A 1198 7.27 -17.64 2.02
CA ASN A 1198 6.71 -16.77 0.98
C ASN A 1198 5.83 -15.66 1.59
N ALA A 1199 5.09 -15.99 2.66
CA ALA A 1199 4.31 -15.04 3.44
C ALA A 1199 5.18 -13.97 4.13
N GLU A 1200 6.36 -14.34 4.63
CA GLU A 1200 7.32 -13.39 5.21
C GLU A 1200 7.96 -12.49 4.14
N GLN A 1201 8.38 -13.04 3.00
CA GLN A 1201 8.96 -12.22 1.91
C GLN A 1201 7.97 -11.18 1.35
N VAL A 1202 6.67 -11.54 1.26
CA VAL A 1202 5.60 -10.60 0.88
C VAL A 1202 5.27 -9.63 2.02
N ARG A 1203 5.30 -10.06 3.28
CA ARG A 1203 5.15 -9.16 4.45
C ARG A 1203 6.26 -8.12 4.50
N ASP A 1204 7.49 -8.53 4.23
CA ASP A 1204 8.66 -7.66 4.25
C ASP A 1204 8.61 -6.63 3.12
N LEU A 1205 8.15 -7.01 1.92
CA LEU A 1205 7.81 -6.04 0.86
C LEU A 1205 6.78 -5.01 1.36
N LEU A 1206 5.67 -5.46 1.96
CA LEU A 1206 4.62 -4.56 2.48
C LEU A 1206 5.14 -3.67 3.63
N ALA A 1207 6.10 -4.14 4.43
CA ALA A 1207 6.74 -3.37 5.49
C ALA A 1207 7.75 -2.34 4.96
N GLU A 1208 8.40 -2.66 3.84
CA GLU A 1208 9.36 -1.82 3.12
C GLU A 1208 8.67 -0.65 2.40
N VAL A 1209 7.52 -0.90 1.77
CA VAL A 1209 6.77 0.09 0.98
C VAL A 1209 5.70 0.86 1.77
N GLY A 1210 5.13 0.23 2.81
CA GLY A 1210 4.00 0.75 3.60
C GLY A 1210 4.29 0.96 5.09
N GLY A 1211 5.43 0.48 5.59
CA GLY A 1211 5.76 0.48 7.01
C GLY A 1211 5.09 -0.66 7.80
N ARG A 1212 5.62 -0.91 9.00
CA ARG A 1212 5.25 -2.09 9.81
C ARG A 1212 3.75 -2.22 10.10
N GLY A 1213 3.07 -1.14 10.47
CA GLY A 1213 1.65 -1.18 10.79
C GLY A 1213 0.76 -1.61 9.60
N GLN A 1214 1.20 -1.37 8.36
CA GLN A 1214 0.50 -1.82 7.16
C GLN A 1214 0.77 -3.30 6.86
N ALA A 1215 2.01 -3.76 7.07
CA ALA A 1215 2.37 -5.18 6.98
C ALA A 1215 1.72 -6.04 8.09
N GLU A 1216 1.53 -5.47 9.28
CA GLU A 1216 0.76 -6.06 10.39
C GLU A 1216 -0.73 -6.16 10.03
N ALA A 1217 -1.34 -5.09 9.51
CA ALA A 1217 -2.74 -5.10 9.05
C ALA A 1217 -2.97 -6.05 7.85
N ALA A 1218 -1.97 -6.19 6.96
CA ALA A 1218 -2.00 -7.19 5.89
C ALA A 1218 -1.81 -8.64 6.39
N GLY A 1219 -1.31 -8.83 7.61
CA GLY A 1219 -0.93 -10.11 8.21
C GLY A 1219 -1.96 -11.24 8.03
N PRO A 1220 -3.27 -11.02 8.31
CA PRO A 1220 -4.29 -12.05 8.12
C PRO A 1220 -4.39 -12.55 6.67
N MET A 1221 -4.29 -11.66 5.69
CA MET A 1221 -4.40 -12.03 4.26
C MET A 1221 -3.21 -12.87 3.81
N LEU A 1222 -2.04 -12.68 4.42
CA LEU A 1222 -0.80 -13.42 4.15
C LEU A 1222 -0.76 -14.82 4.80
N THR A 1223 -1.79 -15.21 5.57
CA THR A 1223 -1.87 -16.59 6.13
C THR A 1223 -2.34 -17.61 5.10
N GLU A 1224 -3.02 -17.18 4.04
CA GLU A 1224 -3.51 -18.02 2.95
C GLU A 1224 -2.56 -17.92 1.74
N SER A 1225 -1.89 -19.01 1.37
CA SER A 1225 -0.99 -19.06 0.20
C SER A 1225 -1.64 -18.51 -1.08
N GLN A 1226 -2.95 -18.75 -1.24
CA GLN A 1226 -3.79 -18.27 -2.35
C GLN A 1226 -3.82 -16.74 -2.54
N ASN A 1227 -3.56 -15.95 -1.50
CA ASN A 1227 -3.57 -14.49 -1.59
C ASN A 1227 -2.19 -13.87 -1.85
N LEU A 1228 -1.10 -14.65 -1.77
CA LEU A 1228 0.26 -14.11 -1.76
C LEU A 1228 0.65 -13.38 -3.05
N LEU A 1229 0.22 -13.87 -4.22
CA LEU A 1229 0.44 -13.15 -5.49
C LEU A 1229 -0.32 -11.80 -5.52
N GLU A 1230 -1.61 -11.76 -5.13
CA GLU A 1230 -2.37 -10.50 -5.12
C GLU A 1230 -1.79 -9.49 -4.12
N MET A 1231 -1.38 -9.96 -2.93
CA MET A 1231 -0.73 -9.12 -1.91
C MET A 1231 0.68 -8.64 -2.31
N ALA A 1232 1.47 -9.49 -2.98
CA ALA A 1232 2.73 -9.09 -3.59
C ALA A 1232 2.52 -8.05 -4.70
N CYS A 1233 1.47 -8.23 -5.49
CA CYS A 1233 1.04 -7.28 -6.51
C CYS A 1233 0.68 -5.91 -5.91
N ILE A 1234 -0.10 -5.90 -4.82
CA ILE A 1234 -0.42 -4.68 -4.06
C ILE A 1234 0.86 -3.98 -3.58
N GLY A 1235 1.81 -4.71 -2.99
CA GLY A 1235 3.07 -4.14 -2.50
C GLY A 1235 3.98 -3.56 -3.60
N LEU A 1236 4.05 -4.20 -4.77
CA LEU A 1236 4.83 -3.70 -5.91
C LEU A 1236 4.16 -2.49 -6.59
N ASP A 1237 2.82 -2.45 -6.63
CA ASP A 1237 2.08 -1.27 -7.12
C ASP A 1237 2.28 -0.07 -6.17
N MET A 1238 2.26 -0.31 -4.85
CA MET A 1238 2.61 0.67 -3.84
C MET A 1238 4.02 1.23 -3.99
N ALA A 1239 5.04 0.38 -4.18
CA ALA A 1239 6.42 0.83 -4.41
C ALA A 1239 6.53 1.75 -5.63
N ARG A 1240 5.78 1.42 -6.69
CA ARG A 1240 5.73 2.22 -7.92
C ARG A 1240 4.98 3.55 -7.75
N ILE A 1241 4.02 3.68 -6.84
CA ILE A 1241 3.22 4.92 -6.71
C ILE A 1241 4.10 6.16 -6.50
N PRO A 1242 5.03 6.22 -5.51
CA PRO A 1242 5.99 7.33 -5.36
C PRO A 1242 6.95 7.51 -6.54
N MET A 1243 7.25 6.43 -7.27
CA MET A 1243 8.19 6.42 -8.40
C MET A 1243 7.51 6.52 -9.77
N THR A 1244 6.27 6.99 -9.82
CA THR A 1244 5.48 7.27 -11.02
C THR A 1244 4.71 8.59 -10.83
N LYS A 1245 4.05 9.11 -11.88
CA LYS A 1245 3.14 10.28 -11.73
C LYS A 1245 1.91 9.98 -10.84
N ARG A 1246 1.77 8.74 -10.39
CA ARG A 1246 0.65 8.23 -9.60
C ARG A 1246 0.55 8.88 -8.22
N ALA A 1247 1.68 9.25 -7.61
CA ALA A 1247 1.71 10.06 -6.38
C ALA A 1247 1.28 11.53 -6.57
N GLN A 1248 1.00 11.97 -7.80
CA GLN A 1248 0.62 13.35 -8.15
C GLN A 1248 -0.82 13.44 -8.71
N LEU A 1249 -1.61 12.36 -8.59
CA LEU A 1249 -2.97 12.25 -9.12
C LEU A 1249 -3.93 11.70 -8.04
N GLU A 1250 -4.60 12.60 -7.33
CA GLU A 1250 -5.53 12.26 -6.23
C GLU A 1250 -6.73 11.39 -6.63
N SER A 1251 -7.03 11.29 -7.93
CA SER A 1251 -8.28 10.76 -8.49
C SER A 1251 -8.16 9.39 -9.16
N LEU A 1252 -7.01 8.71 -9.06
CA LEU A 1252 -6.86 7.38 -9.65
C LEU A 1252 -7.70 6.31 -8.92
N PRO A 1253 -8.21 5.29 -9.64
CA PRO A 1253 -8.96 4.22 -9.01
C PRO A 1253 -8.10 3.53 -7.95
N PRO A 1254 -8.70 3.12 -6.81
CA PRO A 1254 -7.97 2.41 -5.77
C PRO A 1254 -7.35 1.13 -6.35
N LEU A 1255 -6.26 0.68 -5.73
CA LEU A 1255 -5.58 -0.61 -5.98
C LEU A 1255 -6.57 -1.68 -6.48
N ARG A 1256 -6.24 -2.36 -7.59
CA ARG A 1256 -7.11 -3.33 -8.30
C ARG A 1256 -7.28 -4.64 -7.50
N ILE A 1257 -7.84 -4.53 -6.31
CA ILE A 1257 -8.13 -5.62 -5.39
C ILE A 1257 -9.41 -6.31 -5.85
N SER A 1258 -9.37 -7.62 -5.94
CA SER A 1258 -10.50 -8.51 -6.22
C SER A 1258 -11.66 -8.34 -5.24
N GLY A 1259 -12.87 -8.73 -5.66
CA GLY A 1259 -14.03 -8.74 -4.78
C GLY A 1259 -13.87 -9.77 -3.66
N GLY A 1260 -13.22 -10.90 -3.93
CA GLY A 1260 -12.90 -11.95 -2.97
C GLY A 1260 -11.96 -11.48 -1.87
N LEU A 1261 -10.87 -10.78 -2.20
CA LEU A 1261 -9.96 -10.22 -1.20
C LEU A 1261 -10.63 -9.07 -0.43
N LYS A 1262 -11.33 -8.16 -1.11
CA LYS A 1262 -12.15 -7.10 -0.48
C LYS A 1262 -13.16 -7.64 0.54
N ARG A 1263 -13.79 -8.80 0.28
CA ARG A 1263 -14.74 -9.44 1.21
C ARG A 1263 -14.10 -10.16 2.40
N ARG A 1264 -12.79 -10.45 2.36
CA ARG A 1264 -12.03 -11.04 3.50
C ARG A 1264 -11.42 -9.98 4.42
N MET A 1265 -11.52 -8.70 4.06
CA MET A 1265 -10.98 -7.57 4.83
C MET A 1265 -12.12 -6.69 5.34
N ASP A 1266 -12.10 -6.33 6.61
CA ASP A 1266 -13.03 -5.32 7.13
C ASP A 1266 -12.69 -3.92 6.57
N PRO A 1267 -13.62 -2.95 6.61
CA PRO A 1267 -13.41 -1.62 6.02
C PRO A 1267 -12.27 -0.81 6.65
N VAL A 1268 -11.83 -1.11 7.88
CA VAL A 1268 -10.71 -0.43 8.54
C VAL A 1268 -9.40 -1.07 8.13
N THR A 1269 -9.29 -2.40 8.14
CA THR A 1269 -8.12 -3.11 7.61
C THR A 1269 -7.91 -2.80 6.12
N ALA A 1270 -8.98 -2.74 5.32
CA ALA A 1270 -8.92 -2.30 3.93
C ALA A 1270 -8.41 -0.85 3.80
N GLN A 1271 -8.80 0.07 4.69
CA GLN A 1271 -8.23 1.42 4.67
C GLN A 1271 -6.75 1.44 5.06
N VAL A 1272 -6.33 0.69 6.10
CA VAL A 1272 -4.91 0.66 6.51
C VAL A 1272 -4.04 0.01 5.43
N VAL A 1273 -4.49 -1.10 4.84
CA VAL A 1273 -3.72 -1.87 3.84
C VAL A 1273 -3.71 -1.21 2.45
N PHE A 1274 -4.67 -0.31 2.14
CA PHE A 1274 -4.78 0.31 0.80
C PHE A 1274 -4.73 1.85 0.78
N ARG A 1275 -4.58 2.54 1.92
CA ARG A 1275 -4.33 4.00 2.01
C ARG A 1275 -3.02 4.37 2.70
N GLY A 1276 -2.11 3.41 2.92
CA GLY A 1276 -0.80 3.73 3.45
C GLY A 1276 0.04 4.53 2.45
N GLY A 1277 0.42 5.76 2.82
CA GLY A 1277 1.42 6.53 2.05
C GLY A 1277 0.95 7.84 1.39
N VAL A 1278 -0.05 8.55 1.91
CA VAL A 1278 -0.13 10.01 1.73
C VAL A 1278 0.35 10.69 3.01
N ARG A 1279 1.45 11.42 2.93
CA ARG A 1279 2.11 12.20 3.99
C ARG A 1279 2.78 13.43 3.39
#